data_AF-A0A6G1RFE6-F1
#
_entry.id   AF-A0A6G1RFE6-F1
#
_cell.length_a   1.000
_cell.length_b   1.000
_cell.length_c   1.000
_cell.angle_alpha   90.00
_cell.angle_beta   90.00
_cell.angle_gamma   90.00
#
_symmetry.space_group_name_H-M   'P 1'
#
loop_
_entity.id
_entity.type
_entity.pdbx_description
1 polymer ?
#
loop_
_entity_poly.entity_id
_entity_poly.type
_entity_poly.pdbx_seq_one_letter_code
_entity_poly.pdbx_strand_id
1 'polypeptide(L)'
;SFEIFQSSLFSSTSKSLERSVQSKAVNEQLNKNISLFLIHLSPYFMLKPAQKCLEWLIHRFHIHLYNQDSLIGCVLPYHETNLFVRVIQLLKIQSPTHKWHWMDSIRKPGVPLARGTVITHCYKDLNFMDFICRLVAKSVKVFSECPGNSAQLRVLLVFYASTIVSALGAAEKITDPIVSMLLPYIQKGLKSSIQDYRAATYMIISQMTVKVTVETSLVHSLMLQITKTLSKVPSLVREGVACLNLLLQTQKGDKLGKKPFHHLCKTPELVTLLQGLSAGYDISPLLRYLLPHLVCAVMKSDTEEQEESEETESQLYVKLLEAILQSIPLEKDLDHLLAAKLLEEFISRGTEIESDPTKMAAFGQKLLPLIRLLERKYPKALDSVLEKHLEDCTDEADQNLFHQFISLSLSCGKYKFLEDSDTSLLLSLNHPQPAVRVLALQHLKDVIETAKEGFDQSFIEEAIFGRLKDDNKDVVMSALCSLEIFRKQVSPEVVVSSLLNIFQRADLSKDGKWYKVLERAVKILVQEEILKEKKELLDGAVLGLLPFMVITNPNSESSDWKMAVSLSESDLCSLHPLLKGWPEALEEAIKSSSTTDLMGVANKKMILLFSKNMTSGDPSLLLQLVDDLILATETESDSMRQKVTTYIIGSVLVQCCCNTQMKESYFSVAIRVFCFLDKKMKTLRASDSDEETPLNWSVETTEETLVPEDLLTAYIEKLSNDQTAQAEESALFLFLLKNFINGLKPPLSFTEEETWWNPESLNQDSKDYLHLLLGLFDLLVCGASEGSNAVQYRALMNLLLKVHLKDSEIFFKFLSILWTYSYNLSNHLNYEVSAMLQTKALYIGYALLESQTYQKKKQLLSPSSPVVISLLVNLGSPVSEVRRAALNCLRSVRGVKESLFHPVLQHLEQKTEEIVSDPTYITQIMETLFGELETQPKQKSQKKKLSEALENILDCVQNPVFPSYIARNLMKILHEIHGEMILSHLLPALDRLLEKVFKKPQAMLKDEVVLLHLMLRKFNEYSATLLCKNQQSLDLFIRSLHADKKIYEEIPPFQITALGQITKPFFAAVSDGMVQQKLLKVLFDLLLNCKNPLCAQTVTSVFKGISVCAEQIVQELEPPEKTRSLATVQQTRRQKMQQQRKPQDAELAPETSHFSWQRVMLILELLQHKKKLRRPQVLVPALFTLLSRCLEPMASEEENMEYTKQLILSCLLNICQKLSSYGSKTPADVLDKEKFNVEVIVQCIRISKMPHTHHHALLLLGAVAGMF
;
A
#
# COMPACT_ATOMS: atom_id res chain seq x y z
N SER A 1 35.13 -24.84 40.09
CA SER A 1 34.82 -24.97 41.54
C SER A 1 35.42 -23.78 42.27
N PHE A 2 34.76 -23.26 43.32
CA PHE A 2 35.33 -22.20 44.18
C PHE A 2 36.11 -22.75 45.39
N GLU A 3 36.11 -24.06 45.60
CA GLU A 3 36.71 -24.73 46.78
C GLU A 3 38.21 -24.42 46.96
N ILE A 4 38.95 -24.33 45.85
CA ILE A 4 40.38 -24.00 45.84
C ILE A 4 40.71 -22.63 46.46
N PHE A 5 39.72 -21.74 46.57
CA PHE A 5 39.89 -20.40 47.15
C PHE A 5 39.57 -20.35 48.64
N GLN A 6 38.95 -21.39 49.20
CA GLN A 6 38.58 -21.44 50.62
C GLN A 6 39.82 -21.49 51.52
N SER A 7 40.80 -22.32 51.18
CA SER A 7 42.05 -22.45 51.94
C SER A 7 42.98 -21.24 51.79
N SER A 8 42.79 -20.44 50.74
CA SER A 8 43.63 -19.27 50.45
C SER A 8 42.93 -17.96 50.79
N LEU A 9 42.04 -17.46 49.92
CA LEU A 9 41.40 -16.13 50.04
C LEU A 9 40.38 -16.03 51.18
N PHE A 10 39.68 -17.14 51.49
CA PHE A 10 38.60 -17.17 52.49
C PHE A 10 38.94 -17.98 53.75
N SER A 11 40.24 -18.17 54.02
CA SER A 11 40.73 -18.86 55.22
C SER A 11 40.57 -18.00 56.48
N SER A 12 40.55 -18.62 57.66
CA SER A 12 40.57 -17.87 58.92
C SER A 12 41.83 -17.00 59.06
N THR A 13 42.96 -17.47 58.51
CA THR A 13 44.25 -16.76 58.46
C THR A 13 44.21 -15.51 57.58
N SER A 14 43.34 -15.42 56.59
CA SER A 14 43.25 -14.21 55.75
C SER A 14 42.66 -13.01 56.49
N LYS A 15 41.98 -13.23 57.62
CA LYS A 15 41.46 -12.17 58.50
C LYS A 15 42.54 -11.32 59.14
N SER A 16 43.73 -11.87 59.38
CA SER A 16 44.87 -11.15 59.96
C SER A 16 45.91 -10.71 58.92
N LEU A 17 45.86 -11.23 57.70
CA LEU A 17 46.80 -10.89 56.62
C LEU A 17 46.60 -9.46 56.12
N GLU A 18 47.52 -8.55 56.43
CA GLU A 18 47.50 -7.17 55.95
C GLU A 18 48.40 -7.01 54.74
N ARG A 19 47.86 -6.46 53.65
CA ARG A 19 48.48 -6.49 52.32
C ARG A 19 49.63 -5.50 52.13
N SER A 20 49.54 -4.34 52.76
CA SER A 20 50.53 -3.25 52.70
C SER A 20 51.89 -3.64 53.29
N VAL A 21 51.91 -4.62 54.21
CA VAL A 21 53.11 -5.06 54.94
C VAL A 21 53.76 -6.34 54.37
N GLN A 22 53.20 -6.91 53.29
CA GLN A 22 53.74 -8.11 52.64
C GLN A 22 54.81 -7.78 51.59
N SER A 23 55.69 -8.76 51.31
CA SER A 23 56.69 -8.64 50.26
C SER A 23 56.06 -8.58 48.85
N LYS A 24 56.81 -8.03 47.89
CA LYS A 24 56.36 -7.94 46.48
C LYS A 24 55.99 -9.31 45.90
N ALA A 25 56.80 -10.34 46.17
CA ALA A 25 56.54 -11.70 45.69
C ALA A 25 55.24 -12.30 46.24
N VAL A 26 54.95 -12.09 47.54
CA VAL A 26 53.69 -12.53 48.15
C VAL A 26 52.50 -11.77 47.56
N ASN A 27 52.64 -10.46 47.35
CA ASN A 27 51.62 -9.63 46.72
C ASN A 27 51.34 -10.03 45.26
N GLU A 28 52.36 -10.45 44.50
CA GLU A 28 52.20 -10.99 43.15
C GLU A 28 51.47 -12.34 43.13
N GLN A 29 51.78 -13.23 44.07
CA GLN A 29 51.06 -14.50 44.18
C GLN A 29 49.59 -14.27 44.58
N LEU A 30 49.36 -13.35 45.51
CA LEU A 30 48.01 -12.91 45.89
C LEU A 30 47.27 -12.28 44.69
N ASN A 31 47.94 -11.46 43.89
CA ASN A 31 47.39 -10.88 42.65
C ASN A 31 46.94 -11.96 41.67
N LYS A 32 47.76 -12.98 41.44
CA LYS A 32 47.43 -14.10 40.54
C LYS A 32 46.21 -14.86 41.06
N ASN A 33 46.17 -15.16 42.36
CA ASN A 33 45.05 -15.88 42.98
C ASN A 33 43.75 -15.08 42.94
N ILE A 34 43.78 -13.78 43.26
CA ILE A 34 42.63 -12.88 43.16
C ILE A 34 42.16 -12.75 41.70
N SER A 35 43.08 -12.59 40.75
CA SER A 35 42.74 -12.51 39.32
C SER A 35 42.04 -13.79 38.84
N LEU A 36 42.50 -14.96 39.29
CA LEU A 36 41.85 -16.24 38.99
C LEU A 36 40.46 -16.34 39.62
N PHE A 37 40.32 -15.97 40.89
CA PHE A 37 39.02 -15.93 41.57
C PHE A 37 38.02 -15.03 40.87
N LEU A 38 38.43 -13.83 40.46
CA LEU A 38 37.56 -12.86 39.77
C LEU A 38 37.09 -13.38 38.41
N ILE A 39 37.91 -14.14 37.68
CA ILE A 39 37.50 -14.84 36.45
C ILE A 39 36.40 -15.87 36.75
N HIS A 40 36.54 -16.66 37.82
CA HIS A 40 35.51 -17.62 38.25
C HIS A 40 34.24 -16.94 38.78
N LEU A 41 34.37 -15.79 39.43
CA LEU A 41 33.25 -15.03 40.01
C LEU A 41 32.40 -14.33 38.95
N SER A 42 33.02 -13.84 37.86
CA SER A 42 32.38 -12.99 36.86
C SER A 42 31.01 -13.51 36.35
N PRO A 43 30.84 -14.80 35.97
CA PRO A 43 29.54 -15.34 35.55
C PRO A 43 28.41 -15.20 36.58
N TYR A 44 28.76 -15.11 37.86
CA TYR A 44 27.84 -15.06 38.99
C TYR A 44 27.70 -13.66 39.59
N PHE A 45 28.30 -12.63 38.99
CA PHE A 45 28.39 -11.27 39.54
C PHE A 45 27.04 -10.68 40.00
N MET A 46 25.95 -11.01 39.28
CA MET A 46 24.59 -10.53 39.61
C MET A 46 23.98 -11.20 40.85
N LEU A 47 24.57 -12.29 41.35
CA LEU A 47 24.07 -13.00 42.53
C LEU A 47 24.61 -12.36 43.82
N LYS A 48 23.74 -12.22 44.83
CA LYS A 48 24.10 -11.68 46.15
C LYS A 48 25.30 -12.38 46.82
N PRO A 49 25.44 -13.73 46.77
CA PRO A 49 26.62 -14.40 47.33
C PRO A 49 27.94 -13.95 46.69
N ALA A 50 27.96 -13.74 45.36
CA ALA A 50 29.14 -13.26 44.65
C ALA A 50 29.50 -11.83 45.07
N GLN A 51 28.49 -10.98 45.28
CA GLN A 51 28.68 -9.60 45.76
C GLN A 51 29.28 -9.58 47.19
N LYS A 52 28.81 -10.45 48.09
CA LYS A 52 29.41 -10.60 49.43
C LYS A 52 30.86 -11.08 49.38
N CYS A 53 31.18 -12.01 48.47
CA CYS A 53 32.56 -12.43 48.25
C CYS A 53 33.41 -11.27 47.73
N LEU A 54 32.87 -10.46 46.81
CA LEU A 54 33.56 -9.28 46.28
C LEU A 54 33.77 -8.21 47.36
N GLU A 55 32.78 -7.97 48.21
CA GLU A 55 32.86 -7.07 49.37
C GLU A 55 33.99 -7.48 50.32
N TRP A 56 34.10 -8.77 50.65
CA TRP A 56 35.23 -9.30 51.43
C TRP A 56 36.59 -8.95 50.78
N LEU A 57 36.73 -9.17 49.47
CA LEU A 57 37.98 -8.86 48.77
C LEU A 57 38.27 -7.35 48.71
N ILE A 58 37.24 -6.52 48.58
CA ILE A 58 37.35 -5.05 48.57
C ILE A 58 37.82 -4.54 49.92
N HIS A 59 37.25 -5.04 51.02
CA HIS A 59 37.58 -4.60 52.37
C HIS A 59 38.91 -5.18 52.86
N ARG A 60 39.17 -6.48 52.66
CA ARG A 60 40.34 -7.15 53.22
C ARG A 60 41.60 -6.98 52.38
N PHE A 61 41.49 -7.14 51.07
CA PHE A 61 42.64 -7.12 50.16
C PHE A 61 42.74 -5.84 49.33
N HIS A 62 41.82 -4.89 49.51
CA HIS A 62 41.78 -3.61 48.80
C HIS A 62 41.91 -3.77 47.28
N ILE A 63 41.18 -4.73 46.70
CA ILE A 63 41.29 -5.05 45.26
C ILE A 63 40.91 -3.87 44.35
N HIS A 64 40.09 -2.92 44.84
CA HIS A 64 39.75 -1.68 44.16
C HIS A 64 40.92 -0.69 44.04
N LEU A 65 42.02 -0.90 44.78
CA LEU A 65 43.25 -0.12 44.68
C LEU A 65 44.34 -0.89 43.93
N TYR A 66 44.55 -2.16 44.29
CA TYR A 66 45.70 -2.95 43.81
C TYR A 66 45.40 -3.86 42.60
N ASN A 67 44.14 -4.19 42.32
CA ASN A 67 43.73 -5.16 41.28
C ASN A 67 42.69 -4.59 40.32
N GLN A 68 42.78 -3.30 40.01
CA GLN A 68 41.77 -2.55 39.25
C GLN A 68 41.44 -3.22 37.90
N ASP A 69 42.44 -3.62 37.12
CA ASP A 69 42.25 -4.27 35.82
C ASP A 69 41.50 -5.60 35.92
N SER A 70 41.82 -6.43 36.93
CA SER A 70 41.10 -7.70 37.13
C SER A 70 39.69 -7.48 37.66
N LEU A 71 39.48 -6.47 38.50
CA LEU A 71 38.17 -6.10 39.02
C LEU A 71 37.27 -5.57 37.89
N ILE A 72 37.78 -4.65 37.06
CA ILE A 72 37.06 -4.15 35.89
C ILE A 72 36.75 -5.29 34.92
N GLY A 73 37.72 -6.16 34.62
CA GLY A 73 37.50 -7.32 33.75
C GLY A 73 36.38 -8.25 34.26
N CYS A 74 36.23 -8.39 35.58
CA CYS A 74 35.15 -9.18 36.19
C CYS A 74 33.75 -8.58 35.96
N VAL A 75 33.64 -7.26 35.97
CA VAL A 75 32.34 -6.55 35.99
C VAL A 75 31.96 -5.92 34.65
N LEU A 76 32.92 -5.73 33.74
CA LEU A 76 32.74 -5.07 32.44
C LEU A 76 31.64 -5.71 31.55
N PRO A 77 31.45 -7.05 31.53
CA PRO A 77 30.32 -7.63 30.80
C PRO A 77 28.94 -7.15 31.27
N TYR A 78 28.85 -6.55 32.47
CA TYR A 78 27.63 -6.05 33.10
C TYR A 78 27.58 -4.50 33.15
N HIS A 79 28.25 -3.82 32.22
CA HIS A 79 28.39 -2.36 32.17
C HIS A 79 27.07 -1.56 32.18
N GLU A 80 25.97 -2.17 31.71
CA GLU A 80 24.62 -1.58 31.71
C GLU A 80 23.88 -1.71 33.05
N THR A 81 24.53 -2.24 34.10
CA THR A 81 23.90 -2.43 35.41
C THR A 81 24.33 -1.35 36.42
N ASN A 82 23.44 -1.03 37.36
CA ASN A 82 23.78 -0.15 38.48
C ASN A 82 24.88 -0.71 39.39
N LEU A 83 25.04 -2.05 39.41
CA LEU A 83 26.11 -2.71 40.18
C LEU A 83 27.49 -2.41 39.60
N PHE A 84 27.61 -2.37 38.28
CA PHE A 84 28.85 -1.93 37.62
C PHE A 84 29.23 -0.50 38.05
N VAL A 85 28.27 0.43 38.03
CA VAL A 85 28.50 1.83 38.42
C VAL A 85 29.00 1.93 39.87
N ARG A 86 28.42 1.13 40.78
CA ARG A 86 28.89 1.07 42.18
C ARG A 86 30.34 0.62 42.29
N VAL A 87 30.77 -0.35 41.49
CA VAL A 87 32.17 -0.80 41.49
C VAL A 87 33.09 0.28 40.95
N ILE A 88 32.71 0.99 39.89
CA ILE A 88 33.48 2.12 39.35
C ILE A 88 33.59 3.27 40.37
N GLN A 89 32.55 3.53 41.17
CA GLN A 89 32.57 4.55 42.23
C GLN A 89 33.62 4.31 43.31
N LEU A 90 34.03 3.06 43.52
CA LEU A 90 35.09 2.67 44.46
C LEU A 90 36.51 2.91 43.91
N LEU A 91 36.67 3.01 42.59
CA LEU A 91 37.98 3.18 41.96
C LEU A 91 38.44 4.64 42.01
N LYS A 92 39.76 4.84 42.16
CA LYS A 92 40.41 6.16 42.15
C LYS A 92 40.86 6.52 40.73
N ILE A 93 39.91 6.86 39.85
CA ILE A 93 40.14 7.12 38.41
C ILE A 93 40.05 8.60 38.02
N GLN A 94 40.04 9.53 38.97
CA GLN A 94 39.85 10.96 38.71
C GLN A 94 40.99 11.59 37.91
N SER A 95 42.19 10.98 37.92
CA SER A 95 43.34 11.50 37.18
C SER A 95 43.15 11.30 35.68
N PRO A 96 43.30 12.33 34.83
CA PRO A 96 43.21 12.22 33.37
C PRO A 96 44.21 11.23 32.75
N THR A 97 45.34 11.00 33.43
CA THR A 97 46.39 10.06 33.00
C THR A 97 46.07 8.61 33.35
N HIS A 98 44.99 8.35 34.09
CA HIS A 98 44.62 7.01 34.49
C HIS A 98 44.01 6.23 33.32
N LYS A 99 44.44 4.98 33.11
CA LYS A 99 43.93 4.09 32.04
C LYS A 99 42.40 4.03 31.95
N TRP A 100 41.73 4.06 33.10
CA TRP A 100 40.28 3.92 33.22
C TRP A 100 39.53 5.27 33.36
N HIS A 101 40.21 6.40 33.13
CA HIS A 101 39.66 7.74 33.32
C HIS A 101 38.42 8.03 32.47
N TRP A 102 38.31 7.42 31.30
CA TRP A 102 37.15 7.60 30.41
C TRP A 102 35.81 7.19 31.05
N MET A 103 35.83 6.43 32.17
CA MET A 103 34.66 6.09 32.98
C MET A 103 34.42 7.03 34.18
N ASP A 104 35.16 8.14 34.34
CA ASP A 104 34.96 9.06 35.48
C ASP A 104 33.59 9.77 35.41
N SER A 105 33.09 10.03 34.21
CA SER A 105 31.81 10.72 33.98
C SER A 105 30.58 9.98 34.53
N ILE A 106 30.61 8.64 34.57
CA ILE A 106 29.49 7.83 35.08
C ILE A 106 29.46 7.74 36.62
N ARG A 107 30.51 8.20 37.30
CA ARG A 107 30.67 8.07 38.74
C ARG A 107 29.68 8.90 39.55
N LYS A 108 29.43 10.15 39.13
CA LYS A 108 28.56 11.12 39.83
C LYS A 108 27.06 10.91 39.62
N PRO A 109 26.54 10.70 38.39
CA PRO A 109 25.11 10.61 38.16
C PRO A 109 24.50 9.24 38.55
N GLY A 110 25.33 8.21 38.74
CA GLY A 110 24.83 6.87 39.09
C GLY A 110 24.16 6.13 37.93
N VAL A 111 24.36 6.60 36.70
CA VAL A 111 23.72 6.07 35.48
C VAL A 111 24.61 4.99 34.86
N PRO A 112 24.06 3.84 34.43
CA PRO A 112 24.82 2.80 33.75
C PRO A 112 25.53 3.28 32.48
N LEU A 113 26.61 2.60 32.12
CA LEU A 113 27.39 2.93 30.94
C LEU A 113 26.64 2.46 29.68
N ALA A 114 26.35 3.37 28.77
CA ALA A 114 25.69 3.02 27.52
C ALA A 114 26.61 2.18 26.62
N ARG A 115 26.06 1.15 25.97
CA ARG A 115 26.79 0.29 25.02
C ARG A 115 27.51 1.07 23.92
N GLY A 116 26.88 2.11 23.40
CA GLY A 116 27.47 3.00 22.38
C GLY A 116 28.80 3.60 22.84
N THR A 117 28.89 4.05 24.09
CA THR A 117 30.12 4.62 24.65
C THR A 117 31.25 3.60 24.75
N VAL A 118 30.94 2.35 25.15
CA VAL A 118 31.91 1.25 25.18
C VAL A 118 32.44 0.95 23.77
N ILE A 119 31.55 0.87 22.78
CA ILE A 119 31.91 0.65 21.39
C ILE A 119 32.79 1.78 20.86
N THR A 120 32.41 3.05 21.11
CA THR A 120 33.17 4.22 20.68
C THR A 120 34.57 4.25 21.27
N HIS A 121 34.72 3.91 22.55
CA HIS A 121 36.03 3.83 23.17
C HIS A 121 36.82 2.63 22.63
N CYS A 122 36.18 1.47 22.41
CA CYS A 122 36.80 0.24 21.91
C CYS A 122 37.50 0.41 20.56
N TYR A 123 36.92 1.12 19.60
CA TYR A 123 37.61 1.31 18.30
C TYR A 123 38.61 2.48 18.32
N LYS A 124 38.51 3.41 19.27
CA LYS A 124 39.45 4.55 19.40
C LYS A 124 40.70 4.20 20.19
N ASP A 125 40.62 3.30 21.17
CA ASP A 125 41.75 2.88 22.00
C ASP A 125 42.08 1.39 21.81
N LEU A 126 43.16 1.14 21.07
CA LEU A 126 43.72 -0.19 20.82
C LEU A 126 44.07 -0.95 22.11
N ASN A 127 44.52 -0.26 23.16
CA ASN A 127 44.87 -0.90 24.43
C ASN A 127 43.65 -1.45 25.14
N PHE A 128 42.50 -0.77 25.01
CA PHE A 128 41.24 -1.24 25.57
C PHE A 128 40.70 -2.43 24.77
N MET A 129 40.78 -2.39 23.43
CA MET A 129 40.42 -3.54 22.58
C MET A 129 41.28 -4.78 22.92
N ASP A 130 42.60 -4.61 23.00
CA ASP A 130 43.52 -5.68 23.40
C ASP A 130 43.23 -6.19 24.82
N PHE A 131 42.86 -5.32 25.76
CA PHE A 131 42.44 -5.73 27.10
C PHE A 131 41.23 -6.67 27.06
N ILE A 132 40.19 -6.35 26.27
CA ILE A 132 39.01 -7.22 26.11
C ILE A 132 39.43 -8.58 25.51
N CYS A 133 40.24 -8.58 24.45
CA CYS A 133 40.72 -9.81 23.82
C CYS A 133 41.54 -10.68 24.78
N ARG A 134 42.44 -10.07 25.59
CA ARG A 134 43.21 -10.79 26.63
C ARG A 134 42.32 -11.35 27.72
N LEU A 135 41.34 -10.58 28.20
CA LEU A 135 40.39 -11.02 29.22
C LEU A 135 39.67 -12.29 28.78
N VAL A 136 39.15 -12.29 27.56
CA VAL A 136 38.41 -13.43 26.98
C VAL A 136 39.34 -14.62 26.77
N ALA A 137 40.51 -14.42 26.16
CA ALA A 137 41.47 -15.49 25.93
C ALA A 137 41.94 -16.15 27.24
N LYS A 138 42.19 -15.34 28.29
CA LYS A 138 42.56 -15.84 29.62
C LYS A 138 41.40 -16.61 30.27
N SER A 139 40.18 -16.10 30.17
CA SER A 139 39.00 -16.76 30.74
C SER A 139 38.71 -18.08 30.02
N VAL A 140 38.73 -18.10 28.69
CA VAL A 140 38.60 -19.32 27.88
C VAL A 140 39.62 -20.36 28.30
N LYS A 141 40.90 -19.97 28.49
CA LYS A 141 41.94 -20.90 28.96
C LYS A 141 41.58 -21.50 30.33
N VAL A 142 41.21 -20.67 31.30
CA VAL A 142 40.86 -21.11 32.67
C VAL A 142 39.67 -22.07 32.67
N PHE A 143 38.61 -21.79 31.90
CA PHE A 143 37.43 -22.65 31.87
C PHE A 143 37.57 -23.85 30.91
N SER A 144 38.51 -23.83 29.96
CA SER A 144 38.80 -24.98 29.08
C SER A 144 39.41 -26.17 29.82
N GLU A 145 40.05 -25.92 30.96
CA GLU A 145 40.61 -26.95 31.84
C GLU A 145 39.53 -27.68 32.68
N CYS A 146 38.27 -27.25 32.62
CA CYS A 146 37.12 -27.83 33.33
C CYS A 146 36.02 -28.30 32.35
N PRO A 147 35.90 -29.60 32.05
CA PRO A 147 34.86 -30.10 31.14
C PRO A 147 33.45 -29.84 31.70
N GLY A 148 32.56 -29.24 30.89
CA GLY A 148 31.14 -28.99 31.23
C GLY A 148 30.73 -27.53 31.50
N ASN A 149 31.67 -26.57 31.53
CA ASN A 149 31.40 -25.19 31.98
C ASN A 149 31.27 -24.12 30.87
N SER A 150 31.14 -24.48 29.58
CA SER A 150 31.06 -23.51 28.47
C SER A 150 29.93 -22.47 28.66
N ALA A 151 28.79 -22.89 29.20
CA ALA A 151 27.64 -22.02 29.47
C ALA A 151 27.94 -20.88 30.45
N GLN A 152 28.93 -21.04 31.34
CA GLN A 152 29.29 -20.00 32.33
C GLN A 152 29.97 -18.80 31.66
N LEU A 153 30.65 -19.01 30.52
CA LEU A 153 31.29 -17.93 29.78
C LEU A 153 30.36 -17.18 28.83
N ARG A 154 29.09 -17.59 28.72
CA ARG A 154 28.15 -17.04 27.73
C ARG A 154 28.06 -15.52 27.78
N VAL A 155 27.90 -14.93 28.98
CA VAL A 155 27.79 -13.47 29.13
C VAL A 155 29.06 -12.75 28.64
N LEU A 156 30.24 -13.28 28.99
CA LEU A 156 31.52 -12.72 28.57
C LEU A 156 31.75 -12.87 27.06
N LEU A 157 31.40 -14.02 26.47
CA LEU A 157 31.58 -14.28 25.04
C LEU A 157 30.59 -13.49 24.18
N VAL A 158 29.35 -13.31 24.66
CA VAL A 158 28.37 -12.40 24.04
C VAL A 158 28.87 -10.96 24.12
N PHE A 159 29.38 -10.51 25.27
CA PHE A 159 30.00 -9.19 25.40
C PHE A 159 31.18 -9.01 24.43
N TYR A 160 32.06 -10.02 24.33
CA TYR A 160 33.19 -10.03 23.41
C TYR A 160 32.76 -9.88 21.95
N ALA A 161 31.89 -10.77 21.47
CA ALA A 161 31.40 -10.75 20.09
C ALA A 161 30.70 -9.43 19.79
N SER A 162 29.76 -9.03 20.64
CA SER A 162 28.93 -7.83 20.44
C SER A 162 29.69 -6.51 20.56
N THR A 163 30.82 -6.48 21.27
CA THR A 163 31.66 -5.27 21.41
C THR A 163 32.68 -5.19 20.29
N ILE A 164 33.44 -6.25 20.03
CA ILE A 164 34.50 -6.24 19.00
C ILE A 164 33.89 -6.11 17.60
N VAL A 165 32.85 -6.88 17.28
CA VAL A 165 32.20 -6.81 15.97
C VAL A 165 31.59 -5.43 15.75
N SER A 166 30.87 -4.88 16.73
CA SER A 166 30.31 -3.52 16.61
C SER A 166 31.38 -2.44 16.58
N ALA A 167 32.52 -2.61 17.26
CA ALA A 167 33.64 -1.66 17.19
C ALA A 167 34.27 -1.63 15.80
N LEU A 168 34.52 -2.80 15.20
CA LEU A 168 34.98 -2.91 13.81
C LEU A 168 33.93 -2.37 12.83
N GLY A 169 32.64 -2.59 13.10
CA GLY A 169 31.52 -2.04 12.35
C GLY A 169 31.36 -0.52 12.44
N ALA A 170 31.69 0.09 13.58
CA ALA A 170 31.62 1.54 13.78
C ALA A 170 32.86 2.31 13.31
N ALA A 171 34.03 1.64 13.24
CA ALA A 171 35.26 2.26 12.78
C ALA A 171 35.17 2.66 11.29
N GLU A 172 35.52 3.91 10.93
CA GLU A 172 35.50 4.37 9.54
C GLU A 172 36.46 3.56 8.65
N LYS A 173 37.66 3.27 9.17
CA LYS A 173 38.66 2.40 8.52
C LYS A 173 39.29 1.51 9.58
N ILE A 174 39.47 0.23 9.24
CA ILE A 174 40.27 -0.70 10.05
C ILE A 174 41.71 -0.62 9.54
N THR A 175 42.65 -0.35 10.44
CA THR A 175 44.07 -0.12 10.12
C THR A 175 44.90 -1.39 10.37
N ASP A 176 46.06 -1.51 9.72
CA ASP A 176 46.98 -2.66 9.89
C ASP A 176 47.38 -2.96 11.34
N PRO A 177 47.56 -1.96 12.23
CA PRO A 177 47.79 -2.21 13.66
C PRO A 177 46.62 -2.94 14.33
N ILE A 178 45.37 -2.64 13.97
CA ILE A 178 44.18 -3.34 14.50
C ILE A 178 44.21 -4.80 14.04
N VAL A 179 44.45 -5.04 12.75
CA VAL A 179 44.53 -6.39 12.18
C VAL A 179 45.65 -7.21 12.84
N SER A 180 46.83 -6.62 12.98
CA SER A 180 48.00 -7.24 13.60
C SER A 180 47.76 -7.58 15.07
N MET A 181 47.04 -6.72 15.80
CA MET A 181 46.69 -6.96 17.21
C MET A 181 45.66 -8.08 17.34
N LEU A 182 44.65 -8.13 16.46
CA LEU A 182 43.59 -9.14 16.52
C LEU A 182 44.05 -10.53 16.08
N LEU A 183 45.02 -10.61 15.16
CA LEU A 183 45.44 -11.87 14.53
C LEU A 183 45.82 -12.98 15.53
N PRO A 184 46.63 -12.75 16.58
CA PRO A 184 46.91 -13.76 17.61
C PRO A 184 45.66 -14.29 18.31
N TYR A 185 44.63 -13.44 18.50
CA TYR A 185 43.38 -13.83 19.15
C TYR A 185 42.45 -14.58 18.20
N ILE A 186 42.43 -14.20 16.92
CA ILE A 186 41.74 -14.95 15.86
C ILE A 186 42.32 -16.36 15.76
N GLN A 187 43.65 -16.50 15.74
CA GLN A 187 44.31 -17.81 15.71
C GLN A 187 43.97 -18.67 16.93
N LYS A 188 43.91 -18.08 18.13
CA LYS A 188 43.48 -18.78 19.35
C LYS A 188 42.01 -19.21 19.29
N GLY A 189 41.14 -18.34 18.78
CA GLY A 189 39.72 -18.60 18.60
C GLY A 189 39.42 -19.74 17.63
N LEU A 190 40.08 -19.74 16.46
CA LEU A 190 39.95 -20.81 15.46
C LEU A 190 40.44 -22.16 15.99
N LYS A 191 41.49 -22.17 16.82
CA LYS A 191 42.04 -23.40 17.44
C LYS A 191 41.23 -23.89 18.65
N SER A 192 40.41 -23.04 19.27
CA SER A 192 39.65 -23.34 20.49
C SER A 192 38.54 -24.36 20.24
N SER A 193 38.31 -25.29 21.18
CA SER A 193 37.18 -26.23 21.17
C SER A 193 35.86 -25.63 21.68
N ILE A 194 35.89 -24.43 22.29
CA ILE A 194 34.68 -23.75 22.78
C ILE A 194 33.90 -23.17 21.61
N GLN A 195 32.66 -23.66 21.42
CA GLN A 195 31.75 -23.26 20.34
C GLN A 195 31.54 -21.74 20.27
N ASP A 196 31.05 -21.12 21.36
CA ASP A 196 30.74 -19.69 21.40
C ASP A 196 31.95 -18.80 21.07
N TYR A 197 33.16 -19.19 21.50
CA TYR A 197 34.38 -18.42 21.20
C TYR A 197 34.79 -18.55 19.74
N ARG A 198 34.61 -19.73 19.15
CA ARG A 198 34.86 -19.95 17.72
C ARG A 198 33.85 -19.21 16.84
N ALA A 199 32.56 -19.26 17.20
CA ALA A 199 31.51 -18.50 16.51
C ALA A 199 31.79 -16.98 16.56
N ALA A 200 32.14 -16.45 17.73
CA ALA A 200 32.56 -15.04 17.86
C ALA A 200 33.77 -14.72 16.97
N THR A 201 34.71 -15.66 16.82
CA THR A 201 35.88 -15.49 15.96
C THR A 201 35.51 -15.44 14.48
N TYR A 202 34.58 -16.29 14.03
CA TYR A 202 34.05 -16.21 12.67
C TYR A 202 33.40 -14.86 12.40
N MET A 203 32.56 -14.35 13.33
CA MET A 203 31.95 -13.02 13.21
C MET A 203 33.00 -11.90 13.11
N ILE A 204 34.09 -11.98 13.88
CA ILE A 204 35.18 -11.00 13.85
C ILE A 204 35.91 -11.03 12.50
N ILE A 205 36.23 -12.24 11.99
CA ILE A 205 36.85 -12.39 10.66
C ILE A 205 35.93 -11.79 9.60
N SER A 206 34.66 -12.18 9.59
CA SER A 206 33.65 -11.69 8.66
C SER A 206 33.53 -10.16 8.65
N GLN A 207 33.45 -9.53 9.83
CA GLN A 207 33.34 -8.08 9.93
C GLN A 207 34.61 -7.35 9.49
N MET A 208 35.78 -7.92 9.76
CA MET A 208 37.07 -7.36 9.39
C MET A 208 37.27 -7.39 7.86
N THR A 209 36.98 -8.52 7.22
CA THR A 209 37.24 -8.72 5.78
C THR A 209 36.29 -7.92 4.89
N VAL A 210 35.10 -7.58 5.38
CA VAL A 210 34.17 -6.67 4.67
C VAL A 210 34.72 -5.24 4.56
N LYS A 211 35.55 -4.79 5.51
CA LYS A 211 36.05 -3.41 5.56
C LYS A 211 37.49 -3.23 5.10
N VAL A 212 38.26 -4.32 5.00
CA VAL A 212 39.68 -4.28 4.64
C VAL A 212 40.00 -5.37 3.65
N THR A 213 40.73 -4.97 2.61
CA THR A 213 41.44 -5.91 1.73
C THR A 213 42.75 -6.30 2.38
N VAL A 214 42.89 -7.55 2.79
CA VAL A 214 44.09 -8.09 3.42
C VAL A 214 45.03 -8.72 2.40
N GLU A 215 46.30 -8.90 2.76
CA GLU A 215 47.29 -9.59 1.91
C GLU A 215 46.87 -11.03 1.58
N THR A 216 47.17 -11.48 0.35
CA THR A 216 46.82 -12.82 -0.14
C THR A 216 47.44 -13.94 0.71
N SER A 217 48.61 -13.70 1.30
CA SER A 217 49.27 -14.60 2.26
C SER A 217 48.41 -14.84 3.51
N LEU A 218 47.78 -13.78 4.03
CA LEU A 218 46.89 -13.83 5.18
C LEU A 218 45.55 -14.48 4.82
N VAL A 219 44.98 -14.19 3.65
CA VAL A 219 43.78 -14.88 3.13
C VAL A 219 44.03 -16.39 3.07
N HIS A 220 45.15 -16.82 2.49
CA HIS A 220 45.53 -18.23 2.41
C HIS A 220 45.69 -18.86 3.80
N SER A 221 46.36 -18.18 4.73
CA SER A 221 46.53 -18.67 6.10
C SER A 221 45.19 -18.81 6.83
N LEU A 222 44.29 -17.83 6.73
CA LEU A 222 42.96 -17.88 7.34
C LEU A 222 42.11 -18.99 6.72
N MET A 223 42.11 -19.10 5.39
CA MET A 223 41.42 -20.16 4.65
C MET A 223 41.87 -21.55 5.10
N LEU A 224 43.18 -21.77 5.19
CA LEU A 224 43.77 -23.03 5.65
C LEU A 224 43.40 -23.33 7.11
N GLN A 225 43.41 -22.32 7.98
CA GLN A 225 43.05 -22.51 9.38
C GLN A 225 41.56 -22.79 9.57
N ILE A 226 40.68 -22.09 8.85
CA ILE A 226 39.23 -22.33 8.88
C ILE A 226 38.96 -23.76 8.40
N THR A 227 39.39 -24.11 7.18
CA THR A 227 39.15 -25.44 6.58
C THR A 227 39.71 -26.59 7.44
N LYS A 228 40.93 -26.45 7.97
CA LYS A 228 41.54 -27.45 8.87
C LYS A 228 40.80 -27.62 10.20
N THR A 229 40.04 -26.61 10.65
CA THR A 229 39.37 -26.62 11.95
C THR A 229 37.87 -26.91 11.88
N LEU A 230 37.27 -26.94 10.69
CA LEU A 230 35.85 -27.27 10.46
C LEU A 230 35.47 -28.60 11.14
N SER A 231 36.24 -29.65 10.91
CA SER A 231 35.98 -30.99 11.48
C SER A 231 36.09 -31.07 13.01
N LYS A 232 36.73 -30.09 13.67
CA LYS A 232 36.94 -30.13 15.12
C LYS A 232 35.69 -29.77 15.93
N VAL A 233 34.75 -29.02 15.35
CA VAL A 233 33.49 -28.62 16.00
C VAL A 233 32.36 -28.79 15.00
N PRO A 234 31.76 -30.00 14.90
CA PRO A 234 30.75 -30.32 13.90
C PRO A 234 29.53 -29.39 13.92
N SER A 235 29.15 -28.89 15.09
CA SER A 235 28.00 -27.99 15.26
C SER A 235 28.17 -26.61 14.60
N LEU A 236 29.38 -26.22 14.21
CA LEU A 236 29.69 -24.90 13.62
C LEU A 236 30.22 -24.99 12.18
N VAL A 237 30.05 -26.14 11.53
CA VAL A 237 30.57 -26.35 10.16
C VAL A 237 29.87 -25.41 9.19
N ARG A 238 28.55 -25.23 9.32
CA ARG A 238 27.76 -24.29 8.49
C ARG A 238 28.31 -22.86 8.60
N GLU A 239 28.51 -22.37 9.81
CA GLU A 239 29.00 -21.02 10.10
C GLU A 239 30.45 -20.84 9.63
N GLY A 240 31.28 -21.88 9.75
CA GLY A 240 32.64 -21.88 9.24
C GLY A 240 32.71 -21.81 7.72
N VAL A 241 31.87 -22.56 7.01
CA VAL A 241 31.76 -22.49 5.53
C VAL A 241 31.18 -21.15 5.08
N ALA A 242 30.21 -20.59 5.81
CA ALA A 242 29.69 -19.25 5.54
C ALA A 242 30.77 -18.16 5.72
N CYS A 243 31.58 -18.25 6.77
CA CYS A 243 32.73 -17.37 7.00
C CYS A 243 33.77 -17.49 5.87
N LEU A 244 34.04 -18.71 5.40
CA LEU A 244 34.92 -18.98 4.28
C LEU A 244 34.40 -18.34 2.98
N ASN A 245 33.11 -18.49 2.70
CA ASN A 245 32.49 -17.90 1.52
C ASN A 245 32.58 -16.36 1.52
N LEU A 246 32.27 -15.72 2.66
CA LEU A 246 32.39 -14.26 2.78
C LEU A 246 33.85 -13.78 2.66
N LEU A 247 34.81 -14.54 3.18
CA LEU A 247 36.23 -14.25 3.00
C LEU A 247 36.58 -14.24 1.51
N LEU A 248 36.12 -15.23 0.73
CA LEU A 248 36.38 -15.28 -0.72
C LEU A 248 35.60 -14.22 -1.50
N GLN A 249 34.43 -13.82 -1.03
CA GLN A 249 33.62 -12.77 -1.66
C GLN A 249 34.26 -11.38 -1.51
N THR A 250 34.88 -11.12 -0.37
CA THR A 250 35.43 -9.79 -0.02
C THR A 250 36.88 -9.61 -0.43
N GLN A 251 37.61 -10.68 -0.72
CA GLN A 251 39.04 -10.65 -1.02
C GLN A 251 39.33 -11.10 -2.46
N LYS A 252 40.42 -10.60 -3.06
CA LYS A 252 40.84 -11.00 -4.41
C LYS A 252 41.45 -12.41 -4.35
N GLY A 253 40.77 -13.39 -4.97
CA GLY A 253 41.00 -14.83 -4.79
C GLY A 253 41.97 -15.50 -5.78
N ASP A 254 42.76 -14.75 -6.54
CA ASP A 254 43.64 -15.35 -7.54
C ASP A 254 44.82 -16.08 -6.86
N LYS A 255 44.92 -17.40 -7.11
CA LYS A 255 45.99 -18.32 -6.63
C LYS A 255 45.91 -18.76 -5.17
N LEU A 256 44.72 -19.14 -4.71
CA LEU A 256 44.54 -19.84 -3.44
C LEU A 256 45.02 -21.30 -3.62
N GLY A 257 46.04 -21.75 -2.89
CA GLY A 257 46.69 -23.06 -3.13
C GLY A 257 45.81 -24.31 -2.93
N LYS A 258 46.37 -25.51 -3.19
CA LYS A 258 45.65 -26.82 -3.15
C LYS A 258 45.32 -27.37 -1.75
N LYS A 259 46.04 -26.95 -0.70
CA LYS A 259 45.88 -27.53 0.65
C LYS A 259 44.50 -27.29 1.30
N PRO A 260 43.91 -26.08 1.25
CA PRO A 260 42.56 -25.84 1.75
C PRO A 260 41.47 -26.65 1.02
N PHE A 261 41.64 -26.89 -0.28
CA PHE A 261 40.74 -27.70 -1.09
C PHE A 261 40.57 -29.12 -0.54
N HIS A 262 41.65 -29.84 -0.27
CA HIS A 262 41.56 -31.22 0.26
C HIS A 262 40.84 -31.29 1.62
N HIS A 263 41.06 -30.30 2.50
CA HIS A 263 40.35 -30.25 3.78
C HIS A 263 38.86 -29.92 3.62
N LEU A 264 38.50 -29.08 2.66
CA LEU A 264 37.12 -28.75 2.35
C LEU A 264 36.37 -29.97 1.80
N CYS A 265 36.95 -30.70 0.84
CA CYS A 265 36.35 -31.91 0.25
C CYS A 265 36.15 -33.06 1.27
N LYS A 266 36.98 -33.13 2.32
CA LYS A 266 36.84 -34.11 3.42
C LYS A 266 35.76 -33.72 4.44
N THR A 267 35.06 -32.59 4.26
CA THR A 267 33.99 -32.16 5.16
C THR A 267 32.73 -33.01 4.91
N PRO A 268 32.14 -33.65 5.94
CA PRO A 268 30.95 -34.46 5.76
C PRO A 268 29.77 -33.58 5.30
N GLU A 269 28.96 -34.12 4.40
CA GLU A 269 27.74 -33.48 3.89
C GLU A 269 27.95 -32.08 3.28
N LEU A 270 29.16 -31.77 2.78
CA LEU A 270 29.54 -30.48 2.20
C LEU A 270 28.49 -29.96 1.20
N VAL A 271 28.00 -30.82 0.32
CA VAL A 271 27.03 -30.45 -0.72
C VAL A 271 25.69 -29.99 -0.11
N THR A 272 25.20 -30.67 0.93
CA THR A 272 23.96 -30.26 1.62
C THR A 272 24.14 -28.92 2.35
N LEU A 273 25.33 -28.67 2.89
CA LEU A 273 25.68 -27.41 3.53
C LEU A 273 25.71 -26.26 2.52
N LEU A 274 26.32 -26.49 1.35
CA LEU A 274 26.35 -25.52 0.26
C LEU A 274 24.93 -25.24 -0.27
N GLN A 275 24.09 -26.26 -0.44
CA GLN A 275 22.69 -26.12 -0.83
C GLN A 275 21.88 -25.32 0.22
N GLY A 276 22.10 -25.58 1.51
CA GLY A 276 21.47 -24.83 2.60
C GLY A 276 21.96 -23.38 2.72
N LEU A 277 23.16 -23.08 2.23
CA LEU A 277 23.71 -21.72 2.17
C LEU A 277 23.27 -20.97 0.91
N SER A 278 23.15 -21.64 -0.24
CA SER A 278 22.71 -21.02 -1.50
C SER A 278 21.30 -20.44 -1.43
N ALA A 279 20.45 -20.94 -0.53
CA ALA A 279 19.12 -20.39 -0.28
C ALA A 279 19.12 -18.96 0.30
N GLY A 280 20.21 -18.53 0.95
CA GLY A 280 20.28 -17.22 1.63
C GLY A 280 21.52 -16.38 1.33
N TYR A 281 22.54 -16.95 0.69
CA TYR A 281 23.82 -16.30 0.42
C TYR A 281 24.36 -16.62 -0.97
N ASP A 282 25.09 -15.68 -1.56
CA ASP A 282 25.83 -15.88 -2.79
C ASP A 282 27.03 -16.81 -2.57
N ILE A 283 26.92 -18.07 -2.97
CA ILE A 283 28.00 -19.07 -2.84
C ILE A 283 28.94 -19.10 -4.05
N SER A 284 28.71 -18.25 -5.07
CA SER A 284 29.54 -18.25 -6.27
C SER A 284 31.04 -18.01 -6.03
N PRO A 285 31.48 -17.14 -5.10
CA PRO A 285 32.90 -16.95 -4.80
C PRO A 285 33.60 -18.24 -4.34
N LEU A 286 32.93 -19.05 -3.50
CA LEU A 286 33.47 -20.33 -3.06
C LEU A 286 33.47 -21.37 -4.18
N LEU A 287 32.42 -21.41 -5.01
CA LEU A 287 32.34 -22.32 -6.16
C LEU A 287 33.37 -21.99 -7.25
N ARG A 288 33.67 -20.71 -7.50
CA ARG A 288 34.73 -20.29 -8.44
C ARG A 288 36.11 -20.81 -8.02
N TYR A 289 36.34 -20.96 -6.72
CA TYR A 289 37.55 -21.62 -6.22
C TYR A 289 37.44 -23.15 -6.30
N LEU A 290 36.32 -23.73 -5.87
CA LEU A 290 36.16 -25.18 -5.72
C LEU A 290 36.06 -25.93 -7.06
N LEU A 291 35.28 -25.44 -8.02
CA LEU A 291 34.95 -26.15 -9.26
C LEU A 291 36.19 -26.41 -10.14
N PRO A 292 37.07 -25.44 -10.44
CA PRO A 292 38.26 -25.71 -11.24
C PRO A 292 39.19 -26.74 -10.59
N HIS A 293 39.35 -26.66 -9.25
CA HIS A 293 40.17 -27.63 -8.52
C HIS A 293 39.55 -29.03 -8.47
N LEU A 294 38.22 -29.14 -8.39
CA LEU A 294 37.51 -30.41 -8.51
C LEU A 294 37.70 -31.01 -9.90
N VAL A 295 37.53 -30.24 -10.97
CA VAL A 295 37.75 -30.70 -12.35
C VAL A 295 39.18 -31.19 -12.51
N CYS A 296 40.19 -30.38 -12.19
CA CYS A 296 41.58 -30.81 -12.30
C CYS A 296 41.90 -32.06 -11.45
N ALA A 297 41.27 -32.24 -10.27
CA ALA A 297 41.47 -33.41 -9.43
C ALA A 297 40.82 -34.68 -9.99
N VAL A 298 39.61 -34.56 -10.56
CA VAL A 298 38.94 -35.66 -11.28
C VAL A 298 39.79 -36.10 -12.48
N MET A 299 40.36 -35.15 -13.22
CA MET A 299 41.14 -35.40 -14.44
C MET A 299 42.55 -35.96 -14.20
N LYS A 300 43.14 -35.77 -13.01
CA LYS A 300 44.53 -36.17 -12.68
C LYS A 300 44.68 -37.52 -11.98
N SER A 301 43.58 -38.24 -11.76
CA SER A 301 43.52 -39.38 -10.85
C SER A 301 44.18 -40.70 -11.34
N ASP A 302 44.79 -40.72 -12.53
CA ASP A 302 45.32 -41.95 -13.15
C ASP A 302 46.83 -41.89 -13.44
N THR A 303 47.65 -41.20 -12.63
CA THR A 303 49.13 -41.33 -12.74
C THR A 303 49.61 -42.69 -12.21
N GLU A 304 50.34 -43.42 -13.04
CA GLU A 304 50.67 -44.87 -12.93
C GLU A 304 51.56 -45.33 -11.74
N GLU A 305 51.70 -44.56 -10.67
CA GLU A 305 52.40 -45.01 -9.46
C GLU A 305 51.81 -44.33 -8.23
N GLN A 306 50.91 -44.95 -7.44
CA GLN A 306 50.75 -44.72 -5.97
C GLN A 306 49.53 -45.43 -5.32
N GLU A 307 49.55 -45.43 -3.98
CA GLU A 307 48.93 -46.30 -2.97
C GLU A 307 47.39 -46.41 -2.95
N GLU A 308 46.85 -47.51 -2.39
CA GLU A 308 45.41 -47.81 -2.17
C GLU A 308 44.56 -46.68 -1.53
N SER A 309 45.21 -45.68 -0.93
CA SER A 309 44.52 -44.52 -0.33
C SER A 309 44.05 -43.47 -1.35
N GLU A 310 44.67 -43.37 -2.53
CA GLU A 310 44.37 -42.31 -3.52
C GLU A 310 43.17 -42.65 -4.44
N GLU A 311 42.89 -43.93 -4.70
CA GLU A 311 41.71 -44.36 -5.47
C GLU A 311 40.39 -43.95 -4.77
N THR A 312 40.36 -44.02 -3.44
CA THR A 312 39.20 -43.60 -2.65
C THR A 312 38.96 -42.09 -2.69
N GLU A 313 40.03 -41.29 -2.84
CA GLU A 313 39.92 -39.83 -2.99
C GLU A 313 39.44 -39.43 -4.40
N SER A 314 39.89 -40.14 -5.44
CA SER A 314 39.41 -39.92 -6.81
C SER A 314 37.90 -40.13 -6.94
N GLN A 315 37.39 -41.24 -6.40
CA GLN A 315 35.96 -41.53 -6.37
C GLN A 315 35.17 -40.51 -5.53
N LEU A 316 35.78 -39.98 -4.46
CA LEU A 316 35.18 -38.91 -3.65
C LEU A 316 35.00 -37.63 -4.49
N TYR A 317 36.02 -37.21 -5.25
CA TYR A 317 35.93 -35.98 -6.06
C TYR A 317 34.89 -36.09 -7.18
N VAL A 318 34.79 -37.25 -7.85
CA VAL A 318 33.76 -37.50 -8.87
C VAL A 318 32.36 -37.42 -8.26
N LYS A 319 32.12 -38.11 -7.13
CA LYS A 319 30.83 -38.07 -6.41
C LYS A 319 30.48 -36.67 -5.92
N LEU A 320 31.47 -35.90 -5.46
CA LEU A 320 31.27 -34.51 -5.04
C LEU A 320 30.85 -33.62 -6.22
N LEU A 321 31.53 -33.73 -7.37
CA LEU A 321 31.20 -32.95 -8.56
C LEU A 321 29.80 -33.30 -9.10
N GLU A 322 29.47 -34.59 -9.15
CA GLU A 322 28.15 -35.07 -9.54
C GLU A 322 27.06 -34.54 -8.59
N ALA A 323 27.29 -34.63 -7.28
CA ALA A 323 26.34 -34.15 -6.28
C ALA A 323 26.16 -32.62 -6.33
N ILE A 324 27.21 -31.85 -6.61
CA ILE A 324 27.12 -30.40 -6.83
C ILE A 324 26.24 -30.12 -8.06
N LEU A 325 26.52 -30.77 -9.20
CA LEU A 325 25.72 -30.62 -10.42
C LEU A 325 24.25 -30.97 -10.19
N GLN A 326 23.95 -32.00 -9.38
CA GLN A 326 22.57 -32.41 -9.10
C GLN A 326 21.81 -31.49 -8.15
N SER A 327 22.47 -30.93 -7.13
CA SER A 327 21.77 -30.26 -6.00
C SER A 327 21.90 -28.74 -5.96
N ILE A 328 22.88 -28.16 -6.64
CA ILE A 328 23.19 -26.72 -6.57
C ILE A 328 23.01 -26.08 -7.95
N PRO A 329 22.22 -25.00 -8.07
CA PRO A 329 22.15 -24.22 -9.31
C PRO A 329 23.45 -23.42 -9.52
N LEU A 330 24.10 -23.62 -10.67
CA LEU A 330 25.29 -22.89 -11.10
C LEU A 330 24.88 -21.60 -11.81
N GLU A 331 24.88 -20.49 -11.08
CA GLU A 331 24.56 -19.14 -11.60
C GLU A 331 25.82 -18.27 -11.69
N LYS A 332 25.75 -17.10 -12.35
CA LYS A 332 26.85 -16.12 -12.50
C LYS A 332 28.09 -16.69 -13.21
N ASP A 333 27.85 -17.28 -14.38
CA ASP A 333 28.84 -17.87 -15.29
C ASP A 333 29.63 -19.05 -14.71
N LEU A 334 29.15 -19.66 -13.62
CA LEU A 334 29.76 -20.85 -13.03
C LEU A 334 29.55 -22.11 -13.88
N ASP A 335 28.39 -22.21 -14.52
CA ASP A 335 28.05 -23.22 -15.50
C ASP A 335 28.97 -23.12 -16.73
N HIS A 336 29.18 -21.92 -17.26
CA HIS A 336 30.15 -21.68 -18.35
C HIS A 336 31.59 -21.92 -17.89
N LEU A 337 31.99 -21.49 -16.69
CA LEU A 337 33.32 -21.77 -16.12
C LEU A 337 33.57 -23.29 -16.03
N LEU A 338 32.57 -24.03 -15.53
CA LEU A 338 32.67 -25.48 -15.37
C LEU A 338 32.76 -26.18 -16.72
N ALA A 339 31.89 -25.82 -17.68
CA ALA A 339 31.90 -26.37 -19.03
C ALA A 339 33.23 -26.09 -19.75
N ALA A 340 33.71 -24.84 -19.70
CA ALA A 340 34.99 -24.45 -20.30
C ALA A 340 36.16 -25.21 -19.68
N LYS A 341 36.23 -25.29 -18.34
CA LYS A 341 37.30 -26.03 -17.66
C LYS A 341 37.26 -27.53 -17.90
N LEU A 342 36.07 -28.12 -18.04
CA LEU A 342 35.92 -29.53 -18.40
C LEU A 342 36.45 -29.79 -19.82
N LEU A 343 36.12 -28.94 -20.79
CA LEU A 343 36.62 -29.06 -22.17
C LEU A 343 38.14 -28.83 -22.26
N GLU A 344 38.63 -27.74 -21.67
CA GLU A 344 40.07 -27.41 -21.64
C GLU A 344 40.90 -28.54 -21.02
N GLU A 345 40.48 -29.06 -19.85
CA GLU A 345 41.23 -30.13 -19.19
C GLU A 345 41.09 -31.47 -19.95
N PHE A 346 39.94 -31.75 -20.58
CA PHE A 346 39.75 -32.92 -21.44
C PHE A 346 40.72 -32.91 -22.63
N ILE A 347 40.83 -31.78 -23.32
CA ILE A 347 41.75 -31.61 -24.45
C ILE A 347 43.21 -31.69 -23.98
N SER A 348 43.55 -31.00 -22.89
CA SER A 348 44.92 -31.03 -22.34
C SER A 348 45.34 -32.43 -21.89
N ARG A 349 44.43 -33.24 -21.36
CA ARG A 349 44.68 -34.65 -21.04
C ARG A 349 44.69 -35.53 -22.28
N GLY A 350 43.82 -35.24 -23.24
CA GLY A 350 43.74 -35.93 -24.52
C GLY A 350 45.06 -35.87 -25.29
N THR A 351 45.69 -34.69 -25.34
CA THR A 351 47.01 -34.50 -25.95
C THR A 351 48.14 -35.23 -25.18
N GLU A 352 48.02 -35.41 -23.86
CA GLU A 352 48.97 -36.21 -23.06
C GLU A 352 48.81 -37.74 -23.29
N ILE A 353 47.58 -38.20 -23.54
CA ILE A 353 47.19 -39.64 -23.59
C ILE A 353 47.06 -40.15 -25.05
N GLU A 354 47.14 -39.27 -26.05
CA GLU A 354 46.87 -39.52 -27.48
C GLU A 354 47.63 -40.72 -28.09
N SER A 355 48.75 -41.11 -27.47
CA SER A 355 49.54 -42.29 -27.84
C SER A 355 48.89 -43.65 -27.54
N ASP A 356 47.79 -43.71 -26.76
CA ASP A 356 47.07 -44.95 -26.43
C ASP A 356 45.53 -44.81 -26.53
N PRO A 357 44.91 -45.31 -27.61
CA PRO A 357 43.47 -45.17 -27.86
C PRO A 357 42.60 -45.92 -26.83
N THR A 358 43.14 -46.95 -26.17
CA THR A 358 42.39 -47.70 -25.15
C THR A 358 42.25 -46.90 -23.85
N LYS A 359 43.28 -46.12 -23.49
CA LYS A 359 43.26 -45.21 -22.34
C LYS A 359 42.32 -44.03 -22.59
N MET A 360 42.30 -43.47 -23.81
CA MET A 360 41.36 -42.41 -24.18
C MET A 360 39.88 -42.85 -24.12
N ALA A 361 39.58 -44.06 -24.60
CA ALA A 361 38.22 -44.60 -24.52
C ALA A 361 37.75 -44.83 -23.07
N ALA A 362 38.63 -45.37 -22.21
CA ALA A 362 38.33 -45.55 -20.78
C ALA A 362 38.13 -44.20 -20.06
N PHE A 363 38.95 -43.19 -20.41
CA PHE A 363 38.82 -41.82 -19.90
C PHE A 363 37.50 -41.16 -20.31
N GLY A 364 37.11 -41.29 -21.58
CA GLY A 364 35.81 -40.81 -22.08
C GLY A 364 34.63 -41.48 -21.37
N GLN A 365 34.68 -42.79 -21.12
CA GLN A 365 33.62 -43.51 -20.38
C GLN A 365 33.47 -43.04 -18.92
N LYS A 366 34.56 -42.69 -18.25
CA LYS A 366 34.56 -42.14 -16.87
C LYS A 366 33.89 -40.77 -16.80
N LEU A 367 34.04 -39.94 -17.84
CA LEU A 367 33.48 -38.58 -17.91
C LEU A 367 32.08 -38.50 -18.50
N LEU A 368 31.68 -39.51 -19.28
CA LEU A 368 30.36 -39.62 -19.90
C LEU A 368 29.17 -39.25 -18.98
N PRO A 369 29.04 -39.79 -17.74
CA PRO A 369 27.92 -39.43 -16.88
C PRO A 369 27.95 -37.95 -16.43
N LEU A 370 29.13 -37.36 -16.26
CA LEU A 370 29.27 -35.94 -15.87
C LEU A 370 28.92 -35.00 -17.02
N ILE A 371 29.39 -35.31 -18.24
CA ILE A 371 29.11 -34.52 -19.45
C ILE A 371 27.61 -34.55 -19.76
N ARG A 372 26.98 -35.72 -19.72
CA ARG A 372 25.52 -35.84 -19.93
C ARG A 372 24.70 -35.17 -18.84
N LEU A 373 25.17 -35.19 -17.59
CA LEU A 373 24.51 -34.49 -16.49
C LEU A 373 24.61 -32.97 -16.66
N LEU A 374 25.77 -32.47 -17.09
CA LEU A 374 25.99 -31.06 -17.41
C LEU A 374 25.10 -30.62 -18.59
N GLU A 375 25.07 -31.38 -19.67
CA GLU A 375 24.22 -31.10 -20.85
C GLU A 375 22.73 -31.06 -20.49
N ARG A 376 22.26 -32.02 -19.70
CA ARG A 376 20.85 -32.07 -19.27
C ARG A 376 20.45 -30.86 -18.41
N LYS A 377 21.37 -30.33 -17.60
CA LYS A 377 21.07 -29.24 -16.66
C LYS A 377 21.42 -27.85 -17.18
N TYR A 378 22.48 -27.73 -17.97
CA TYR A 378 23.05 -26.48 -18.46
C TYR A 378 23.38 -26.57 -19.97
N PRO A 379 22.38 -26.90 -20.82
CA PRO A 379 22.62 -27.11 -22.25
C PRO A 379 23.17 -25.85 -22.92
N LYS A 380 22.65 -24.66 -22.58
CA LYS A 380 23.08 -23.38 -23.17
C LYS A 380 24.53 -23.02 -22.86
N ALA A 381 24.98 -23.28 -21.63
CA ALA A 381 26.36 -22.98 -21.22
C ALA A 381 27.36 -23.91 -21.90
N LEU A 382 27.01 -25.20 -22.02
CA LEU A 382 27.81 -26.16 -22.78
C LEU A 382 27.83 -25.79 -24.27
N ASP A 383 26.66 -25.50 -24.86
CA ASP A 383 26.51 -25.13 -26.27
C ASP A 383 27.35 -23.89 -26.62
N SER A 384 27.38 -22.87 -25.75
CA SER A 384 28.19 -21.65 -25.95
C SER A 384 29.70 -21.92 -25.86
N VAL A 385 30.14 -22.79 -24.95
CA VAL A 385 31.55 -23.18 -24.84
C VAL A 385 32.00 -23.98 -26.07
N LEU A 386 31.14 -24.89 -26.54
CA LEU A 386 31.39 -25.69 -27.75
C LEU A 386 31.46 -24.81 -29.00
N GLU A 387 30.54 -23.85 -29.15
CA GLU A 387 30.53 -22.89 -30.26
C GLU A 387 31.81 -22.05 -30.29
N LYS A 388 32.18 -21.46 -29.15
CA LYS A 388 33.40 -20.66 -29.04
C LYS A 388 34.66 -21.46 -29.36
N HIS A 389 34.75 -22.69 -28.85
CA HIS A 389 35.92 -23.54 -29.13
C HIS A 389 35.98 -23.96 -30.60
N LEU A 390 34.83 -24.20 -31.25
CA LEU A 390 34.77 -24.49 -32.69
C LEU A 390 35.21 -23.31 -33.56
N GLU A 391 34.97 -22.06 -33.13
CA GLU A 391 35.51 -20.86 -33.80
C GLU A 391 37.04 -20.75 -33.66
N ASP A 392 37.60 -21.17 -32.52
CA ASP A 392 39.01 -21.02 -32.17
C ASP A 392 39.92 -22.19 -32.64
N CYS A 393 39.34 -23.33 -33.06
CA CYS A 393 40.08 -24.58 -33.31
C CYS A 393 40.72 -24.65 -34.71
N THR A 394 42.06 -24.62 -34.79
CA THR A 394 42.81 -24.63 -36.06
C THR A 394 43.60 -25.91 -36.36
N ASP A 395 43.83 -26.77 -35.35
CA ASP A 395 44.73 -27.93 -35.45
C ASP A 395 43.96 -29.26 -35.56
N GLU A 396 44.38 -30.18 -36.45
CA GLU A 396 43.68 -31.47 -36.70
C GLU A 396 43.60 -32.38 -35.45
N ALA A 397 44.62 -32.36 -34.58
CA ALA A 397 44.63 -33.15 -33.34
C ALA A 397 43.60 -32.60 -32.32
N ASP A 398 43.50 -31.28 -32.21
CA ASP A 398 42.52 -30.60 -31.35
C ASP A 398 41.09 -30.84 -31.87
N GLN A 399 40.90 -30.79 -33.19
CA GLN A 399 39.62 -31.12 -33.85
C GLN A 399 39.19 -32.56 -33.57
N ASN A 400 40.10 -33.53 -33.64
CA ASN A 400 39.80 -34.93 -33.34
C ASN A 400 39.39 -35.14 -31.87
N LEU A 401 40.09 -34.49 -30.93
CA LEU A 401 39.75 -34.54 -29.50
C LEU A 401 38.43 -33.83 -29.20
N PHE A 402 38.16 -32.72 -29.87
CA PHE A 402 36.88 -32.00 -29.80
C PHE A 402 35.71 -32.85 -30.32
N HIS A 403 35.90 -33.55 -31.45
CA HIS A 403 34.91 -34.50 -31.96
C HIS A 403 34.64 -35.66 -30.99
N GLN A 404 35.69 -36.18 -30.35
CA GLN A 404 35.54 -37.19 -29.31
C GLN A 404 34.77 -36.65 -28.10
N PHE A 405 35.01 -35.40 -27.68
CA PHE A 405 34.23 -34.75 -26.62
C PHE A 405 32.74 -34.60 -27.00
N ILE A 406 32.44 -34.14 -28.22
CA ILE A 406 31.07 -34.01 -28.74
C ILE A 406 30.37 -35.38 -28.79
N SER A 407 31.08 -36.45 -29.13
CA SER A 407 30.50 -37.81 -29.18
C SER A 407 30.01 -38.32 -27.82
N LEU A 408 30.46 -37.71 -26.72
CA LEU A 408 30.00 -38.01 -25.37
C LEU A 408 28.69 -37.25 -25.02
N SER A 409 28.31 -36.25 -25.84
CA SER A 409 27.10 -35.41 -25.73
C SER A 409 25.93 -35.97 -26.55
N LEU A 410 24.70 -35.68 -26.12
CA LEU A 410 23.45 -36.05 -26.82
C LEU A 410 23.15 -35.13 -28.01
N SER A 411 23.71 -33.92 -28.04
CA SER A 411 23.51 -32.87 -29.06
C SER A 411 24.40 -32.98 -30.30
N CYS A 412 25.02 -34.14 -30.55
CA CYS A 412 25.97 -34.37 -31.66
C CYS A 412 25.44 -33.92 -33.05
N GLY A 413 24.12 -33.93 -33.28
CA GLY A 413 23.52 -33.47 -34.54
C GLY A 413 23.66 -31.96 -34.82
N LYS A 414 23.67 -31.11 -33.78
CA LYS A 414 23.75 -29.63 -33.93
C LYS A 414 25.10 -29.16 -34.46
N TYR A 415 26.16 -29.82 -34.01
CA TYR A 415 27.56 -29.47 -34.28
C TYR A 415 28.19 -30.31 -35.40
N LYS A 416 27.40 -31.17 -36.04
CA LYS A 416 27.84 -31.96 -37.19
C LYS A 416 28.02 -31.06 -38.42
N PHE A 417 29.16 -31.17 -39.08
CA PHE A 417 29.43 -30.47 -40.33
C PHE A 417 28.52 -30.98 -41.47
N LEU A 418 27.97 -30.05 -42.24
CA LEU A 418 27.23 -30.33 -43.46
C LEU A 418 28.20 -30.32 -44.64
N GLU A 419 28.29 -31.45 -45.36
CA GLU A 419 29.20 -31.65 -46.50
C GLU A 419 29.03 -30.58 -47.59
N ASP A 420 27.84 -29.99 -47.72
CA ASP A 420 27.53 -28.98 -48.73
C ASP A 420 27.85 -27.54 -48.31
N SER A 421 28.24 -27.29 -47.05
CA SER A 421 28.42 -25.92 -46.53
C SER A 421 29.65 -25.71 -45.64
N ASP A 422 30.53 -26.71 -45.52
CA ASP A 422 31.79 -26.69 -44.74
C ASP A 422 31.64 -26.14 -43.29
N THR A 423 30.42 -26.14 -42.75
CA THR A 423 30.06 -25.55 -41.46
C THR A 423 29.01 -26.40 -40.75
N SER A 424 28.84 -26.22 -39.43
CA SER A 424 27.88 -26.97 -38.63
C SER A 424 26.44 -26.52 -38.88
N LEU A 425 25.45 -27.41 -38.72
CA LEU A 425 24.03 -27.09 -38.95
C LEU A 425 23.56 -25.83 -38.20
N LEU A 426 23.99 -25.62 -36.95
CA LEU A 426 23.67 -24.42 -36.18
C LEU A 426 24.20 -23.14 -36.83
N LEU A 427 25.46 -23.17 -37.28
CA LEU A 427 26.08 -22.03 -37.98
C LEU A 427 25.45 -21.82 -39.35
N SER A 428 25.12 -22.89 -40.08
CA SER A 428 24.43 -22.81 -41.38
C SER A 428 23.04 -22.20 -41.26
N LEU A 429 22.28 -22.51 -40.18
CA LEU A 429 20.99 -21.88 -39.89
C LEU A 429 21.15 -20.37 -39.65
N ASN A 430 22.23 -19.91 -39.04
CA ASN A 430 22.53 -18.50 -38.73
C ASN A 430 23.47 -17.81 -39.73
N HIS A 431 23.80 -18.47 -40.83
CA HIS A 431 24.83 -18.01 -41.76
C HIS A 431 24.46 -16.68 -42.42
N PRO A 432 25.41 -15.76 -42.70
CA PRO A 432 25.11 -14.47 -43.34
C PRO A 432 24.43 -14.60 -44.71
N GLN A 433 24.77 -15.64 -45.48
CA GLN A 433 24.18 -15.89 -46.79
C GLN A 433 22.83 -16.60 -46.69
N PRO A 434 21.74 -16.05 -47.27
CA PRO A 434 20.40 -16.65 -47.22
C PRO A 434 20.32 -18.03 -47.86
N ALA A 435 21.08 -18.29 -48.93
CA ALA A 435 21.08 -19.59 -49.62
C ALA A 435 21.51 -20.73 -48.69
N VAL A 436 22.52 -20.49 -47.85
CA VAL A 436 23.01 -21.46 -46.86
C VAL A 436 21.96 -21.70 -45.77
N ARG A 437 21.26 -20.64 -45.33
CA ARG A 437 20.14 -20.77 -44.37
C ARG A 437 18.98 -21.59 -44.95
N VAL A 438 18.67 -21.42 -46.24
CA VAL A 438 17.63 -22.22 -46.93
C VAL A 438 18.03 -23.69 -47.00
N LEU A 439 19.28 -24.00 -47.36
CA LEU A 439 19.79 -25.37 -47.40
C LEU A 439 19.78 -26.03 -46.00
N ALA A 440 20.15 -25.27 -44.96
CA ALA A 440 20.09 -25.75 -43.59
C ALA A 440 18.64 -26.08 -43.14
N LEU A 441 17.66 -25.26 -43.53
CA LEU A 441 16.24 -25.53 -43.29
C LEU A 441 15.71 -26.71 -44.11
N GLN A 442 16.19 -26.90 -45.34
CA GLN A 442 15.85 -28.09 -46.14
C GLN A 442 16.40 -29.37 -45.51
N HIS A 443 17.65 -29.35 -45.05
CA HIS A 443 18.23 -30.45 -44.30
C HIS A 443 17.46 -30.71 -42.99
N LEU A 444 17.05 -29.66 -42.26
CA LEU A 444 16.21 -29.79 -41.07
C LEU A 444 14.85 -30.43 -41.41
N LYS A 445 14.24 -30.02 -42.52
CA LYS A 445 12.98 -30.59 -43.03
C LYS A 445 13.13 -32.08 -43.34
N ASP A 446 14.20 -32.47 -44.04
CA ASP A 446 14.49 -33.88 -44.36
C ASP A 446 14.73 -34.70 -43.08
N VAL A 447 15.38 -34.11 -42.07
CA VAL A 447 15.58 -34.74 -40.76
C VAL A 447 14.24 -34.94 -40.02
N ILE A 448 13.33 -33.97 -40.07
CA ILE A 448 11.98 -34.07 -39.47
C ILE A 448 11.16 -35.15 -40.18
N GLU A 449 11.23 -35.23 -41.52
CA GLU A 449 10.53 -36.25 -42.31
C GLU A 449 11.10 -37.66 -42.10
N THR A 450 12.42 -37.80 -41.91
CA THR A 450 13.09 -39.10 -41.74
C THR A 450 13.23 -39.57 -40.30
N ALA A 451 12.83 -38.76 -39.31
CA ALA A 451 12.89 -39.04 -37.87
C ALA A 451 14.26 -39.57 -37.39
N LYS A 452 15.37 -39.02 -37.91
CA LYS A 452 16.72 -39.42 -37.49
C LYS A 452 16.98 -39.04 -36.03
N GLU A 453 17.45 -39.99 -35.22
CA GLU A 453 17.84 -39.77 -33.82
C GLU A 453 19.05 -38.81 -33.72
N GLY A 454 19.01 -37.84 -32.77
CA GLY A 454 20.13 -36.92 -32.50
C GLY A 454 19.80 -35.42 -32.43
N PHE A 455 18.53 -35.03 -32.54
CA PHE A 455 18.06 -33.64 -32.39
C PHE A 455 17.01 -33.53 -31.28
N ASP A 456 17.13 -32.50 -30.43
CA ASP A 456 16.09 -32.15 -29.46
C ASP A 456 14.92 -31.44 -30.17
N GLN A 457 13.68 -31.75 -29.78
CA GLN A 457 12.48 -31.05 -30.27
C GLN A 457 12.56 -29.54 -30.02
N SER A 458 13.14 -29.13 -28.88
CA SER A 458 13.33 -27.72 -28.55
C SER A 458 14.20 -26.98 -29.57
N PHE A 459 15.25 -27.64 -30.08
CA PHE A 459 16.13 -27.08 -31.09
C PHE A 459 15.43 -26.95 -32.45
N ILE A 460 14.64 -27.96 -32.85
CA ILE A 460 13.88 -27.92 -34.10
C ILE A 460 12.85 -26.78 -34.04
N GLU A 461 12.18 -26.62 -32.90
CA GLU A 461 11.24 -25.52 -32.65
C GLU A 461 11.95 -24.16 -32.74
N GLU A 462 13.05 -23.96 -32.00
CA GLU A 462 13.84 -22.72 -32.03
C GLU A 462 14.38 -22.40 -33.43
N ALA A 463 14.84 -23.40 -34.18
CA ALA A 463 15.35 -23.23 -35.53
C ALA A 463 14.25 -22.76 -36.51
N ILE A 464 13.07 -23.40 -36.48
CA ILE A 464 11.97 -23.04 -37.38
C ILE A 464 11.41 -21.66 -37.02
N PHE A 465 11.02 -21.44 -35.75
CA PHE A 465 10.44 -20.16 -35.32
C PHE A 465 11.44 -19.01 -35.36
N GLY A 466 12.72 -19.28 -35.11
CA GLY A 466 13.82 -18.32 -35.27
C GLY A 466 14.05 -17.91 -36.72
N ARG A 467 13.71 -18.76 -37.71
CA ARG A 467 13.79 -18.44 -39.15
C ARG A 467 12.50 -17.90 -39.75
N LEU A 468 11.34 -18.05 -39.10
CA LEU A 468 10.15 -17.26 -39.44
C LEU A 468 10.36 -15.75 -39.19
N LYS A 469 11.30 -15.42 -38.29
CA LYS A 469 11.72 -14.05 -37.99
C LYS A 469 12.82 -13.51 -38.92
N ASP A 470 13.23 -14.25 -39.97
CA ASP A 470 14.27 -13.81 -40.91
C ASP A 470 13.76 -12.65 -41.78
N ASP A 471 14.69 -11.84 -42.32
CA ASP A 471 14.39 -10.72 -43.23
C ASP A 471 14.30 -11.18 -44.69
N ASN A 472 14.88 -12.34 -45.01
CA ASN A 472 14.83 -12.91 -46.34
C ASN A 472 13.60 -13.81 -46.55
N LYS A 473 12.81 -13.49 -47.58
CA LYS A 473 11.55 -14.17 -47.92
C LYS A 473 11.72 -15.65 -48.23
N ASP A 474 12.80 -16.02 -48.92
CA ASP A 474 13.04 -17.42 -49.33
C ASP A 474 13.35 -18.28 -48.09
N VAL A 475 14.03 -17.70 -47.09
CA VAL A 475 14.27 -18.33 -45.79
C VAL A 475 12.96 -18.48 -45.01
N VAL A 476 12.13 -17.43 -44.94
CA VAL A 476 10.82 -17.50 -44.27
C VAL A 476 9.90 -18.51 -44.96
N MET A 477 9.90 -18.59 -46.29
CA MET A 477 9.16 -19.59 -47.04
C MET A 477 9.61 -21.02 -46.73
N SER A 478 10.93 -21.27 -46.70
CA SER A 478 11.49 -22.57 -46.33
C SER A 478 11.13 -22.96 -44.88
N ALA A 479 11.13 -21.98 -43.97
CA ALA A 479 10.71 -22.16 -42.58
C ALA A 479 9.20 -22.46 -42.47
N LEU A 480 8.33 -21.79 -43.24
CA LEU A 480 6.89 -22.10 -43.30
C LEU A 480 6.61 -23.51 -43.82
N CYS A 481 7.35 -23.96 -44.85
CA CYS A 481 7.26 -25.33 -45.35
C CYS A 481 7.67 -26.36 -44.29
N SER A 482 8.70 -26.05 -43.49
CA SER A 482 9.15 -26.91 -42.39
C SER A 482 8.13 -26.92 -41.23
N LEU A 483 7.55 -25.75 -40.91
CA LEU A 483 6.51 -25.59 -39.91
C LEU A 483 5.26 -26.42 -40.24
N GLU A 484 4.83 -26.45 -41.51
CA GLU A 484 3.62 -27.18 -41.92
C GLU A 484 3.71 -28.68 -41.61
N ILE A 485 4.91 -29.26 -41.66
CA ILE A 485 5.18 -30.66 -41.32
C ILE A 485 5.33 -30.84 -39.81
N PHE A 486 6.04 -29.91 -39.15
CA PHE A 486 6.35 -29.98 -37.72
C PHE A 486 5.19 -29.57 -36.80
N ARG A 487 4.18 -28.85 -37.31
CA ARG A 487 3.11 -28.21 -36.50
C ARG A 487 2.35 -29.15 -35.56
N LYS A 488 2.23 -30.44 -35.88
CA LYS A 488 1.50 -31.41 -35.02
C LYS A 488 2.20 -31.67 -33.69
N GLN A 489 3.48 -31.29 -33.58
CA GLN A 489 4.30 -31.43 -32.38
C GLN A 489 4.41 -30.11 -31.60
N VAL A 490 3.77 -29.02 -32.05
CA VAL A 490 3.85 -27.68 -31.48
C VAL A 490 2.47 -27.21 -31.01
N SER A 491 2.44 -26.39 -29.95
CA SER A 491 1.19 -25.80 -29.47
C SER A 491 0.55 -24.85 -30.51
N PRO A 492 -0.78 -24.91 -30.72
CA PRO A 492 -1.49 -24.01 -31.64
C PRO A 492 -1.27 -22.51 -31.34
N GLU A 493 -1.10 -22.15 -30.06
CA GLU A 493 -0.91 -20.76 -29.61
C GLU A 493 0.39 -20.15 -30.13
N VAL A 494 1.50 -20.91 -30.08
CA VAL A 494 2.82 -20.48 -30.59
C VAL A 494 2.80 -20.37 -32.11
N VAL A 495 2.08 -21.27 -32.79
CA VAL A 495 1.89 -21.22 -34.25
C VAL A 495 1.11 -19.97 -34.66
N VAL A 496 -0.07 -19.72 -34.07
CA VAL A 496 -0.91 -18.56 -34.39
C VAL A 496 -0.17 -17.25 -34.15
N SER A 497 0.42 -17.07 -32.97
CA SER A 497 1.16 -15.84 -32.62
C SER A 497 2.37 -15.60 -33.53
N SER A 498 3.11 -16.65 -33.91
CA SER A 498 4.25 -16.53 -34.81
C SER A 498 3.83 -16.19 -36.24
N LEU A 499 2.73 -16.77 -36.74
CA LEU A 499 2.19 -16.44 -38.06
C LEU A 499 1.69 -15.00 -38.11
N LEU A 500 0.96 -14.52 -37.09
CA LEU A 500 0.50 -13.13 -37.00
C LEU A 500 1.66 -12.13 -36.95
N ASN A 501 2.79 -12.47 -36.34
CA ASN A 501 3.99 -11.63 -36.34
C ASN A 501 4.58 -11.45 -37.75
N ILE A 502 4.44 -12.44 -38.64
CA ILE A 502 4.84 -12.28 -40.06
C ILE A 502 4.00 -11.19 -40.72
N PHE A 503 2.70 -11.13 -40.44
CA PHE A 503 1.82 -10.08 -40.95
C PHE A 503 2.25 -8.70 -40.44
N GLN A 504 2.56 -8.56 -39.15
CA GLN A 504 3.01 -7.28 -38.58
C GLN A 504 4.32 -6.76 -39.22
N ARG A 505 5.22 -7.67 -39.63
CA ARG A 505 6.51 -7.32 -40.27
C ARG A 505 6.41 -7.08 -41.77
N ALA A 506 5.48 -7.74 -42.45
CA ALA A 506 5.39 -7.71 -43.91
C ALA A 506 4.65 -6.47 -44.41
N ASP A 507 5.36 -5.63 -45.16
CA ASP A 507 4.78 -4.47 -45.82
C ASP A 507 4.58 -4.73 -47.33
N LEU A 508 3.37 -5.14 -47.69
CA LEU A 508 2.98 -5.38 -49.09
C LEU A 508 3.01 -4.13 -49.98
N SER A 509 2.97 -2.93 -49.38
CA SER A 509 3.03 -1.66 -50.14
C SER A 509 4.44 -1.40 -50.67
N LYS A 510 5.47 -1.81 -49.92
CA LYS A 510 6.89 -1.65 -50.28
C LYS A 510 7.43 -2.82 -51.08
N ASP A 511 6.94 -4.03 -50.82
CA ASP A 511 7.49 -5.25 -51.42
C ASP A 511 6.44 -6.35 -51.62
N GLY A 512 5.77 -6.29 -52.78
CA GLY A 512 4.70 -7.22 -53.17
C GLY A 512 5.12 -8.70 -53.26
N LYS A 513 6.42 -9.03 -53.21
CA LYS A 513 6.86 -10.44 -53.18
C LYS A 513 6.50 -11.14 -51.87
N TRP A 514 6.26 -10.39 -50.79
CA TRP A 514 5.75 -10.93 -49.52
C TRP A 514 4.36 -11.54 -49.63
N TYR A 515 3.57 -11.19 -50.66
CA TYR A 515 2.23 -11.74 -50.88
C TYR A 515 2.22 -13.27 -50.84
N LYS A 516 3.14 -13.94 -51.55
CA LYS A 516 3.21 -15.41 -51.59
C LYS A 516 3.52 -16.03 -50.22
N VAL A 517 4.30 -15.33 -49.39
CA VAL A 517 4.64 -15.74 -48.03
C VAL A 517 3.43 -15.65 -47.12
N LEU A 518 2.75 -14.51 -47.16
CA LEU A 518 1.55 -14.27 -46.37
C LEU A 518 0.39 -15.17 -46.81
N GLU A 519 0.19 -15.38 -48.12
CA GLU A 519 -0.81 -16.31 -48.65
C GLU A 519 -0.57 -17.74 -48.11
N ARG A 520 0.69 -18.18 -48.05
CA ARG A 520 1.04 -19.47 -47.45
C ARG A 520 0.80 -19.50 -45.95
N ALA A 521 1.09 -18.41 -45.24
CA ALA A 521 0.80 -18.27 -43.81
C ALA A 521 -0.72 -18.32 -43.52
N VAL A 522 -1.57 -17.65 -44.32
CA VAL A 522 -3.04 -17.77 -44.23
C VAL A 522 -3.46 -19.23 -44.44
N LYS A 523 -2.95 -19.91 -45.48
CA LYS A 523 -3.27 -21.32 -45.72
C LYS A 523 -2.88 -22.25 -44.58
N ILE A 524 -1.85 -21.92 -43.79
CA ILE A 524 -1.50 -22.70 -42.60
C ILE A 524 -2.44 -22.34 -41.46
N LEU A 525 -2.70 -21.05 -41.24
CA LEU A 525 -3.54 -20.54 -40.15
C LEU A 525 -5.00 -21.02 -40.25
N VAL A 526 -5.56 -21.05 -41.46
CA VAL A 526 -6.98 -21.34 -41.73
C VAL A 526 -7.29 -22.84 -41.80
N GLN A 527 -6.28 -23.71 -41.70
CA GLN A 527 -6.53 -25.16 -41.66
C GLN A 527 -7.35 -25.54 -40.43
N GLU A 528 -8.42 -26.33 -40.66
CA GLU A 528 -9.52 -26.56 -39.72
C GLU A 528 -9.12 -27.03 -38.32
N GLU A 529 -7.95 -27.65 -38.17
CA GLU A 529 -7.43 -28.18 -36.90
C GLU A 529 -6.95 -27.08 -35.93
N ILE A 530 -6.52 -25.90 -36.41
CA ILE A 530 -5.81 -24.91 -35.55
C ILE A 530 -6.78 -23.92 -34.87
N LEU A 531 -7.77 -23.40 -35.60
CA LEU A 531 -8.62 -22.30 -35.11
C LEU A 531 -9.95 -22.76 -34.48
N LYS A 532 -10.36 -24.03 -34.65
CA LYS A 532 -11.59 -24.57 -34.04
C LYS A 532 -11.42 -24.98 -32.57
N GLU A 533 -10.20 -25.24 -32.10
CA GLU A 533 -9.94 -25.77 -30.75
C GLU A 533 -10.18 -24.72 -29.63
N LYS A 534 -9.91 -23.43 -29.90
CA LYS A 534 -10.05 -22.35 -28.91
C LYS A 534 -10.60 -21.07 -29.55
N LYS A 535 -11.72 -20.58 -29.02
CA LYS A 535 -12.36 -19.33 -29.47
C LYS A 535 -11.44 -18.11 -29.35
N GLU A 536 -10.68 -17.99 -28.25
CA GLU A 536 -9.75 -16.87 -28.01
C GLU A 536 -8.67 -16.75 -29.10
N LEU A 537 -8.21 -17.87 -29.67
CA LEU A 537 -7.24 -17.88 -30.77
C LEU A 537 -7.87 -17.43 -32.08
N LEU A 538 -9.12 -17.81 -32.33
CA LEU A 538 -9.88 -17.33 -33.50
C LEU A 538 -10.12 -15.82 -33.40
N ASP A 539 -10.56 -15.34 -32.24
CA ASP A 539 -10.80 -13.92 -31.99
C ASP A 539 -9.50 -13.11 -32.17
N GLY A 540 -8.39 -13.57 -31.58
CA GLY A 540 -7.06 -12.95 -31.75
C GLY A 540 -6.54 -12.98 -33.19
N ALA A 541 -6.76 -14.06 -33.93
CA ALA A 541 -6.38 -14.16 -35.34
C ALA A 541 -7.17 -13.20 -36.23
N VAL A 542 -8.49 -13.09 -36.02
CA VAL A 542 -9.35 -12.17 -36.77
C VAL A 542 -8.95 -10.72 -36.52
N LEU A 543 -8.66 -10.35 -35.26
CA LEU A 543 -8.22 -8.99 -34.93
C LEU A 543 -6.85 -8.66 -35.54
N GLY A 544 -5.91 -9.60 -35.52
CA GLY A 544 -4.59 -9.42 -36.12
C GLY A 544 -4.61 -9.33 -37.66
N LEU A 545 -5.58 -9.95 -38.31
CA LEU A 545 -5.72 -9.96 -39.78
C LEU A 545 -6.65 -8.87 -40.32
N LEU A 546 -7.46 -8.24 -39.47
CA LEU A 546 -8.40 -7.18 -39.85
C LEU A 546 -7.75 -6.07 -40.68
N PRO A 547 -6.52 -5.57 -40.37
CA PRO A 547 -5.88 -4.54 -41.18
C PRO A 547 -5.54 -4.96 -42.62
N PHE A 548 -5.45 -6.26 -42.88
CA PHE A 548 -5.19 -6.83 -44.20
C PHE A 548 -6.47 -7.14 -44.98
N MET A 549 -7.64 -7.06 -44.33
CA MET A 549 -8.95 -7.22 -44.98
C MET A 549 -9.52 -5.88 -45.49
N VAL A 550 -9.02 -4.77 -44.96
CA VAL A 550 -9.42 -3.41 -45.35
C VAL A 550 -8.91 -3.10 -46.76
N ILE A 551 -9.78 -2.52 -47.58
CA ILE A 551 -9.43 -2.14 -48.95
C ILE A 551 -8.72 -0.79 -48.95
N THR A 552 -7.43 -0.77 -49.28
CA THR A 552 -6.59 0.45 -49.34
C THR A 552 -6.12 0.84 -50.73
N ASN A 553 -6.31 -0.02 -51.74
CA ASN A 553 -5.90 0.22 -53.13
C ASN A 553 -6.94 -0.36 -54.09
N PRO A 554 -7.44 0.40 -55.08
CA PRO A 554 -8.47 -0.09 -56.00
C PRO A 554 -7.91 -0.98 -57.12
N ASN A 555 -6.58 -1.06 -57.28
CA ASN A 555 -5.95 -1.83 -58.35
C ASN A 555 -5.97 -3.34 -58.03
N SER A 556 -6.67 -4.11 -58.87
CA SER A 556 -6.79 -5.57 -58.74
C SER A 556 -5.47 -6.33 -58.89
N GLU A 557 -4.45 -5.72 -59.50
CA GLU A 557 -3.12 -6.31 -59.64
C GLU A 557 -2.24 -6.12 -58.39
N SER A 558 -2.61 -5.19 -57.50
CA SER A 558 -1.84 -4.88 -56.29
C SER A 558 -1.81 -6.05 -55.30
N SER A 559 -0.71 -6.15 -54.54
CA SER A 559 -0.55 -7.23 -53.55
C SER A 559 -1.47 -7.05 -52.35
N ASP A 560 -1.76 -5.81 -51.96
CA ASP A 560 -2.73 -5.48 -50.91
C ASP A 560 -4.15 -5.91 -51.30
N TRP A 561 -4.58 -5.62 -52.53
CA TRP A 561 -5.89 -6.05 -53.02
C TRP A 561 -6.02 -7.58 -53.03
N LYS A 562 -5.02 -8.27 -53.59
CA LYS A 562 -5.01 -9.75 -53.63
C LYS A 562 -5.05 -10.35 -52.23
N MET A 563 -4.38 -9.74 -51.26
CA MET A 563 -4.41 -10.20 -49.87
C MET A 563 -5.82 -10.06 -49.28
N ALA A 564 -6.45 -8.89 -49.40
CA ALA A 564 -7.78 -8.64 -48.88
C ALA A 564 -8.83 -9.59 -49.48
N VAL A 565 -8.76 -9.83 -50.80
CA VAL A 565 -9.61 -10.82 -51.48
C VAL A 565 -9.31 -12.24 -50.96
N SER A 566 -8.04 -12.64 -50.87
CA SER A 566 -7.67 -13.97 -50.38
C SER A 566 -8.12 -14.26 -48.95
N LEU A 567 -8.10 -13.26 -48.07
CA LEU A 567 -8.60 -13.35 -46.70
C LEU A 567 -10.13 -13.44 -46.68
N SER A 568 -10.81 -12.68 -47.55
CA SER A 568 -12.27 -12.74 -47.67
C SER A 568 -12.73 -14.11 -48.15
N GLU A 569 -12.06 -14.71 -49.15
CA GLU A 569 -12.40 -16.02 -49.72
C GLU A 569 -11.97 -17.19 -48.83
N SER A 570 -11.18 -16.94 -47.78
CA SER A 570 -10.75 -17.96 -46.83
C SER A 570 -11.87 -18.37 -45.87
N ASP A 571 -11.74 -19.57 -45.26
CA ASP A 571 -12.74 -20.07 -44.31
C ASP A 571 -12.88 -19.20 -43.04
N LEU A 572 -11.99 -18.23 -42.79
CA LEU A 572 -12.08 -17.29 -41.65
C LEU A 572 -13.43 -16.59 -41.56
N CYS A 573 -13.97 -16.14 -42.70
CA CYS A 573 -15.25 -15.42 -42.74
C CYS A 573 -16.44 -16.32 -42.36
N SER A 574 -16.32 -17.63 -42.54
CA SER A 574 -17.33 -18.62 -42.13
C SER A 574 -17.22 -19.00 -40.66
N LEU A 575 -16.01 -18.96 -40.09
CA LEU A 575 -15.72 -19.38 -38.72
C LEU A 575 -16.06 -18.32 -37.68
N HIS A 576 -15.81 -17.03 -37.97
CA HIS A 576 -15.97 -15.96 -36.97
C HIS A 576 -17.27 -15.14 -37.17
N PRO A 577 -18.10 -14.95 -36.12
CA PRO A 577 -19.39 -14.26 -36.23
C PRO A 577 -19.33 -12.83 -36.79
N LEU A 578 -18.27 -12.06 -36.50
CA LEU A 578 -18.13 -10.68 -36.98
C LEU A 578 -18.02 -10.59 -38.51
N LEU A 579 -17.36 -11.56 -39.14
CA LEU A 579 -17.02 -11.54 -40.57
C LEU A 579 -18.09 -12.17 -41.46
N LYS A 580 -19.17 -12.70 -40.87
CA LYS A 580 -20.22 -13.43 -41.58
C LYS A 580 -20.87 -12.56 -42.67
N GLY A 581 -20.85 -13.04 -43.92
CA GLY A 581 -21.44 -12.36 -45.07
C GLY A 581 -20.53 -11.31 -45.73
N TRP A 582 -19.27 -11.22 -45.29
CA TRP A 582 -18.29 -10.27 -45.87
C TRP A 582 -17.90 -10.62 -47.32
N PRO A 583 -17.67 -11.88 -47.71
CA PRO A 583 -17.24 -12.22 -49.07
C PRO A 583 -18.27 -11.76 -50.12
N GLU A 584 -19.56 -12.00 -49.87
CA GLU A 584 -20.64 -11.61 -50.76
C GLU A 584 -20.79 -10.08 -50.83
N ALA A 585 -20.62 -9.38 -49.70
CA ALA A 585 -20.70 -7.93 -49.64
C ALA A 585 -19.53 -7.23 -50.37
N LEU A 586 -18.33 -7.81 -50.29
CA LEU A 586 -17.15 -7.34 -51.01
C LEU A 586 -17.30 -7.57 -52.53
N GLU A 587 -17.78 -8.75 -52.94
CA GLU A 587 -18.03 -9.05 -54.36
C GLU A 587 -19.08 -8.10 -54.96
N GLU A 588 -20.14 -7.79 -54.20
CA GLU A 588 -21.14 -6.82 -54.61
C GLU A 588 -20.55 -5.39 -54.70
N ALA A 589 -19.68 -4.99 -53.76
CA ALA A 589 -18.97 -3.70 -53.85
C ALA A 589 -18.18 -3.60 -55.15
N ILE A 590 -17.37 -4.62 -55.45
CA ILE A 590 -16.53 -4.71 -56.67
C ILE A 590 -17.36 -4.59 -57.96
N LYS A 591 -18.55 -5.20 -57.98
CA LYS A 591 -19.44 -5.15 -59.16
C LYS A 591 -20.20 -3.83 -59.34
N SER A 592 -20.44 -3.11 -58.23
CA SER A 592 -21.34 -1.96 -58.20
C SER A 592 -20.66 -0.59 -58.33
N SER A 593 -19.37 -0.48 -58.01
CA SER A 593 -18.64 0.80 -57.98
C SER A 593 -17.71 1.01 -59.17
N SER A 594 -17.45 2.28 -59.49
CA SER A 594 -16.33 2.66 -60.37
C SER A 594 -14.99 2.35 -59.67
N THR A 595 -13.88 2.25 -60.42
CA THR A 595 -12.55 1.97 -59.83
C THR A 595 -12.07 3.07 -58.89
N THR A 596 -12.53 4.31 -59.03
CA THR A 596 -12.14 5.44 -58.17
C THR A 596 -12.87 5.42 -56.83
N ASP A 597 -14.11 4.91 -56.79
CA ASP A 597 -14.96 5.01 -55.59
C ASP A 597 -14.95 3.72 -54.76
N LEU A 598 -14.33 2.66 -55.29
CA LEU A 598 -14.30 1.32 -54.71
C LEU A 598 -13.78 1.27 -53.26
N MET A 599 -12.78 2.09 -52.92
CA MET A 599 -12.21 2.13 -51.56
C MET A 599 -13.23 2.64 -50.53
N GLY A 600 -13.94 3.73 -50.85
CA GLY A 600 -15.00 4.27 -50.00
C GLY A 600 -16.18 3.31 -49.88
N VAL A 601 -16.67 2.79 -51.01
CA VAL A 601 -17.85 1.90 -51.08
C VAL A 601 -17.61 0.59 -50.33
N ALA A 602 -16.48 -0.09 -50.57
CA ALA A 602 -16.18 -1.38 -49.96
C ALA A 602 -16.03 -1.27 -48.43
N ASN A 603 -15.26 -0.28 -47.95
CA ASN A 603 -15.05 -0.08 -46.52
C ASN A 603 -16.34 0.39 -45.81
N LYS A 604 -17.21 1.18 -46.47
CA LYS A 604 -18.53 1.52 -45.92
C LYS A 604 -19.44 0.29 -45.78
N LYS A 605 -19.46 -0.61 -46.77
CA LYS A 605 -20.18 -1.89 -46.65
C LYS A 605 -19.63 -2.75 -45.51
N MET A 606 -18.32 -2.77 -45.31
CA MET A 606 -17.68 -3.45 -44.18
C MET A 606 -18.22 -2.91 -42.84
N ILE A 607 -18.23 -1.58 -42.67
CA ILE A 607 -18.73 -0.93 -41.45
C ILE A 607 -20.18 -1.32 -41.16
N LEU A 608 -21.05 -1.29 -42.17
CA LEU A 608 -22.46 -1.63 -42.04
C LEU A 608 -22.68 -3.10 -41.69
N LEU A 609 -21.93 -4.01 -42.32
CA LEU A 609 -22.05 -5.43 -42.06
C LEU A 609 -21.54 -5.80 -40.67
N PHE A 610 -20.35 -5.32 -40.29
CA PHE A 610 -19.74 -5.66 -38.99
C PHE A 610 -20.55 -5.09 -37.84
N SER A 611 -21.04 -3.85 -37.95
CA SER A 611 -21.93 -3.28 -36.92
C SER A 611 -23.26 -4.04 -36.79
N LYS A 612 -23.82 -4.54 -37.90
CA LYS A 612 -25.00 -5.42 -37.89
C LYS A 612 -24.70 -6.78 -37.24
N ASN A 613 -23.55 -7.37 -37.52
CA ASN A 613 -23.15 -8.64 -36.94
C ASN A 613 -22.90 -8.52 -35.42
N MET A 614 -22.31 -7.40 -34.96
CA MET A 614 -22.17 -7.11 -33.53
C MET A 614 -23.51 -6.96 -32.81
N THR A 615 -24.48 -6.25 -33.41
CA THR A 615 -25.79 -6.00 -32.79
C THR A 615 -26.73 -7.21 -32.80
N SER A 616 -26.52 -8.15 -33.72
CA SER A 616 -27.28 -9.40 -33.81
C SER A 616 -26.65 -10.57 -33.02
N GLY A 617 -25.44 -10.40 -32.50
CA GLY A 617 -24.71 -11.37 -31.70
C GLY A 617 -25.21 -11.51 -30.25
N ASP A 618 -24.52 -12.34 -29.48
CA ASP A 618 -24.80 -12.56 -28.06
C ASP A 618 -24.48 -11.30 -27.23
N PRO A 619 -25.46 -10.71 -26.50
CA PRO A 619 -25.25 -9.53 -25.68
C PRO A 619 -24.19 -9.69 -24.58
N SER A 620 -23.96 -10.91 -24.09
CA SER A 620 -22.97 -11.19 -23.04
C SER A 620 -21.53 -11.06 -23.53
N LEU A 621 -21.30 -11.30 -24.82
CA LEU A 621 -19.98 -11.25 -25.48
C LEU A 621 -19.72 -9.91 -26.16
N LEU A 622 -20.75 -9.07 -26.31
CA LEU A 622 -20.65 -7.77 -27.00
C LEU A 622 -19.61 -6.85 -26.35
N LEU A 623 -19.59 -6.77 -25.02
CA LEU A 623 -18.68 -5.89 -24.30
C LEU A 623 -17.21 -6.34 -24.46
N GLN A 624 -16.97 -7.65 -24.40
CA GLN A 624 -15.64 -8.23 -24.63
C GLN A 624 -15.17 -7.94 -26.06
N LEU A 625 -16.02 -8.17 -27.07
CA LEU A 625 -15.68 -7.88 -28.46
C LEU A 625 -15.40 -6.38 -28.70
N VAL A 626 -16.12 -5.48 -28.01
CA VAL A 626 -15.85 -4.04 -28.05
C VAL A 626 -14.48 -3.72 -27.47
N ASP A 627 -14.13 -4.29 -26.31
CA ASP A 627 -12.83 -4.10 -25.68
C ASP A 627 -11.70 -4.67 -26.57
N ASP A 628 -11.89 -5.85 -27.16
CA ASP A 628 -10.93 -6.50 -28.05
C ASP A 628 -10.69 -5.69 -29.35
N LEU A 629 -11.76 -5.12 -29.94
CA LEU A 629 -11.65 -4.23 -31.10
C LEU A 629 -10.92 -2.92 -30.74
N ILE A 630 -11.19 -2.35 -29.56
CA ILE A 630 -10.48 -1.15 -29.09
C ILE A 630 -8.99 -1.47 -28.91
N LEU A 631 -8.64 -2.60 -28.28
CA LEU A 631 -7.26 -3.04 -28.11
C LEU A 631 -6.53 -3.21 -29.45
N ALA A 632 -7.20 -3.75 -30.48
CA ALA A 632 -6.62 -3.88 -31.81
C ALA A 632 -6.17 -2.52 -32.39
N THR A 633 -6.86 -1.41 -32.06
CA THR A 633 -6.49 -0.05 -32.51
C THR A 633 -5.32 0.58 -31.75
N GLU A 634 -4.89 0.00 -30.62
CA GLU A 634 -3.80 0.52 -29.79
C GLU A 634 -2.43 -0.06 -30.16
N THR A 635 -2.38 -1.03 -31.07
CA THR A 635 -1.14 -1.63 -31.56
C THR A 635 -0.29 -0.62 -32.34
N GLU A 636 0.96 -0.41 -31.92
CA GLU A 636 1.88 0.72 -32.22
C GLU A 636 2.36 0.87 -33.69
N SER A 637 1.66 0.34 -34.69
CA SER A 637 2.09 0.49 -36.09
C SER A 637 1.50 1.77 -36.73
N ASP A 638 2.34 2.72 -37.13
CA ASP A 638 1.94 3.94 -37.86
C ASP A 638 1.62 3.65 -39.35
N SER A 639 1.30 2.39 -39.69
CA SER A 639 1.05 1.99 -41.06
C SER A 639 -0.26 2.58 -41.58
N MET A 640 -0.30 2.89 -42.89
CA MET A 640 -1.53 3.31 -43.57
C MET A 640 -2.70 2.37 -43.27
N ARG A 641 -2.48 1.05 -43.36
CA ARG A 641 -3.53 0.05 -43.10
C ARG A 641 -4.08 0.17 -41.69
N GLN A 642 -3.21 0.35 -40.69
CA GLN A 642 -3.61 0.46 -39.29
C GLN A 642 -4.41 1.74 -39.02
N LYS A 643 -4.05 2.87 -39.66
CA LYS A 643 -4.81 4.12 -39.59
C LYS A 643 -6.23 3.97 -40.14
N VAL A 644 -6.36 3.42 -41.34
CA VAL A 644 -7.68 3.18 -41.97
C VAL A 644 -8.49 2.17 -41.15
N THR A 645 -7.86 1.12 -40.63
CA THR A 645 -8.51 0.11 -39.78
C THR A 645 -9.01 0.71 -38.47
N THR A 646 -8.22 1.59 -37.85
CA THR A 646 -8.62 2.30 -36.62
C THR A 646 -9.89 3.11 -36.85
N TYR A 647 -9.98 3.81 -37.98
CA TYR A 647 -11.17 4.55 -38.35
C TYR A 647 -12.37 3.63 -38.64
N ILE A 648 -12.17 2.52 -39.36
CA ILE A 648 -13.22 1.53 -39.64
C ILE A 648 -13.75 0.91 -38.34
N ILE A 649 -12.87 0.49 -37.42
CA ILE A 649 -13.25 0.00 -36.11
C ILE A 649 -14.04 1.06 -35.35
N GLY A 650 -13.53 2.31 -35.29
CA GLY A 650 -14.25 3.41 -34.66
C GLY A 650 -15.66 3.62 -35.22
N SER A 651 -15.80 3.53 -36.55
CA SER A 651 -17.08 3.63 -37.25
C SER A 651 -18.02 2.47 -36.91
N VAL A 652 -17.51 1.24 -36.89
CA VAL A 652 -18.26 0.03 -36.51
C VAL A 652 -18.76 0.15 -35.07
N LEU A 653 -17.91 0.60 -34.15
CA LEU A 653 -18.23 0.77 -32.74
C LEU A 653 -19.31 1.84 -32.51
N VAL A 654 -19.18 3.01 -33.14
CA VAL A 654 -20.20 4.06 -33.08
C VAL A 654 -21.51 3.56 -33.67
N GLN A 655 -21.48 2.95 -34.85
CA GLN A 655 -22.69 2.44 -35.50
C GLN A 655 -23.34 1.30 -34.72
N CYS A 656 -22.55 0.44 -34.07
CA CYS A 656 -23.02 -0.56 -33.13
C CYS A 656 -23.76 0.11 -31.97
N CYS A 657 -23.17 1.14 -31.36
CA CYS A 657 -23.82 1.91 -30.30
C CYS A 657 -25.14 2.54 -30.76
N CYS A 658 -25.20 3.11 -31.97
CA CYS A 658 -26.44 3.71 -32.53
C CYS A 658 -27.56 2.67 -32.75
N ASN A 659 -27.20 1.47 -33.19
CA ASN A 659 -28.13 0.42 -33.60
C ASN A 659 -28.49 -0.57 -32.47
N THR A 660 -27.73 -0.59 -31.38
CA THR A 660 -28.00 -1.47 -30.24
C THR A 660 -29.32 -1.06 -29.57
N GLN A 661 -30.24 -2.02 -29.42
CA GLN A 661 -31.44 -1.80 -28.61
C GLN A 661 -31.03 -1.55 -27.16
N MET A 662 -31.76 -0.68 -26.45
CA MET A 662 -31.59 -0.41 -25.01
C MET A 662 -31.71 -1.70 -24.19
N LYS A 663 -30.59 -2.42 -24.02
CA LYS A 663 -30.41 -3.67 -23.27
C LYS A 663 -29.42 -3.41 -22.12
N GLU A 664 -29.27 -4.38 -21.22
CA GLU A 664 -28.49 -4.28 -19.97
C GLU A 664 -27.01 -3.83 -20.12
N SER A 665 -26.45 -3.81 -21.34
CA SER A 665 -25.07 -3.38 -21.62
C SER A 665 -24.91 -2.11 -22.47
N TYR A 666 -26.01 -1.45 -22.87
CA TYR A 666 -25.98 -0.31 -23.81
C TYR A 666 -25.05 0.82 -23.35
N PHE A 667 -25.25 1.33 -22.12
CA PHE A 667 -24.46 2.46 -21.61
C PHE A 667 -23.01 2.07 -21.32
N SER A 668 -22.77 0.82 -20.91
CA SER A 668 -21.39 0.31 -20.74
C SER A 668 -20.63 0.30 -22.07
N VAL A 669 -21.26 -0.15 -23.16
CA VAL A 669 -20.69 -0.06 -24.51
C VAL A 669 -20.50 1.41 -24.92
N ALA A 670 -21.50 2.26 -24.73
CA ALA A 670 -21.43 3.68 -25.08
C ALA A 670 -20.27 4.40 -24.37
N ILE A 671 -20.02 4.11 -23.09
CA ILE A 671 -18.88 4.64 -22.33
C ILE A 671 -17.55 4.18 -22.94
N ARG A 672 -17.40 2.90 -23.30
CA ARG A 672 -16.17 2.39 -23.95
C ARG A 672 -15.92 3.06 -25.29
N VAL A 673 -16.95 3.18 -26.12
CA VAL A 673 -16.87 3.86 -27.42
C VAL A 673 -16.53 5.34 -27.25
N PHE A 674 -17.16 6.04 -26.29
CA PHE A 674 -16.83 7.43 -25.99
C PHE A 674 -15.38 7.58 -25.51
N CYS A 675 -14.88 6.70 -24.63
CA CYS A 675 -13.50 6.75 -24.16
C CYS A 675 -12.49 6.58 -25.31
N PHE A 676 -12.78 5.66 -26.25
CA PHE A 676 -12.00 5.50 -27.48
C PHE A 676 -11.98 6.80 -28.30
N LEU A 677 -13.14 7.39 -28.55
CA LEU A 677 -13.26 8.65 -29.30
C LEU A 677 -12.55 9.81 -28.59
N ASP A 678 -12.76 9.99 -27.29
CA ASP A 678 -12.12 11.05 -26.50
C ASP A 678 -10.60 10.94 -26.53
N LYS A 679 -10.05 9.73 -26.38
CA LYS A 679 -8.60 9.46 -26.48
C LYS A 679 -8.07 9.85 -27.86
N LYS A 680 -8.69 9.37 -28.94
CA LYS A 680 -8.27 9.68 -30.33
C LYS A 680 -8.40 11.18 -30.65
N MET A 681 -9.45 11.84 -30.18
CA MET A 681 -9.66 13.27 -30.39
C MET A 681 -8.68 14.14 -29.59
N LYS A 682 -8.28 13.70 -28.39
CA LYS A 682 -7.20 14.34 -27.63
C LYS A 682 -5.83 14.17 -28.32
N THR A 683 -5.53 13.00 -28.88
CA THR A 683 -4.28 12.79 -29.63
C THR A 683 -4.21 13.64 -30.89
N LEU A 684 -5.29 13.73 -31.67
CA LEU A 684 -5.35 14.54 -32.88
C LEU A 684 -5.23 16.05 -32.59
N ARG A 685 -5.73 16.51 -31.43
CA ARG A 685 -5.57 17.91 -31.01
C ARG A 685 -4.16 18.24 -30.54
N ALA A 686 -3.42 17.28 -30.00
CA ALA A 686 -2.06 17.50 -29.52
C ALA A 686 -1.01 17.54 -30.65
N SER A 687 -1.36 17.07 -31.85
CA SER A 687 -0.43 16.92 -32.98
C SER A 687 -0.27 18.16 -33.88
N ASP A 688 -0.73 19.35 -33.43
CA ASP A 688 -0.60 20.68 -34.07
C ASP A 688 -0.26 20.69 -35.58
N SER A 689 -1.30 20.67 -36.42
CA SER A 689 -1.19 21.10 -37.82
C SER A 689 -2.08 22.32 -38.07
N ASP A 690 -1.49 23.33 -38.71
CA ASP A 690 -2.17 24.57 -39.13
C ASP A 690 -3.14 24.34 -40.33
N GLU A 691 -3.33 23.09 -40.77
CA GLU A 691 -4.20 22.75 -41.90
C GLU A 691 -5.67 22.76 -41.46
N GLU A 692 -6.43 23.75 -41.94
CA GLU A 692 -7.88 23.79 -41.77
C GLU A 692 -8.56 22.67 -42.57
N THR A 693 -9.50 21.97 -41.94
CA THR A 693 -10.41 21.04 -42.63
C THR A 693 -11.10 21.74 -43.81
N PRO A 694 -11.08 21.18 -45.03
CA PRO A 694 -11.74 21.77 -46.18
C PRO A 694 -13.22 22.08 -45.92
N LEU A 695 -13.70 23.26 -46.33
CA LEU A 695 -15.09 23.72 -46.16
C LEU A 695 -16.14 22.73 -46.70
N ASN A 696 -15.77 21.89 -47.67
CA ASN A 696 -16.63 20.86 -48.27
C ASN A 696 -17.03 19.76 -47.27
N TRP A 697 -16.26 19.54 -46.20
CA TRP A 697 -16.47 18.47 -45.22
C TRP A 697 -16.78 19.03 -43.82
N SER A 698 -17.59 20.09 -43.77
CA SER A 698 -18.05 20.61 -42.50
C SER A 698 -19.14 19.72 -41.87
N VAL A 699 -19.11 19.63 -40.54
CA VAL A 699 -20.13 18.93 -39.74
C VAL A 699 -21.53 19.53 -39.93
N GLU A 700 -21.64 20.84 -40.24
CA GLU A 700 -22.93 21.53 -40.37
C GLU A 700 -23.63 21.28 -41.72
N THR A 701 -22.87 21.11 -42.81
CA THR A 701 -23.41 21.08 -44.18
C THR A 701 -23.86 19.70 -44.65
N THR A 702 -23.51 18.64 -43.93
CA THR A 702 -23.69 17.24 -44.34
C THR A 702 -24.88 16.61 -43.60
N GLU A 703 -25.94 16.23 -44.32
CA GLU A 703 -27.11 15.55 -43.73
C GLU A 703 -26.92 14.03 -43.55
N GLU A 704 -25.86 13.47 -44.12
CA GLU A 704 -25.61 12.03 -44.11
C GLU A 704 -25.33 11.50 -42.69
N THR A 705 -25.96 10.35 -42.36
CA THR A 705 -25.79 9.63 -41.09
C THR A 705 -24.54 8.76 -41.06
N LEU A 706 -23.90 8.56 -42.22
CA LEU A 706 -22.62 7.89 -42.38
C LEU A 706 -21.63 8.89 -42.96
N VAL A 707 -20.36 8.60 -42.82
CA VAL A 707 -19.31 9.45 -43.37
C VAL A 707 -19.36 9.41 -44.89
N PRO A 708 -19.17 10.57 -45.58
CA PRO A 708 -19.12 10.62 -47.03
C PRO A 708 -18.06 9.68 -47.59
N GLU A 709 -18.44 8.88 -48.59
CA GLU A 709 -17.55 7.93 -49.25
C GLU A 709 -16.33 8.63 -49.86
N ASP A 710 -16.54 9.82 -50.42
CA ASP A 710 -15.50 10.67 -51.01
C ASP A 710 -14.42 11.11 -50.00
N LEU A 711 -14.80 11.36 -48.74
CA LEU A 711 -13.85 11.75 -47.68
C LEU A 711 -12.97 10.57 -47.28
N LEU A 712 -13.55 9.37 -47.17
CA LEU A 712 -12.79 8.16 -46.88
C LEU A 712 -11.84 7.80 -48.04
N THR A 713 -12.31 7.93 -49.28
CA THR A 713 -11.48 7.74 -50.47
C THR A 713 -10.31 8.74 -50.49
N ALA A 714 -10.57 10.03 -50.25
CA ALA A 714 -9.52 11.06 -50.19
C ALA A 714 -8.50 10.82 -49.07
N TYR A 715 -8.95 10.37 -47.89
CA TYR A 715 -8.07 10.01 -46.78
C TYR A 715 -7.12 8.86 -47.16
N ILE A 716 -7.66 7.80 -47.75
CA ILE A 716 -6.89 6.63 -48.19
C ILE A 716 -5.93 7.02 -49.31
N GLU A 717 -6.36 7.82 -50.30
CA GLU A 717 -5.49 8.29 -51.39
C GLU A 717 -4.31 9.13 -50.88
N LYS A 718 -4.54 10.06 -49.96
CA LYS A 718 -3.46 10.85 -49.35
C LYS A 718 -2.47 10.00 -48.59
N LEU A 719 -2.95 9.05 -47.78
CA LEU A 719 -2.08 8.11 -47.08
C LEU A 719 -1.29 7.22 -48.05
N SER A 720 -1.90 6.81 -49.17
CA SER A 720 -1.23 5.99 -50.19
C SER A 720 -0.13 6.74 -50.96
N ASN A 721 -0.22 8.06 -51.02
CA ASN A 721 0.74 8.95 -51.67
C ASN A 721 1.78 9.53 -50.67
N ASP A 722 1.87 8.99 -49.45
CA ASP A 722 2.73 9.48 -48.36
C ASP A 722 2.52 10.97 -48.00
N GLN A 723 1.31 11.50 -48.25
CA GLN A 723 0.95 12.87 -47.90
C GLN A 723 0.37 12.96 -46.49
N THR A 724 0.45 14.15 -45.88
CA THR A 724 -0.23 14.44 -44.60
C THR A 724 -1.74 14.39 -44.80
N ALA A 725 -2.40 13.48 -44.07
CA ALA A 725 -3.85 13.28 -44.12
C ALA A 725 -4.54 13.63 -42.78
N GLN A 726 -3.90 14.48 -41.97
CA GLN A 726 -4.37 14.82 -40.61
C GLN A 726 -5.67 15.62 -40.63
N ALA A 727 -5.86 16.50 -41.62
CA ALA A 727 -7.10 17.27 -41.79
C ALA A 727 -8.28 16.34 -42.12
N GLU A 728 -8.09 15.41 -43.05
CA GLU A 728 -9.08 14.39 -43.38
C GLU A 728 -9.37 13.46 -42.18
N GLU A 729 -8.33 13.00 -41.47
CA GLU A 729 -8.48 12.18 -40.27
C GLU A 729 -9.29 12.89 -39.17
N SER A 730 -8.98 14.17 -38.94
CA SER A 730 -9.71 15.00 -37.99
C SER A 730 -11.18 15.16 -38.39
N ALA A 731 -11.46 15.39 -39.68
CA ALA A 731 -12.83 15.44 -40.19
C ALA A 731 -13.56 14.12 -39.97
N LEU A 732 -12.94 12.99 -40.33
CA LEU A 732 -13.47 11.63 -40.15
C LEU A 732 -13.91 11.38 -38.69
N PHE A 733 -13.04 11.67 -37.70
CA PHE A 733 -13.37 11.48 -36.29
C PHE A 733 -14.38 12.51 -35.75
N LEU A 734 -14.41 13.73 -36.29
CA LEU A 734 -15.46 14.72 -35.98
C LEU A 734 -16.84 14.26 -36.48
N PHE A 735 -16.90 13.61 -37.64
CA PHE A 735 -18.11 12.95 -38.14
C PHE A 735 -18.53 11.76 -37.27
N LEU A 736 -17.59 10.94 -36.81
CA LEU A 736 -17.90 9.86 -35.86
C LEU A 736 -18.47 10.40 -34.55
N LEU A 737 -17.92 11.50 -34.05
CA LEU A 737 -18.44 12.16 -32.86
C LEU A 737 -19.85 12.73 -33.09
N LYS A 738 -20.11 13.33 -34.28
CA LYS A 738 -21.46 13.75 -34.70
C LYS A 738 -22.46 12.59 -34.65
N ASN A 739 -22.08 11.45 -35.22
CA ASN A 739 -22.92 10.26 -35.27
C ASN A 739 -23.16 9.66 -33.89
N PHE A 740 -22.15 9.65 -33.04
CA PHE A 740 -22.28 9.22 -31.66
C PHE A 740 -23.25 10.12 -30.87
N ILE A 741 -23.16 11.45 -31.01
CA ILE A 741 -24.07 12.40 -30.35
C ILE A 741 -25.52 12.16 -30.80
N ASN A 742 -25.75 11.95 -32.11
CA ASN A 742 -27.09 11.68 -32.66
C ASN A 742 -27.63 10.29 -32.28
N GLY A 743 -26.75 9.30 -32.18
CA GLY A 743 -27.11 7.92 -31.89
C GLY A 743 -27.28 7.58 -30.41
N LEU A 744 -26.67 8.37 -29.53
CA LEU A 744 -26.87 8.27 -28.09
C LEU A 744 -28.33 8.58 -27.77
N LYS A 745 -28.99 7.70 -27.01
CA LYS A 745 -30.39 7.88 -26.59
C LYS A 745 -30.46 8.05 -25.07
N PRO A 746 -31.31 8.94 -24.54
CA PRO A 746 -31.52 9.05 -23.10
C PRO A 746 -32.21 7.77 -22.55
N PRO A 747 -31.91 7.35 -21.30
CA PRO A 747 -32.60 6.23 -20.67
C PRO A 747 -34.07 6.57 -20.40
N LEU A 748 -34.96 5.58 -20.47
CA LEU A 748 -36.40 5.77 -20.20
C LEU A 748 -36.68 6.26 -18.78
N SER A 749 -35.81 5.93 -17.83
CA SER A 749 -35.87 6.36 -16.44
C SER A 749 -35.43 7.81 -16.22
N PHE A 750 -34.81 8.45 -17.22
CA PHE A 750 -34.28 9.80 -17.08
C PHE A 750 -35.37 10.83 -17.33
N THR A 751 -35.97 11.33 -16.25
CA THR A 751 -37.08 12.29 -16.32
C THR A 751 -36.58 13.73 -16.41
N GLU A 752 -36.94 14.42 -17.50
CA GLU A 752 -36.63 15.85 -17.69
C GLU A 752 -37.42 16.77 -16.73
N GLU A 753 -38.51 16.27 -16.15
CA GLU A 753 -39.42 17.01 -15.26
C GLU A 753 -38.85 17.25 -13.86
N GLU A 754 -37.89 16.44 -13.40
CA GLU A 754 -37.29 16.60 -12.08
C GLU A 754 -36.59 17.96 -11.93
N THR A 755 -36.76 18.60 -10.78
CA THR A 755 -36.18 19.92 -10.50
C THR A 755 -34.65 19.87 -10.38
N TRP A 756 -34.12 18.77 -9.85
CA TRP A 756 -32.70 18.52 -9.66
C TRP A 756 -32.31 17.17 -10.27
N TRP A 757 -31.34 17.17 -11.17
CA TRP A 757 -30.70 15.94 -11.63
C TRP A 757 -29.68 15.49 -10.58
N ASN A 758 -30.12 14.70 -9.60
CA ASN A 758 -29.32 14.31 -8.44
C ASN A 758 -28.56 12.98 -8.67
N PRO A 759 -27.22 12.99 -8.83
CA PRO A 759 -26.44 11.77 -9.03
C PRO A 759 -26.52 10.74 -7.90
N GLU A 760 -26.91 11.17 -6.69
CA GLU A 760 -27.03 10.32 -5.51
C GLU A 760 -28.27 9.44 -5.54
N SER A 761 -29.34 9.85 -6.25
CA SER A 761 -30.62 9.14 -6.31
C SER A 761 -30.92 8.48 -7.65
N LEU A 762 -30.23 8.87 -8.73
CA LEU A 762 -30.41 8.29 -10.06
C LEU A 762 -30.07 6.79 -10.11
N ASN A 763 -30.70 6.05 -11.02
CA ASN A 763 -30.29 4.67 -11.35
C ASN A 763 -29.00 4.65 -12.17
N GLN A 764 -28.38 3.48 -12.33
CA GLN A 764 -27.08 3.35 -12.99
C GLN A 764 -27.09 3.88 -14.43
N ASP A 765 -28.08 3.50 -15.25
CA ASP A 765 -28.21 3.97 -16.63
C ASP A 765 -28.27 5.50 -16.76
N SER A 766 -29.00 6.15 -15.85
CA SER A 766 -29.08 7.63 -15.83
C SER A 766 -27.75 8.27 -15.39
N LYS A 767 -27.00 7.63 -14.49
CA LYS A 767 -25.66 8.09 -14.11
C LYS A 767 -24.68 7.94 -15.26
N ASP A 768 -24.72 6.82 -15.97
CA ASP A 768 -23.86 6.54 -17.12
C ASP A 768 -24.18 7.49 -18.28
N TYR A 769 -25.46 7.79 -18.52
CA TYR A 769 -25.88 8.81 -19.47
C TYR A 769 -25.37 10.21 -19.09
N LEU A 770 -25.51 10.62 -17.81
CA LEU A 770 -24.94 11.89 -17.34
C LEU A 770 -23.40 11.93 -17.47
N HIS A 771 -22.72 10.83 -17.17
CA HIS A 771 -21.27 10.70 -17.37
C HIS A 771 -20.89 10.97 -18.83
N LEU A 772 -21.61 10.36 -19.78
CA LEU A 772 -21.40 10.58 -21.21
C LEU A 772 -21.66 12.03 -21.62
N LEU A 773 -22.75 12.65 -21.13
CA LEU A 773 -23.03 14.06 -21.42
C LEU A 773 -21.96 15.01 -20.87
N LEU A 774 -21.47 14.77 -19.64
CA LEU A 774 -20.39 15.55 -19.05
C LEU A 774 -19.09 15.41 -19.86
N GLY A 775 -18.73 14.18 -20.23
CA GLY A 775 -17.56 13.90 -21.07
C GLY A 775 -17.66 14.54 -22.45
N LEU A 776 -18.80 14.40 -23.13
CA LEU A 776 -19.05 15.04 -24.43
C LEU A 776 -18.95 16.56 -24.32
N PHE A 777 -19.58 17.15 -23.30
CA PHE A 777 -19.53 18.59 -23.10
C PHE A 777 -18.08 19.08 -22.87
N ASP A 778 -17.29 18.40 -22.04
CA ASP A 778 -15.89 18.73 -21.80
C ASP A 778 -15.03 18.63 -23.07
N LEU A 779 -15.14 17.51 -23.80
CA LEU A 779 -14.44 17.28 -25.07
C LEU A 779 -14.72 18.42 -26.06
N LEU A 780 -15.99 18.78 -26.22
CA LEU A 780 -16.44 19.80 -27.16
C LEU A 780 -16.06 21.22 -26.71
N VAL A 781 -16.22 21.56 -25.43
CA VAL A 781 -15.81 22.87 -24.89
C VAL A 781 -14.31 23.07 -25.06
N CYS A 782 -13.51 22.04 -24.79
CA CYS A 782 -12.06 22.12 -24.96
C CYS A 782 -11.65 22.26 -26.43
N GLY A 783 -12.33 21.57 -27.35
CA GLY A 783 -12.08 21.72 -28.79
C GLY A 783 -12.59 23.04 -29.37
N ALA A 784 -13.63 23.65 -28.78
CA ALA A 784 -14.20 24.91 -29.23
C ALA A 784 -13.38 26.15 -28.83
N SER A 785 -12.49 26.02 -27.84
CA SER A 785 -11.66 27.13 -27.36
C SER A 785 -10.46 27.44 -28.26
N GLU A 786 -9.77 26.42 -28.78
CA GLU A 786 -8.46 26.57 -29.45
C GLU A 786 -8.32 25.54 -30.62
N GLY A 787 -7.54 25.89 -31.65
CA GLY A 787 -7.21 25.02 -32.79
C GLY A 787 -7.97 25.30 -34.10
N SER A 788 -7.47 24.75 -35.21
CA SER A 788 -8.03 24.90 -36.58
C SER A 788 -9.46 24.39 -36.71
N ASN A 789 -9.83 23.36 -35.92
CA ASN A 789 -11.16 22.75 -35.94
C ASN A 789 -12.18 23.39 -34.97
N ALA A 790 -11.84 24.52 -34.33
CA ALA A 790 -12.70 25.12 -33.29
C ALA A 790 -14.12 25.45 -33.77
N VAL A 791 -14.30 25.84 -35.03
CA VAL A 791 -15.63 26.09 -35.63
C VAL A 791 -16.45 24.79 -35.68
N GLN A 792 -15.83 23.67 -36.05
CA GLN A 792 -16.52 22.38 -36.11
C GLN A 792 -16.91 21.87 -34.71
N TYR A 793 -16.06 22.08 -33.69
CA TYR A 793 -16.42 21.75 -32.30
C TYR A 793 -17.58 22.62 -31.78
N ARG A 794 -17.68 23.89 -32.18
CA ARG A 794 -18.85 24.74 -31.87
C ARG A 794 -20.12 24.23 -32.55
N ALA A 795 -20.02 23.77 -33.79
CA ALA A 795 -21.13 23.12 -34.49
C ALA A 795 -21.61 21.86 -33.77
N LEU A 796 -20.69 21.00 -33.35
CA LEU A 796 -20.99 19.80 -32.55
C LEU A 796 -21.56 20.15 -31.18
N MET A 797 -21.08 21.21 -30.53
CA MET A 797 -21.68 21.71 -29.30
C MET A 797 -23.13 22.12 -29.53
N ASN A 798 -23.43 22.86 -30.59
CA ASN A 798 -24.80 23.20 -30.96
C ASN A 798 -25.64 21.95 -31.24
N LEU A 799 -25.07 20.90 -31.83
CA LEU A 799 -25.75 19.63 -32.05
C LEU A 799 -26.07 18.93 -30.72
N LEU A 800 -25.10 18.81 -29.81
CA LEU A 800 -25.29 18.24 -28.47
C LEU A 800 -26.44 18.95 -27.74
N LEU A 801 -26.45 20.29 -27.79
CA LEU A 801 -27.53 21.08 -27.20
C LEU A 801 -28.87 20.81 -27.88
N LYS A 802 -28.93 20.74 -29.20
CA LYS A 802 -30.18 20.47 -29.93
C LYS A 802 -30.76 19.07 -29.66
N VAL A 803 -29.91 18.06 -29.50
CA VAL A 803 -30.32 16.66 -29.36
C VAL A 803 -30.65 16.32 -27.90
N HIS A 804 -29.79 16.70 -26.96
CA HIS A 804 -29.88 16.25 -25.56
C HIS A 804 -30.28 17.33 -24.56
N LEU A 805 -30.10 18.62 -24.89
CA LEU A 805 -30.28 19.74 -23.95
C LEU A 805 -31.05 20.91 -24.58
N LYS A 806 -32.12 20.61 -25.33
CA LYS A 806 -32.78 21.55 -26.24
C LYS A 806 -33.48 22.70 -25.52
N ASP A 807 -34.09 22.43 -24.37
CA ASP A 807 -34.70 23.46 -23.54
C ASP A 807 -33.62 24.18 -22.74
N SER A 808 -33.67 25.52 -22.75
CA SER A 808 -32.90 26.38 -21.84
C SER A 808 -33.01 25.96 -20.38
N GLU A 809 -34.18 25.54 -19.89
CA GLU A 809 -34.34 25.11 -18.50
C GLU A 809 -33.58 23.81 -18.21
N ILE A 810 -33.69 22.83 -19.12
CA ILE A 810 -32.95 21.56 -19.06
C ILE A 810 -31.45 21.83 -19.13
N PHE A 811 -31.01 22.72 -20.01
CA PHE A 811 -29.60 23.06 -20.10
C PHE A 811 -29.07 23.70 -18.81
N PHE A 812 -29.86 24.57 -18.15
CA PHE A 812 -29.48 25.09 -16.84
C PHE A 812 -29.48 24.04 -15.72
N LYS A 813 -30.34 23.00 -15.79
CA LYS A 813 -30.25 21.84 -14.88
C LYS A 813 -28.93 21.08 -15.07
N PHE A 814 -28.54 20.83 -16.33
CA PHE A 814 -27.25 20.21 -16.66
C PHE A 814 -26.06 21.06 -16.21
N LEU A 815 -26.07 22.37 -16.51
CA LEU A 815 -25.03 23.30 -16.07
C LEU A 815 -24.94 23.36 -14.55
N SER A 816 -26.06 23.24 -13.82
CA SER A 816 -26.05 23.18 -12.36
C SER A 816 -25.25 21.99 -11.81
N ILE A 817 -25.24 20.84 -12.50
CA ILE A 817 -24.34 19.71 -12.17
C ILE A 817 -22.89 20.11 -12.42
N LEU A 818 -22.55 20.62 -13.61
CA LEU A 818 -21.18 21.06 -13.93
C LEU A 818 -20.65 22.11 -12.95
N TRP A 819 -21.54 22.97 -12.45
CA TRP A 819 -21.20 24.01 -11.50
C TRP A 819 -20.98 23.49 -10.08
N THR A 820 -21.50 22.33 -9.70
CA THR A 820 -21.53 21.90 -8.28
C THR A 820 -20.94 20.52 -8.02
N TYR A 821 -20.81 19.67 -9.04
CA TYR A 821 -20.41 18.27 -8.86
C TYR A 821 -18.96 18.12 -8.40
N SER A 822 -18.09 19.11 -8.65
CA SER A 822 -16.73 19.16 -8.09
C SER A 822 -16.69 19.15 -6.55
N TYR A 823 -17.83 19.43 -5.89
CA TYR A 823 -17.96 19.33 -4.44
C TYR A 823 -18.50 17.98 -3.94
N ASN A 824 -18.84 17.01 -4.80
CA ASN A 824 -19.32 15.70 -4.35
C ASN A 824 -18.16 14.87 -3.77
N LEU A 825 -18.31 14.33 -2.55
CA LEU A 825 -17.23 13.55 -1.91
C LEU A 825 -17.24 12.06 -2.28
N SER A 826 -18.32 11.56 -2.89
CA SER A 826 -18.55 10.14 -3.13
C SER A 826 -18.40 9.73 -4.60
N ASN A 827 -18.22 10.70 -5.50
CA ASN A 827 -18.05 10.57 -6.95
C ASN A 827 -18.96 9.50 -7.63
N HIS A 828 -20.28 9.63 -7.45
CA HIS A 828 -21.24 8.66 -7.99
C HIS A 828 -21.31 8.52 -9.52
N LEU A 829 -20.86 9.53 -10.27
CA LEU A 829 -20.80 9.53 -11.74
C LEU A 829 -19.47 8.98 -12.27
N ASN A 830 -18.51 8.64 -11.41
CA ASN A 830 -17.15 8.25 -11.81
C ASN A 830 -16.52 9.27 -12.80
N TYR A 831 -16.76 10.56 -12.59
CA TYR A 831 -16.30 11.64 -13.46
C TYR A 831 -15.70 12.76 -12.62
N GLU A 832 -14.59 13.35 -13.03
CA GLU A 832 -13.97 14.45 -12.29
C GLU A 832 -14.19 15.77 -13.03
N VAL A 833 -14.95 16.67 -12.42
CA VAL A 833 -15.13 18.03 -12.96
C VAL A 833 -13.95 18.89 -12.54
N SER A 834 -13.03 19.13 -13.47
CA SER A 834 -11.89 20.01 -13.25
C SER A 834 -12.33 21.46 -12.99
N ALA A 835 -11.51 22.21 -12.24
CA ALA A 835 -11.77 23.64 -12.03
C ALA A 835 -11.86 24.42 -13.35
N MET A 836 -11.09 24.02 -14.37
CA MET A 836 -11.13 24.64 -15.70
C MET A 836 -12.49 24.40 -16.37
N LEU A 837 -12.99 23.16 -16.36
CA LEU A 837 -14.30 22.81 -16.92
C LEU A 837 -15.43 23.55 -16.18
N GLN A 838 -15.38 23.58 -14.85
CA GLN A 838 -16.34 24.32 -14.01
C GLN A 838 -16.35 25.82 -14.37
N THR A 839 -15.19 26.44 -14.51
CA THR A 839 -15.06 27.85 -14.90
C THR A 839 -15.59 28.09 -16.32
N LYS A 840 -15.24 27.26 -17.31
CA LYS A 840 -15.76 27.37 -18.67
C LYS A 840 -17.29 27.22 -18.71
N ALA A 841 -17.84 26.25 -17.97
CA ALA A 841 -19.28 26.04 -17.84
C ALA A 841 -20.00 27.22 -17.18
N LEU A 842 -19.38 27.89 -16.20
CA LEU A 842 -19.93 29.11 -15.59
C LEU A 842 -19.94 30.29 -16.59
N TYR A 843 -18.88 30.49 -17.37
CA TYR A 843 -18.85 31.55 -18.39
C TYR A 843 -19.84 31.30 -19.54
N ILE A 844 -20.01 30.04 -19.97
CA ILE A 844 -21.08 29.65 -20.91
C ILE A 844 -22.45 29.95 -20.30
N GLY A 845 -22.64 29.60 -19.03
CA GLY A 845 -23.85 29.93 -18.25
C GLY A 845 -24.12 31.43 -18.18
N TYR A 846 -23.09 32.25 -17.96
CA TYR A 846 -23.18 33.70 -17.92
C TYR A 846 -23.66 34.27 -19.28
N ALA A 847 -23.03 33.86 -20.39
CA ALA A 847 -23.42 34.28 -21.73
C ALA A 847 -24.85 33.84 -22.08
N LEU A 848 -25.23 32.62 -21.66
CA LEU A 848 -26.58 32.11 -21.84
C LEU A 848 -27.60 32.91 -21.04
N LEU A 849 -27.30 33.24 -19.77
CA LEU A 849 -28.17 34.07 -18.94
C LEU A 849 -28.34 35.47 -19.54
N GLU A 850 -27.28 36.12 -20.01
CA GLU A 850 -27.37 37.44 -20.64
C GLU A 850 -28.32 37.45 -21.84
N SER A 851 -28.30 36.39 -22.66
CA SER A 851 -29.16 36.24 -23.85
C SER A 851 -30.61 35.82 -23.56
N GLN A 852 -30.98 35.42 -22.34
CA GLN A 852 -32.35 35.03 -22.01
C GLN A 852 -33.33 36.22 -21.90
N THR A 853 -34.59 35.97 -22.25
CA THR A 853 -35.68 36.94 -22.06
C THR A 853 -35.97 37.20 -20.58
N TYR A 854 -36.56 38.37 -20.27
CA TYR A 854 -36.91 38.73 -18.89
C TYR A 854 -37.82 37.70 -18.20
N GLN A 855 -38.80 37.13 -18.93
CA GLN A 855 -39.70 36.10 -18.41
C GLN A 855 -38.96 34.82 -18.04
N LYS A 856 -38.03 34.36 -18.88
CA LYS A 856 -37.19 33.19 -18.58
C LYS A 856 -36.24 33.44 -17.42
N LYS A 857 -35.59 34.61 -17.37
CA LYS A 857 -34.78 35.02 -16.20
C LYS A 857 -35.60 34.96 -14.91
N LYS A 858 -36.86 35.39 -14.95
CA LYS A 858 -37.77 35.30 -13.80
C LYS A 858 -38.10 33.85 -13.40
N GLN A 859 -38.31 32.95 -14.37
CA GLN A 859 -38.51 31.51 -14.10
C GLN A 859 -37.27 30.86 -13.49
N LEU A 860 -36.07 31.16 -13.99
CA LEU A 860 -34.79 30.65 -13.46
C LEU A 860 -34.45 31.19 -12.06
N LEU A 861 -35.05 32.32 -11.67
CA LEU A 861 -34.95 32.89 -10.33
C LEU A 861 -36.06 32.41 -9.38
N SER A 862 -36.90 31.47 -9.80
CA SER A 862 -37.92 30.87 -8.95
C SER A 862 -37.28 29.96 -7.88
N PRO A 863 -37.91 29.77 -6.71
CA PRO A 863 -37.40 28.89 -5.66
C PRO A 863 -37.23 27.42 -6.09
N SER A 864 -37.99 26.99 -7.08
CA SER A 864 -37.93 25.64 -7.66
C SER A 864 -36.76 25.43 -8.63
N SER A 865 -36.06 26.50 -9.04
CA SER A 865 -34.97 26.42 -10.02
C SER A 865 -33.63 26.12 -9.35
N PRO A 866 -32.79 25.23 -9.92
CA PRO A 866 -31.49 24.92 -9.35
C PRO A 866 -30.43 26.02 -9.52
N VAL A 867 -30.68 27.02 -10.38
CA VAL A 867 -29.67 28.00 -10.83
C VAL A 867 -29.13 28.84 -9.67
N VAL A 868 -30.01 29.48 -8.89
CA VAL A 868 -29.58 30.41 -7.84
C VAL A 868 -28.79 29.68 -6.76
N ILE A 869 -29.29 28.54 -6.28
CA ILE A 869 -28.63 27.74 -5.24
C ILE A 869 -27.27 27.23 -5.71
N SER A 870 -27.19 26.74 -6.95
CA SER A 870 -25.93 26.25 -7.53
C SER A 870 -24.89 27.36 -7.67
N LEU A 871 -25.31 28.57 -8.03
CA LEU A 871 -24.42 29.74 -8.12
C LEU A 871 -23.97 30.23 -6.73
N LEU A 872 -24.86 30.23 -5.73
CA LEU A 872 -24.51 30.59 -4.35
C LEU A 872 -23.43 29.66 -3.77
N VAL A 873 -23.56 28.35 -3.99
CA VAL A 873 -22.57 27.36 -3.53
C VAL A 873 -21.18 27.65 -4.08
N ASN A 874 -21.08 28.13 -5.32
CA ASN A 874 -19.81 28.46 -5.96
C ASN A 874 -19.09 29.68 -5.40
N LEU A 875 -19.77 30.54 -4.65
CA LEU A 875 -19.14 31.66 -3.96
C LEU A 875 -18.22 31.21 -2.82
N GLY A 876 -18.40 29.99 -2.31
CA GLY A 876 -17.50 29.34 -1.34
C GLY A 876 -16.40 28.49 -1.97
N SER A 877 -16.25 28.49 -3.31
CA SER A 877 -15.20 27.73 -4.00
C SER A 877 -13.81 28.20 -3.56
N PRO A 878 -12.79 27.32 -3.43
CA PRO A 878 -11.41 27.76 -3.19
C PRO A 878 -10.80 28.49 -4.39
N VAL A 879 -11.31 28.27 -5.61
CA VAL A 879 -10.77 28.87 -6.85
C VAL A 879 -11.39 30.25 -7.09
N SER A 880 -10.55 31.30 -7.13
CA SER A 880 -10.99 32.69 -7.31
C SER A 880 -11.78 32.90 -8.61
N GLU A 881 -11.34 32.27 -9.70
CA GLU A 881 -12.00 32.35 -11.02
C GLU A 881 -13.39 31.73 -11.05
N VAL A 882 -13.62 30.65 -10.28
CA VAL A 882 -14.95 30.06 -10.13
C VAL A 882 -15.88 31.04 -9.40
N ARG A 883 -15.40 31.68 -8.31
CA ARG A 883 -16.16 32.71 -7.58
C ARG A 883 -16.51 33.90 -8.48
N ARG A 884 -15.54 34.37 -9.27
CA ARG A 884 -15.71 35.48 -10.22
C ARG A 884 -16.75 35.17 -11.31
N ALA A 885 -16.66 34.00 -11.93
CA ALA A 885 -17.61 33.58 -12.96
C ALA A 885 -19.03 33.41 -12.40
N ALA A 886 -19.18 32.83 -11.20
CA ALA A 886 -20.47 32.71 -10.53
C ALA A 886 -21.10 34.07 -10.17
N LEU A 887 -20.31 35.05 -9.70
CA LEU A 887 -20.80 36.41 -9.45
C LEU A 887 -21.27 37.10 -10.74
N ASN A 888 -20.59 36.88 -11.86
CA ASN A 888 -21.04 37.41 -13.15
C ASN A 888 -22.41 36.83 -13.56
N CYS A 889 -22.63 35.52 -13.38
CA CYS A 889 -23.94 34.90 -13.57
C CYS A 889 -25.03 35.53 -12.68
N LEU A 890 -24.72 35.81 -11.42
CA LEU A 890 -25.69 36.44 -10.51
C LEU A 890 -25.97 37.91 -10.89
N ARG A 891 -24.96 38.63 -11.41
CA ARG A 891 -25.11 40.01 -11.90
C ARG A 891 -26.03 40.10 -13.13
N SER A 892 -26.01 39.13 -14.04
CA SER A 892 -26.82 39.15 -15.28
C SER A 892 -28.33 39.02 -15.04
N VAL A 893 -28.73 38.57 -13.84
CA VAL A 893 -30.12 38.37 -13.42
C VAL A 893 -30.61 39.41 -12.41
N ARG A 894 -29.77 40.39 -12.03
CA ARG A 894 -30.10 41.43 -11.01
C ARG A 894 -31.32 42.29 -11.34
N GLY A 895 -31.62 42.47 -12.64
CA GLY A 895 -32.70 43.34 -13.12
C GLY A 895 -34.10 42.87 -12.72
N VAL A 896 -34.25 41.62 -12.26
CA VAL A 896 -35.54 41.02 -11.89
C VAL A 896 -35.88 41.32 -10.43
N LYS A 897 -36.43 42.51 -10.17
CA LYS A 897 -36.79 42.99 -8.81
C LYS A 897 -37.89 42.18 -8.12
N GLU A 898 -38.64 41.40 -8.90
CA GLU A 898 -39.76 40.58 -8.44
C GLU A 898 -39.30 39.27 -7.76
N SER A 899 -38.04 38.87 -7.95
CA SER A 899 -37.50 37.65 -7.34
C SER A 899 -37.39 37.77 -5.81
N LEU A 900 -37.62 36.66 -5.11
CA LEU A 900 -37.39 36.54 -3.67
C LEU A 900 -35.90 36.73 -3.32
N PHE A 901 -35.00 36.32 -4.21
CA PHE A 901 -33.56 36.41 -4.01
C PHE A 901 -32.98 37.80 -4.31
N HIS A 902 -33.76 38.73 -4.87
CA HIS A 902 -33.27 40.05 -5.27
C HIS A 902 -32.49 40.81 -4.17
N PRO A 903 -32.95 40.86 -2.90
CA PRO A 903 -32.19 41.50 -1.83
C PRO A 903 -30.83 40.84 -1.56
N VAL A 904 -30.75 39.50 -1.67
CA VAL A 904 -29.51 38.73 -1.51
C VAL A 904 -28.54 39.07 -2.65
N LEU A 905 -29.02 39.07 -3.90
CA LEU A 905 -28.21 39.40 -5.08
C LEU A 905 -27.63 40.81 -5.01
N GLN A 906 -28.44 41.78 -4.57
CA GLN A 906 -28.01 43.17 -4.43
C GLN A 906 -26.87 43.34 -3.41
N HIS A 907 -26.92 42.59 -2.32
CA HIS A 907 -25.90 42.66 -1.27
C HIS A 907 -24.59 41.97 -1.69
N LEU A 908 -24.68 40.83 -2.39
CA LEU A 908 -23.51 40.12 -2.94
C LEU A 908 -22.75 40.97 -3.98
N GLU A 909 -23.46 41.76 -4.79
CA GLU A 909 -22.85 42.63 -5.80
C GLU A 909 -21.94 43.69 -5.17
N GLN A 910 -22.38 44.32 -4.07
CA GLN A 910 -21.63 45.36 -3.38
C GLN A 910 -20.30 44.87 -2.81
N LYS A 911 -20.14 43.55 -2.65
CA LYS A 911 -19.02 42.87 -1.99
C LYS A 911 -18.27 41.91 -2.90
N THR A 912 -18.31 42.16 -4.21
CA THR A 912 -17.74 41.24 -5.20
C THR A 912 -16.23 41.03 -5.03
N GLU A 913 -15.46 42.11 -4.89
CA GLU A 913 -13.99 42.02 -4.83
C GLU A 913 -13.52 41.26 -3.58
N GLU A 914 -14.22 41.44 -2.45
CA GLU A 914 -13.95 40.73 -1.22
C GLU A 914 -14.26 39.23 -1.35
N ILE A 915 -15.40 38.86 -1.96
CA ILE A 915 -15.76 37.45 -2.24
C ILE A 915 -14.75 36.80 -3.18
N VAL A 916 -14.31 37.51 -4.23
CA VAL A 916 -13.32 36.97 -5.18
C VAL A 916 -11.97 36.78 -4.52
N SER A 917 -11.60 37.62 -3.55
CA SER A 917 -10.32 37.54 -2.85
C SER A 917 -10.29 36.45 -1.77
N ASP A 918 -11.36 36.29 -0.98
CA ASP A 918 -11.42 35.37 0.16
C ASP A 918 -12.64 34.42 0.09
N PRO A 919 -12.43 33.09 -0.01
CA PRO A 919 -13.53 32.12 -0.07
C PRO A 919 -14.37 32.03 1.21
N THR A 920 -13.84 32.47 2.37
CA THR A 920 -14.57 32.42 3.64
C THR A 920 -15.46 33.64 3.85
N TYR A 921 -15.19 34.74 3.16
CA TYR A 921 -15.89 36.01 3.34
C TYR A 921 -17.40 35.92 3.04
N ILE A 922 -17.82 35.00 2.16
CA ILE A 922 -19.24 34.74 1.89
C ILE A 922 -20.04 34.36 3.15
N THR A 923 -19.41 33.66 4.11
CA THR A 923 -20.07 33.27 5.37
C THR A 923 -20.39 34.49 6.24
N GLN A 924 -19.45 35.44 6.31
CA GLN A 924 -19.61 36.70 7.04
C GLN A 924 -20.65 37.60 6.36
N ILE A 925 -20.66 37.66 5.03
CA ILE A 925 -21.69 38.41 4.29
C ILE A 925 -23.08 37.85 4.60
N MET A 926 -23.25 36.53 4.56
CA MET A 926 -24.53 35.90 4.85
C MET A 926 -24.95 36.11 6.32
N GLU A 927 -24.01 36.08 7.26
CA GLU A 927 -24.26 36.44 8.66
C GLU A 927 -24.73 37.89 8.80
N THR A 928 -24.05 38.85 8.18
CA THR A 928 -24.45 40.27 8.25
C THR A 928 -25.82 40.50 7.61
N LEU A 929 -26.06 39.92 6.43
CA LEU A 929 -27.32 40.08 5.69
C LEU A 929 -28.52 39.52 6.45
N PHE A 930 -28.39 38.34 7.04
CA PHE A 930 -29.50 37.66 7.74
C PHE A 930 -29.53 37.96 9.25
N GLY A 931 -28.43 38.39 9.86
CA GLY A 931 -28.37 38.86 11.25
C GLY A 931 -29.04 40.23 11.47
N GLU A 932 -29.08 41.08 10.43
CA GLU A 932 -29.83 42.34 10.44
C GLU A 932 -31.37 42.15 10.54
N LEU A 933 -31.88 40.92 10.38
CA LEU A 933 -33.29 40.58 10.60
C LEU A 933 -33.74 40.78 12.06
N GLU A 934 -32.83 40.87 13.04
CA GLU A 934 -33.22 41.08 14.44
C GLU A 934 -33.08 42.55 14.91
N THR A 935 -32.23 43.36 14.25
CA THR A 935 -31.73 44.63 14.85
C THR A 935 -32.20 45.93 14.20
N GLN A 936 -32.68 45.96 12.95
CA GLN A 936 -33.09 47.21 12.28
C GLN A 936 -34.61 47.40 12.09
N PRO A 937 -35.16 48.63 12.33
CA PRO A 937 -36.57 48.97 12.10
C PRO A 937 -36.91 49.43 10.67
N LYS A 938 -35.96 49.44 9.72
CA LYS A 938 -36.18 49.98 8.37
C LYS A 938 -36.85 48.95 7.43
N GLN A 939 -38.00 49.34 6.88
CA GLN A 939 -38.81 48.71 5.82
C GLN A 939 -39.29 47.25 6.06
N LYS A 940 -40.51 47.09 6.60
CA LYS A 940 -41.20 45.81 6.82
C LYS A 940 -41.25 44.87 5.59
N SER A 941 -41.33 45.41 4.37
CA SER A 941 -41.46 44.61 3.14
C SER A 941 -40.16 43.92 2.70
N GLN A 942 -39.01 44.59 2.83
CA GLN A 942 -37.70 44.04 2.45
C GLN A 942 -37.25 42.97 3.46
N LYS A 943 -37.50 43.22 4.75
CA LYS A 943 -37.29 42.25 5.84
C LYS A 943 -38.08 40.95 5.63
N LYS A 944 -39.33 41.07 5.17
CA LYS A 944 -40.18 39.90 4.85
C LYS A 944 -39.62 39.08 3.68
N LYS A 945 -39.20 39.73 2.59
CA LYS A 945 -38.59 39.05 1.44
C LYS A 945 -37.27 38.34 1.79
N LEU A 946 -36.44 38.94 2.64
CA LEU A 946 -35.21 38.31 3.12
C LEU A 946 -35.48 37.07 3.98
N SER A 947 -36.48 37.13 4.87
CA SER A 947 -36.93 35.95 5.64
C SER A 947 -37.44 34.84 4.71
N GLU A 948 -38.33 35.19 3.77
CA GLU A 948 -38.88 34.24 2.78
C GLU A 948 -37.76 33.64 1.91
N ALA A 949 -36.73 34.42 1.55
CA ALA A 949 -35.58 33.90 0.81
C ALA A 949 -34.74 32.92 1.64
N LEU A 950 -34.48 33.21 2.92
CA LEU A 950 -33.76 32.31 3.82
C LEU A 950 -34.52 31.00 4.05
N GLU A 951 -35.83 31.07 4.26
CA GLU A 951 -36.70 29.90 4.39
C GLU A 951 -36.64 29.02 3.14
N ASN A 952 -36.76 29.59 1.94
CA ASN A 952 -36.63 28.83 0.70
C ASN A 952 -35.26 28.13 0.54
N ILE A 953 -34.18 28.78 0.96
CA ILE A 953 -32.83 28.19 0.95
C ILE A 953 -32.76 26.99 1.92
N LEU A 954 -33.39 27.10 3.10
CA LEU A 954 -33.44 26.04 4.09
C LEU A 954 -34.38 24.89 3.68
N ASP A 955 -35.47 25.19 2.97
CA ASP A 955 -36.42 24.20 2.44
C ASP A 955 -35.76 23.25 1.44
N CYS A 956 -34.77 23.73 0.67
CA CYS A 956 -33.95 22.86 -0.18
C CYS A 956 -33.24 21.76 0.63
N VAL A 957 -32.69 22.10 1.80
CA VAL A 957 -31.99 21.13 2.68
C VAL A 957 -32.97 20.11 3.27
N GLN A 958 -34.23 20.47 3.46
CA GLN A 958 -35.27 19.57 3.96
C GLN A 958 -35.67 18.50 2.93
N ASN A 959 -35.67 18.83 1.64
CA ASN A 959 -36.14 17.92 0.59
C ASN A 959 -35.23 16.67 0.45
N PRO A 960 -35.77 15.44 0.48
CA PRO A 960 -34.98 14.20 0.35
C PRO A 960 -34.36 14.00 -1.04
N VAL A 961 -34.95 14.59 -2.08
CA VAL A 961 -34.46 14.47 -3.47
C VAL A 961 -33.29 15.43 -3.72
N PHE A 962 -33.13 16.45 -2.87
CA PHE A 962 -32.10 17.47 -3.03
C PHE A 962 -30.70 16.90 -2.82
N PRO A 963 -29.72 17.20 -3.69
CA PRO A 963 -28.39 16.60 -3.59
C PRO A 963 -27.68 16.96 -2.28
N SER A 964 -27.22 15.94 -1.54
CA SER A 964 -26.64 16.12 -0.21
C SER A 964 -25.32 16.88 -0.24
N TYR A 965 -24.52 16.72 -1.31
CA TYR A 965 -23.30 17.51 -1.51
C TYR A 965 -23.57 19.01 -1.70
N ILE A 966 -24.68 19.39 -2.34
CA ILE A 966 -25.08 20.80 -2.46
C ILE A 966 -25.56 21.31 -1.12
N ALA A 967 -26.42 20.54 -0.42
CA ALA A 967 -26.93 20.92 0.90
C ALA A 967 -25.80 21.14 1.91
N ARG A 968 -24.80 20.26 1.90
CA ARG A 968 -23.61 20.39 2.75
C ARG A 968 -22.89 21.72 2.51
N ASN A 969 -22.62 22.09 1.26
CA ASN A 969 -21.89 23.33 0.98
C ASN A 969 -22.74 24.58 1.22
N LEU A 970 -24.05 24.49 0.99
CA LEU A 970 -24.98 25.53 1.40
C LEU A 970 -24.96 25.74 2.92
N MET A 971 -24.97 24.67 3.71
CA MET A 971 -24.86 24.76 5.18
C MET A 971 -23.50 25.27 5.67
N LYS A 972 -22.42 25.13 4.88
CA LYS A 972 -21.14 25.79 5.18
C LYS A 972 -21.23 27.30 4.96
N ILE A 973 -21.87 27.74 3.87
CA ILE A 973 -22.08 29.16 3.60
C ILE A 973 -22.94 29.80 4.69
N LEU A 974 -23.96 29.08 5.17
CA LEU A 974 -24.85 29.55 6.23
C LEU A 974 -24.30 29.26 7.65
N HIS A 975 -23.01 28.92 7.82
CA HIS A 975 -22.50 28.39 9.08
C HIS A 975 -22.70 29.33 10.28
N GLU A 976 -22.43 30.62 10.09
CA GLU A 976 -22.52 31.65 11.15
C GLU A 976 -23.96 32.14 11.39
N ILE A 977 -24.93 31.76 10.55
CA ILE A 977 -26.33 32.18 10.77
C ILE A 977 -26.96 31.32 11.86
N HIS A 978 -27.52 31.96 12.89
CA HIS A 978 -28.03 31.32 14.09
C HIS A 978 -29.47 31.75 14.41
N GLY A 979 -30.18 30.98 15.24
CA GLY A 979 -31.52 31.31 15.71
C GLY A 979 -32.48 30.12 15.80
N GLU A 980 -33.58 30.29 16.55
CA GLU A 980 -34.63 29.28 16.73
C GLU A 980 -35.29 28.86 15.40
N MET A 981 -35.57 29.84 14.52
CA MET A 981 -36.24 29.61 13.24
C MET A 981 -35.42 28.70 12.31
N ILE A 982 -34.10 28.88 12.28
CA ILE A 982 -33.22 28.09 11.41
C ILE A 982 -33.20 26.64 11.89
N LEU A 983 -33.00 26.44 13.20
CA LEU A 983 -33.01 25.10 13.77
C LEU A 983 -34.36 24.42 13.55
N SER A 984 -35.49 25.13 13.70
CA SER A 984 -36.82 24.53 13.48
C SER A 984 -37.03 24.04 12.05
N HIS A 985 -36.57 24.78 11.03
CA HIS A 985 -36.61 24.33 9.63
C HIS A 985 -35.71 23.13 9.36
N LEU A 986 -34.61 22.98 10.11
CA LEU A 986 -33.67 21.86 9.93
C LEU A 986 -34.10 20.56 10.64
N LEU A 987 -35.05 20.61 11.60
CA LEU A 987 -35.48 19.44 12.37
C LEU A 987 -35.96 18.26 11.49
N PRO A 988 -36.78 18.45 10.44
CA PRO A 988 -37.25 17.33 9.60
C PRO A 988 -36.10 16.59 8.89
N ALA A 989 -35.14 17.33 8.33
CA ALA A 989 -33.95 16.73 7.72
C ALA A 989 -33.06 16.04 8.76
N LEU A 990 -32.94 16.61 9.96
CA LEU A 990 -32.15 16.05 11.04
C LEU A 990 -32.75 14.73 11.54
N ASP A 991 -34.07 14.65 11.65
CA ASP A 991 -34.78 13.41 11.99
C ASP A 991 -34.56 12.31 10.95
N ARG A 992 -34.78 12.63 9.67
CA ARG A 992 -34.55 11.70 8.55
C ARG A 992 -33.12 11.15 8.54
N LEU A 993 -32.12 12.02 8.66
CA LEU A 993 -30.71 11.61 8.64
C LEU A 993 -30.36 10.79 9.90
N LEU A 994 -30.81 11.20 11.09
CA LEU A 994 -30.60 10.41 12.31
C LEU A 994 -31.30 9.04 12.25
N GLU A 995 -32.51 8.96 11.70
CA GLU A 995 -33.19 7.68 11.50
C GLU A 995 -32.36 6.74 10.60
N LYS A 996 -31.78 7.27 9.54
CA LYS A 996 -30.87 6.52 8.65
C LYS A 996 -29.58 6.11 9.36
N VAL A 997 -29.01 6.93 10.26
CA VAL A 997 -27.87 6.53 11.13
C VAL A 997 -28.20 5.29 11.98
N PHE A 998 -29.38 5.26 12.60
CA PHE A 998 -29.76 4.16 13.50
C PHE A 998 -30.21 2.91 12.73
N LYS A 999 -31.00 3.06 11.67
CA LYS A 999 -31.60 1.93 10.91
C LYS A 999 -30.70 1.39 9.79
N LYS A 1000 -29.98 2.26 9.07
CA LYS A 1000 -29.22 1.91 7.85
C LYS A 1000 -27.87 2.66 7.76
N PRO A 1001 -26.94 2.46 8.72
CA PRO A 1001 -25.68 3.22 8.78
C PRO A 1001 -24.80 3.03 7.54
N GLN A 1002 -24.82 1.84 6.93
CA GLN A 1002 -24.03 1.53 5.72
C GLN A 1002 -24.51 2.28 4.46
N ALA A 1003 -25.76 2.73 4.45
CA ALA A 1003 -26.35 3.44 3.30
C ALA A 1003 -26.12 4.96 3.36
N MET A 1004 -25.44 5.47 4.40
CA MET A 1004 -25.19 6.91 4.54
C MET A 1004 -24.05 7.38 3.64
N LEU A 1005 -24.34 8.40 2.84
CA LEU A 1005 -23.36 9.04 1.97
C LEU A 1005 -22.39 9.89 2.79
N LYS A 1006 -21.15 10.05 2.32
CA LYS A 1006 -20.14 10.87 3.02
C LYS A 1006 -20.60 12.32 3.17
N ASP A 1007 -21.27 12.87 2.15
CA ASP A 1007 -21.86 14.20 2.17
C ASP A 1007 -23.02 14.33 3.18
N GLU A 1008 -23.92 13.34 3.29
CA GLU A 1008 -24.98 13.29 4.31
C GLU A 1008 -24.42 13.29 5.74
N VAL A 1009 -23.33 12.56 5.97
CA VAL A 1009 -22.66 12.50 7.28
C VAL A 1009 -22.11 13.88 7.67
N VAL A 1010 -21.44 14.58 6.76
CA VAL A 1010 -20.91 15.92 7.04
C VAL A 1010 -22.05 16.95 7.16
N LEU A 1011 -23.11 16.82 6.36
CA LEU A 1011 -24.31 17.66 6.47
C LEU A 1011 -24.94 17.53 7.86
N LEU A 1012 -25.13 16.31 8.38
CA LEU A 1012 -25.68 16.09 9.72
C LEU A 1012 -24.78 16.70 10.81
N HIS A 1013 -23.45 16.63 10.66
CA HIS A 1013 -22.53 17.33 11.57
C HIS A 1013 -22.73 18.85 11.57
N LEU A 1014 -22.91 19.46 10.40
CA LEU A 1014 -23.16 20.91 10.27
C LEU A 1014 -24.51 21.31 10.87
N MET A 1015 -25.54 20.47 10.71
CA MET A 1015 -26.85 20.69 11.31
C MET A 1015 -26.81 20.58 12.83
N LEU A 1016 -26.08 19.60 13.38
CA LEU A 1016 -25.90 19.46 14.83
C LEU A 1016 -25.21 20.69 15.45
N ARG A 1017 -24.29 21.35 14.73
CA ARG A 1017 -23.66 22.60 15.17
C ARG A 1017 -24.64 23.79 15.28
N LYS A 1018 -25.87 23.66 14.78
CA LYS A 1018 -26.93 24.68 14.94
C LYS A 1018 -27.62 24.62 16.30
N PHE A 1019 -27.35 23.60 17.12
CA PHE A 1019 -27.68 23.63 18.55
C PHE A 1019 -26.65 24.50 19.27
N ASN A 1020 -26.96 25.78 19.45
CA ASN A 1020 -26.06 26.76 20.06
C ASN A 1020 -26.85 27.72 20.96
N GLU A 1021 -26.18 28.72 21.57
CA GLU A 1021 -26.80 29.59 22.56
C GLU A 1021 -28.06 30.32 22.06
N TYR A 1022 -28.11 30.62 20.76
CA TYR A 1022 -29.22 31.32 20.12
C TYR A 1022 -30.44 30.42 19.83
N SER A 1023 -30.24 29.10 19.76
CA SER A 1023 -31.31 28.12 19.49
C SER A 1023 -31.69 27.27 20.70
N ALA A 1024 -30.94 27.37 21.80
CA ALA A 1024 -31.11 26.57 23.01
C ALA A 1024 -32.53 26.64 23.63
N THR A 1025 -33.17 27.80 23.55
CA THR A 1025 -34.55 28.04 23.99
C THR A 1025 -35.58 27.18 23.25
N LEU A 1026 -35.29 26.76 22.00
CA LEU A 1026 -36.16 25.87 21.22
C LEU A 1026 -36.31 24.50 21.87
N LEU A 1027 -35.30 24.02 22.62
CA LEU A 1027 -35.39 22.77 23.38
C LEU A 1027 -36.49 22.79 24.44
N CYS A 1028 -36.84 23.97 24.95
CA CYS A 1028 -37.90 24.14 25.94
C CYS A 1028 -39.28 24.30 25.27
N LYS A 1029 -39.33 24.90 24.07
CA LYS A 1029 -40.58 25.20 23.35
C LYS A 1029 -41.07 24.05 22.48
N ASN A 1030 -40.16 23.24 21.94
CA ASN A 1030 -40.46 22.17 20.98
C ASN A 1030 -39.88 20.83 21.45
N GLN A 1031 -40.78 19.91 21.82
CA GLN A 1031 -40.43 18.57 22.30
C GLN A 1031 -39.64 17.75 21.26
N GLN A 1032 -39.96 17.89 19.97
CA GLN A 1032 -39.24 17.19 18.89
C GLN A 1032 -37.77 17.63 18.82
N SER A 1033 -37.49 18.92 19.03
CA SER A 1033 -36.11 19.44 19.07
C SER A 1033 -35.30 18.79 20.19
N LEU A 1034 -35.89 18.67 21.38
CA LEU A 1034 -35.28 18.01 22.53
C LEU A 1034 -35.04 16.52 22.27
N ASP A 1035 -36.04 15.80 21.76
CA ASP A 1035 -35.94 14.37 21.50
C ASP A 1035 -34.88 14.07 20.43
N LEU A 1036 -34.80 14.87 19.37
CA LEU A 1036 -33.78 14.74 18.34
C LEU A 1036 -32.37 15.05 18.85
N PHE A 1037 -32.22 16.08 19.68
CA PHE A 1037 -30.93 16.38 20.30
C PHE A 1037 -30.49 15.23 21.23
N ILE A 1038 -31.39 14.69 22.06
CA ILE A 1038 -31.10 13.52 22.90
C ILE A 1038 -30.76 12.28 22.06
N ARG A 1039 -31.49 12.03 20.97
CA ARG A 1039 -31.15 10.93 20.03
C ARG A 1039 -29.74 11.12 19.44
N SER A 1040 -29.35 12.34 19.09
CA SER A 1040 -28.00 12.61 18.57
C SER A 1040 -26.89 12.33 19.59
N LEU A 1041 -27.15 12.54 20.89
CA LEU A 1041 -26.22 12.21 21.97
C LEU A 1041 -26.02 10.69 22.14
N HIS A 1042 -26.94 9.87 21.63
CA HIS A 1042 -26.84 8.40 21.66
C HIS A 1042 -26.30 7.80 20.33
N ALA A 1043 -25.99 8.64 19.33
CA ALA A 1043 -25.45 8.20 18.04
C ALA A 1043 -23.91 7.97 18.13
N ASP A 1044 -23.53 6.87 18.79
CA ASP A 1044 -22.14 6.48 19.08
C ASP A 1044 -21.42 5.78 17.92
N LYS A 1045 -22.17 5.25 16.95
CA LYS A 1045 -21.65 4.55 15.78
C LYS A 1045 -20.79 5.48 14.91
N LYS A 1046 -19.56 5.03 14.62
CA LYS A 1046 -18.66 5.66 13.65
C LYS A 1046 -18.95 5.11 12.25
N ILE A 1047 -19.39 5.96 11.32
CA ILE A 1047 -19.75 5.55 9.95
C ILE A 1047 -18.51 5.52 9.03
N TYR A 1048 -17.69 6.57 9.08
CA TYR A 1048 -16.44 6.69 8.31
C TYR A 1048 -15.26 6.88 9.26
N GLU A 1049 -14.09 6.29 8.98
CA GLU A 1049 -12.94 6.35 9.89
C GLU A 1049 -12.37 7.77 10.08
N GLU A 1050 -12.46 8.62 9.07
CA GLU A 1050 -11.94 10.00 9.08
C GLU A 1050 -12.83 10.96 9.89
N ILE A 1051 -14.11 10.60 10.12
CA ILE A 1051 -15.12 11.50 10.69
C ILE A 1051 -15.48 11.02 12.11
N PRO A 1052 -15.53 11.92 13.12
CA PRO A 1052 -15.92 11.53 14.47
C PRO A 1052 -17.40 11.06 14.54
N PRO A 1053 -17.77 10.28 15.57
CA PRO A 1053 -19.17 9.94 15.82
C PRO A 1053 -20.02 11.20 16.11
N PHE A 1054 -21.27 11.19 15.68
CA PHE A 1054 -22.22 12.30 15.90
C PHE A 1054 -22.41 12.63 17.38
N GLN A 1055 -22.36 11.61 18.25
CA GLN A 1055 -22.37 11.78 19.70
C GLN A 1055 -21.34 12.80 20.20
N ILE A 1056 -20.11 12.78 19.66
CA ILE A 1056 -19.06 13.70 20.08
C ILE A 1056 -19.39 15.14 19.67
N THR A 1057 -19.92 15.32 18.47
CA THR A 1057 -20.32 16.64 17.94
C THR A 1057 -21.49 17.23 18.71
N ALA A 1058 -22.50 16.40 19.03
CA ALA A 1058 -23.65 16.79 19.83
C ALA A 1058 -23.25 17.14 21.28
N LEU A 1059 -22.38 16.33 21.92
CA LEU A 1059 -21.82 16.64 23.24
C LEU A 1059 -21.05 17.97 23.24
N GLY A 1060 -20.27 18.23 22.19
CA GLY A 1060 -19.52 19.48 22.02
C GLY A 1060 -20.39 20.73 21.96
N GLN A 1061 -21.68 20.61 21.59
CA GLN A 1061 -22.61 21.74 21.58
C GLN A 1061 -23.08 22.17 22.98
N ILE A 1062 -22.96 21.31 23.99
CA ILE A 1062 -23.35 21.61 25.37
C ILE A 1062 -22.28 22.49 26.03
N THR A 1063 -22.18 23.72 25.56
CA THR A 1063 -21.26 24.73 26.06
C THR A 1063 -21.85 25.46 27.28
N LYS A 1064 -21.01 26.24 27.99
CA LYS A 1064 -21.48 27.07 29.11
C LYS A 1064 -22.61 28.03 28.70
N PRO A 1065 -22.48 28.81 27.59
CA PRO A 1065 -23.55 29.71 27.15
C PRO A 1065 -24.81 28.94 26.70
N PHE A 1066 -24.66 27.86 25.93
CA PHE A 1066 -25.78 27.00 25.51
C PHE A 1066 -26.59 26.50 26.71
N PHE A 1067 -25.93 25.87 27.68
CA PHE A 1067 -26.62 25.31 28.85
C PHE A 1067 -27.27 26.40 29.72
N ALA A 1068 -26.69 27.60 29.76
CA ALA A 1068 -27.26 28.73 30.49
C ALA A 1068 -28.48 29.35 29.78
N ALA A 1069 -28.54 29.29 28.45
CA ALA A 1069 -29.66 29.77 27.66
C ALA A 1069 -30.90 28.84 27.71
N VAL A 1070 -30.73 27.57 28.11
CA VAL A 1070 -31.85 26.68 28.43
C VAL A 1070 -32.50 27.15 29.75
N SER A 1071 -33.63 27.85 29.64
CA SER A 1071 -34.31 28.46 30.80
C SER A 1071 -35.09 27.48 31.68
N ASP A 1072 -35.49 26.32 31.13
CA ASP A 1072 -36.25 25.30 31.86
C ASP A 1072 -35.32 24.35 32.64
N GLY A 1073 -35.45 24.37 33.97
CA GLY A 1073 -34.70 23.49 34.88
C GLY A 1073 -34.96 22.00 34.68
N MET A 1074 -36.13 21.61 34.16
CA MET A 1074 -36.49 20.22 33.84
C MET A 1074 -35.75 19.72 32.60
N VAL A 1075 -35.60 20.57 31.58
CA VAL A 1075 -34.82 20.25 30.38
C VAL A 1075 -33.34 20.13 30.74
N GLN A 1076 -32.81 21.05 31.55
CA GLN A 1076 -31.46 20.93 32.11
C GLN A 1076 -31.26 19.62 32.89
N GLN A 1077 -32.22 19.22 33.72
CA GLN A 1077 -32.18 17.94 34.45
C GLN A 1077 -32.13 16.75 33.48
N LYS A 1078 -32.99 16.73 32.45
CA LYS A 1078 -33.00 15.66 31.44
C LYS A 1078 -31.65 15.55 30.73
N LEU A 1079 -31.04 16.67 30.33
CA LEU A 1079 -29.72 16.68 29.68
C LEU A 1079 -28.62 16.18 30.62
N LEU A 1080 -28.63 16.59 31.89
CA LEU A 1080 -27.70 16.09 32.91
C LEU A 1080 -27.85 14.59 33.14
N LYS A 1081 -29.09 14.10 33.23
CA LYS A 1081 -29.38 12.67 33.34
C LYS A 1081 -28.79 11.88 32.18
N VAL A 1082 -28.99 12.34 30.94
CA VAL A 1082 -28.40 11.72 29.73
C VAL A 1082 -26.88 11.73 29.78
N LEU A 1083 -26.23 12.82 30.21
CA LEU A 1083 -24.77 12.87 30.35
C LEU A 1083 -24.25 11.80 31.33
N PHE A 1084 -24.92 11.61 32.45
CA PHE A 1084 -24.56 10.58 33.43
C PHE A 1084 -24.87 9.16 32.95
N ASP A 1085 -25.99 8.96 32.25
CA ASP A 1085 -26.34 7.66 31.63
C ASP A 1085 -25.30 7.27 30.57
N LEU A 1086 -24.84 8.23 29.77
CA LEU A 1086 -23.78 8.02 28.79
C LEU A 1086 -22.44 7.68 29.44
N LEU A 1087 -22.09 8.34 30.56
CA LEU A 1087 -20.85 8.06 31.29
C LEU A 1087 -20.85 6.66 31.92
N LEU A 1088 -21.99 6.23 32.46
CA LEU A 1088 -22.16 4.89 33.03
C LEU A 1088 -21.99 3.78 32.01
N ASN A 1089 -22.60 3.96 30.84
CA ASN A 1089 -22.61 2.96 29.78
C ASN A 1089 -21.43 3.13 28.79
N CYS A 1090 -20.46 4.01 29.11
CA CYS A 1090 -19.44 4.44 28.17
C CYS A 1090 -18.36 3.38 27.94
N LYS A 1091 -18.26 2.87 26.70
CA LYS A 1091 -17.14 2.03 26.26
C LYS A 1091 -16.04 2.83 25.55
N ASN A 1092 -16.33 4.06 25.12
CA ASN A 1092 -15.43 4.89 24.32
C ASN A 1092 -14.74 5.95 25.20
N PRO A 1093 -13.39 5.92 25.35
CA PRO A 1093 -12.68 6.87 26.22
C PRO A 1093 -12.85 8.33 25.77
N LEU A 1094 -12.99 8.60 24.47
CA LEU A 1094 -13.21 9.96 23.96
C LEU A 1094 -14.58 10.51 24.39
N CYS A 1095 -15.60 9.66 24.43
CA CYS A 1095 -16.93 10.06 24.90
C CYS A 1095 -16.88 10.39 26.41
N ALA A 1096 -16.28 9.53 27.23
CA ALA A 1096 -16.11 9.77 28.67
C ALA A 1096 -15.33 11.08 28.95
N GLN A 1097 -14.24 11.33 28.21
CA GLN A 1097 -13.47 12.57 28.30
C GLN A 1097 -14.30 13.81 27.89
N THR A 1098 -15.08 13.70 26.81
CA THR A 1098 -15.93 14.79 26.31
C THR A 1098 -17.04 15.12 27.31
N VAL A 1099 -17.76 14.11 27.83
CA VAL A 1099 -18.78 14.27 28.88
C VAL A 1099 -18.19 14.93 30.13
N THR A 1100 -17.00 14.48 30.56
CA THR A 1100 -16.30 15.07 31.72
C THR A 1100 -15.93 16.54 31.48
N SER A 1101 -15.46 16.87 30.27
CA SER A 1101 -15.12 18.25 29.88
C SER A 1101 -16.35 19.16 29.86
N VAL A 1102 -17.44 18.69 29.21
CA VAL A 1102 -18.75 19.36 29.16
C VAL A 1102 -19.25 19.62 30.58
N PHE A 1103 -19.31 18.57 31.42
CA PHE A 1103 -19.77 18.70 32.79
C PHE A 1103 -18.90 19.67 33.59
N LYS A 1104 -17.57 19.67 33.44
CA LYS A 1104 -16.70 20.65 34.12
C LYS A 1104 -16.97 22.09 33.65
N GLY A 1105 -17.28 22.29 32.37
CA GLY A 1105 -17.48 23.60 31.74
C GLY A 1105 -18.78 24.33 32.13
N ILE A 1106 -19.89 23.59 32.18
CA ILE A 1106 -21.25 24.13 32.43
C ILE A 1106 -21.47 24.58 33.89
N SER A 1107 -22.48 25.41 34.14
CA SER A 1107 -22.91 25.78 35.50
C SER A 1107 -24.11 24.94 35.90
N VAL A 1108 -24.02 24.18 37.00
CA VAL A 1108 -25.08 23.25 37.43
C VAL A 1108 -25.65 23.70 38.79
N CYS A 1109 -26.95 23.52 39.00
CA CYS A 1109 -27.58 23.73 40.31
C CYS A 1109 -27.39 22.48 41.18
N ALA A 1110 -27.01 22.65 42.45
CA ALA A 1110 -26.84 21.54 43.39
C ALA A 1110 -28.13 20.70 43.56
N GLU A 1111 -29.31 21.33 43.50
CA GLU A 1111 -30.62 20.67 43.55
C GLU A 1111 -30.79 19.61 42.45
N GLN A 1112 -30.30 19.88 41.24
CA GLN A 1112 -30.35 18.96 40.09
C GLN A 1112 -29.48 17.71 40.30
N ILE A 1113 -28.38 17.88 41.05
CA ILE A 1113 -27.45 16.81 41.37
C ILE A 1113 -28.00 15.95 42.51
N VAL A 1114 -28.71 16.56 43.48
CA VAL A 1114 -29.37 15.84 44.57
C VAL A 1114 -30.39 14.83 44.01
N GLN A 1115 -31.17 15.21 43.00
CA GLN A 1115 -32.14 14.31 42.34
C GLN A 1115 -31.51 13.05 41.73
N GLU A 1116 -30.22 13.09 41.36
CA GLU A 1116 -29.50 11.94 40.80
C GLU A 1116 -28.76 11.12 41.87
N LEU A 1117 -28.57 11.70 43.07
CA LEU A 1117 -27.85 11.09 44.19
C LEU A 1117 -28.80 10.50 45.25
N GLU A 1118 -30.03 10.97 45.35
CA GLU A 1118 -30.98 10.51 46.37
C GLU A 1118 -31.48 9.08 46.06
N PRO A 1119 -31.35 8.15 47.02
CA PRO A 1119 -32.01 6.86 46.92
C PRO A 1119 -33.52 7.00 47.14
N PRO A 1120 -34.35 6.10 46.58
CA PRO A 1120 -35.79 6.08 46.87
C PRO A 1120 -36.03 5.89 48.37
N GLU A 1121 -36.95 6.67 48.95
CA GLU A 1121 -37.28 6.62 50.37
C GLU A 1121 -37.70 5.20 50.79
N LYS A 1122 -37.08 4.65 51.85
CA LYS A 1122 -37.62 3.47 52.53
C LYS A 1122 -38.97 3.88 53.15
N THR A 1123 -40.06 3.31 52.65
CA THR A 1123 -41.39 3.44 53.24
C THR A 1123 -41.32 3.04 54.72
N ARG A 1124 -41.40 4.02 55.64
CA ARG A 1124 -41.54 3.74 57.07
C ARG A 1124 -42.92 3.13 57.28
N SER A 1125 -43.01 1.80 57.29
CA SER A 1125 -44.24 1.10 57.68
C SER A 1125 -44.44 1.26 59.19
N LEU A 1126 -45.33 2.17 59.58
CA LEU A 1126 -45.97 2.17 60.88
C LEU A 1126 -46.85 0.90 60.97
N ALA A 1127 -46.31 -0.20 61.48
CA ALA A 1127 -47.10 -1.38 61.81
C ALA A 1127 -46.59 -2.05 63.09
N THR A 1128 -47.47 -2.13 64.09
CA THR A 1128 -47.24 -2.72 65.40
C THR A 1128 -46.91 -4.23 65.35
N VAL A 1129 -46.15 -4.67 66.35
CA VAL A 1129 -45.50 -5.98 66.58
C VAL A 1129 -46.35 -7.24 66.32
N GLN A 1130 -47.67 -7.14 66.22
CA GLN A 1130 -48.54 -8.30 65.98
C GLN A 1130 -48.63 -8.74 64.50
N GLN A 1131 -48.28 -7.90 63.53
CA GLN A 1131 -48.37 -8.28 62.10
C GLN A 1131 -47.11 -8.99 61.58
N THR A 1132 -45.96 -8.84 62.24
CA THR A 1132 -44.68 -9.44 61.84
C THR A 1132 -44.63 -10.97 62.04
N ARG A 1133 -45.55 -11.55 62.82
CA ARG A 1133 -45.64 -13.01 63.01
C ARG A 1133 -46.45 -13.72 61.92
N ARG A 1134 -47.38 -13.04 61.24
CA ARG A 1134 -48.23 -13.67 60.21
C ARG A 1134 -47.55 -13.77 58.83
N GLN A 1135 -46.62 -12.87 58.51
CA GLN A 1135 -45.92 -12.91 57.21
C GLN A 1135 -44.77 -13.94 57.13
N LYS A 1136 -44.23 -14.39 58.27
CA LYS A 1136 -43.14 -15.40 58.28
C LYS A 1136 -43.58 -16.85 57.98
N MET A 1137 -44.88 -17.14 57.89
CA MET A 1137 -45.38 -18.51 57.64
C MET A 1137 -45.85 -18.80 56.21
N GLN A 1138 -45.80 -17.84 55.27
CA GLN A 1138 -46.36 -18.04 53.92
C GLN A 1138 -45.36 -18.00 52.74
N GLN A 1139 -44.05 -17.90 52.97
CA GLN A 1139 -43.05 -17.89 51.88
C GLN A 1139 -42.08 -19.09 51.91
N GLN A 1140 -42.61 -20.30 52.10
CA GLN A 1140 -41.90 -21.55 51.81
C GLN A 1140 -42.75 -22.43 50.88
N ARG A 1141 -42.61 -22.22 49.56
CA ARG A 1141 -42.78 -23.20 48.47
C ARG A 1141 -42.35 -22.56 47.14
N LYS A 1142 -41.32 -23.15 46.50
CA LYS A 1142 -40.58 -22.82 45.25
C LYS A 1142 -41.46 -22.92 43.95
N PRO A 1143 -40.91 -22.78 42.71
CA PRO A 1143 -40.00 -21.81 42.04
C PRO A 1143 -40.50 -21.34 40.61
N GLN A 1144 -39.74 -20.46 39.90
CA GLN A 1144 -39.59 -20.24 38.41
C GLN A 1144 -40.84 -20.33 37.49
N ASP A 1145 -41.19 -19.45 36.53
CA ASP A 1145 -40.53 -18.52 35.60
C ASP A 1145 -41.60 -17.53 35.03
N ALA A 1146 -41.20 -16.31 34.63
CA ALA A 1146 -41.62 -15.57 33.42
C ALA A 1146 -41.34 -14.05 33.54
N GLU A 1147 -40.84 -13.50 32.45
CA GLU A 1147 -40.29 -12.16 32.26
C GLU A 1147 -41.33 -11.03 32.14
N LEU A 1148 -40.80 -9.80 32.16
CA LEU A 1148 -41.32 -8.54 31.60
C LEU A 1148 -42.27 -7.68 32.46
N ALA A 1149 -41.66 -6.97 33.41
CA ALA A 1149 -41.96 -5.57 33.69
C ALA A 1149 -40.65 -4.86 34.12
N PRO A 1150 -40.20 -3.75 33.50
CA PRO A 1150 -39.04 -3.03 34.00
C PRO A 1150 -39.48 -2.22 35.23
N GLU A 1151 -39.23 -2.80 36.39
CA GLU A 1151 -39.39 -2.13 37.68
C GLU A 1151 -38.49 -0.89 37.76
N THR A 1152 -39.13 0.25 38.02
CA THR A 1152 -38.69 1.38 38.85
C THR A 1152 -37.24 1.35 39.36
N SER A 1153 -36.42 2.26 38.82
CA SER A 1153 -35.24 2.91 39.45
C SER A 1153 -34.42 2.06 40.43
N HIS A 1154 -33.61 1.12 39.91
CA HIS A 1154 -32.51 0.55 40.67
C HIS A 1154 -31.47 1.65 41.00
N PHE A 1155 -31.35 1.98 42.29
CA PHE A 1155 -30.28 2.82 42.81
C PHE A 1155 -28.92 2.15 42.56
N SER A 1156 -28.09 2.74 41.70
CA SER A 1156 -26.76 2.21 41.31
C SER A 1156 -25.64 2.94 42.04
N TRP A 1157 -24.86 2.23 42.86
CA TRP A 1157 -23.67 2.80 43.51
C TRP A 1157 -22.59 3.23 42.52
N GLN A 1158 -22.51 2.59 41.35
CA GLN A 1158 -21.59 2.99 40.28
C GLN A 1158 -21.95 4.37 39.72
N ARG A 1159 -23.25 4.69 39.58
CA ARG A 1159 -23.74 6.03 39.20
C ARG A 1159 -23.33 7.07 40.22
N VAL A 1160 -23.53 6.75 41.50
CA VAL A 1160 -23.18 7.63 42.61
C VAL A 1160 -21.68 7.91 42.62
N MET A 1161 -20.83 6.89 42.50
CA MET A 1161 -19.37 7.07 42.44
C MET A 1161 -18.94 8.01 41.31
N LEU A 1162 -19.40 7.77 40.08
CA LEU A 1162 -19.03 8.58 38.92
C LEU A 1162 -19.47 10.06 39.08
N ILE A 1163 -20.68 10.29 39.59
CA ILE A 1163 -21.15 11.65 39.86
C ILE A 1163 -20.28 12.32 40.94
N LEU A 1164 -19.90 11.60 41.99
CA LEU A 1164 -19.04 12.12 43.06
C LEU A 1164 -17.63 12.45 42.57
N GLU A 1165 -17.04 11.64 41.69
CA GLU A 1165 -15.74 11.94 41.06
C GLU A 1165 -15.79 13.22 40.22
N LEU A 1166 -16.86 13.41 39.45
CA LEU A 1166 -17.07 14.63 38.68
C LEU A 1166 -17.27 15.87 39.57
N LEU A 1167 -17.95 15.69 40.70
CA LEU A 1167 -18.19 16.75 41.68
C LEU A 1167 -16.93 17.21 42.41
N GLN A 1168 -15.99 16.29 42.69
CA GLN A 1168 -14.77 16.59 43.45
C GLN A 1168 -13.99 17.77 42.88
N HIS A 1169 -13.98 17.92 41.55
CA HIS A 1169 -13.26 18.99 40.85
C HIS A 1169 -14.17 20.06 40.23
N LYS A 1170 -15.48 20.03 40.52
CA LYS A 1170 -16.46 20.97 39.93
C LYS A 1170 -16.30 22.36 40.53
N LYS A 1171 -15.84 23.35 39.74
CA LYS A 1171 -15.70 24.74 40.21
C LYS A 1171 -17.04 25.50 40.25
N LYS A 1172 -17.82 25.45 39.15
CA LYS A 1172 -19.04 26.25 38.92
C LYS A 1172 -20.33 25.53 39.38
N LEU A 1173 -20.54 25.48 40.69
CA LEU A 1173 -21.73 24.86 41.31
C LEU A 1173 -22.57 25.94 42.01
N ARG A 1174 -23.84 26.07 41.65
CA ARG A 1174 -24.78 27.02 42.29
C ARG A 1174 -25.47 26.35 43.49
N ARG A 1175 -25.65 27.09 44.59
CA ARG A 1175 -26.29 26.62 45.84
C ARG A 1175 -25.69 25.32 46.43
N PRO A 1176 -24.35 25.20 46.59
CA PRO A 1176 -23.70 23.96 47.03
C PRO A 1176 -24.19 23.43 48.38
N GLN A 1177 -24.76 24.30 49.25
CA GLN A 1177 -25.31 23.92 50.55
C GLN A 1177 -26.41 22.84 50.48
N VAL A 1178 -27.14 22.74 49.36
CA VAL A 1178 -28.25 21.78 49.22
C VAL A 1178 -27.76 20.32 49.08
N LEU A 1179 -26.49 20.09 48.71
CA LEU A 1179 -25.93 18.74 48.61
C LEU A 1179 -25.58 18.12 49.96
N VAL A 1180 -25.41 18.94 51.01
CA VAL A 1180 -24.89 18.47 52.31
C VAL A 1180 -25.79 17.40 52.95
N PRO A 1181 -27.12 17.56 53.03
CA PRO A 1181 -28.00 16.52 53.56
C PRO A 1181 -27.94 15.21 52.75
N ALA A 1182 -27.99 15.31 51.41
CA ALA A 1182 -27.95 14.15 50.53
C ALA A 1182 -26.62 13.36 50.66
N LEU A 1183 -25.49 14.06 50.77
CA LEU A 1183 -24.17 13.44 50.97
C LEU A 1183 -24.06 12.75 52.34
N PHE A 1184 -24.66 13.32 53.40
CA PHE A 1184 -24.72 12.64 54.71
C PHE A 1184 -25.63 11.42 54.69
N THR A 1185 -26.77 11.48 53.99
CA THR A 1185 -27.65 10.32 53.77
C THR A 1185 -26.89 9.21 53.04
N LEU A 1186 -26.15 9.53 51.98
CA LEU A 1186 -25.30 8.56 51.28
C LEU A 1186 -24.19 8.00 52.17
N LEU A 1187 -23.50 8.85 52.94
CA LEU A 1187 -22.45 8.41 53.86
C LEU A 1187 -23.01 7.46 54.92
N SER A 1188 -24.19 7.75 55.48
CA SER A 1188 -24.85 6.87 56.45
C SER A 1188 -25.18 5.51 55.86
N ARG A 1189 -25.63 5.47 54.60
CA ARG A 1189 -25.92 4.23 53.88
C ARG A 1189 -24.65 3.44 53.54
N CYS A 1190 -23.51 4.10 53.31
CA CYS A 1190 -22.21 3.44 53.17
C CYS A 1190 -21.69 2.80 54.47
N LEU A 1191 -22.28 3.13 55.62
CA LEU A 1191 -21.93 2.57 56.93
C LEU A 1191 -22.88 1.44 57.36
N GLU A 1192 -23.97 1.17 56.62
CA GLU A 1192 -24.84 0.01 56.84
C GLU A 1192 -24.12 -1.30 56.44
N PRO A 1193 -24.20 -2.39 57.23
CA PRO A 1193 -23.56 -3.66 56.91
C PRO A 1193 -24.26 -4.33 55.72
N MET A 1194 -23.65 -4.25 54.53
CA MET A 1194 -24.11 -4.89 53.30
C MET A 1194 -23.21 -6.08 52.94
N ALA A 1195 -23.80 -7.22 52.57
CA ALA A 1195 -23.15 -8.53 52.60
C ALA A 1195 -22.19 -8.88 51.44
N SER A 1196 -21.81 -7.96 50.53
CA SER A 1196 -21.05 -8.38 49.32
C SER A 1196 -20.19 -7.35 48.57
N GLU A 1197 -20.02 -6.09 48.98
CA GLU A 1197 -19.22 -5.09 48.22
C GLU A 1197 -18.35 -4.17 49.10
N GLU A 1198 -17.48 -4.72 49.95
CA GLU A 1198 -16.70 -3.89 50.90
C GLU A 1198 -15.61 -3.00 50.24
N GLU A 1199 -14.99 -3.40 49.13
CA GLU A 1199 -13.84 -2.66 48.56
C GLU A 1199 -14.22 -1.34 47.83
N ASN A 1200 -15.31 -1.31 47.05
CA ASN A 1200 -15.74 -0.09 46.33
C ASN A 1200 -16.34 0.97 47.27
N MET A 1201 -16.82 0.54 48.44
CA MET A 1201 -17.50 1.42 49.39
C MET A 1201 -16.52 2.31 50.17
N GLU A 1202 -15.29 1.87 50.41
CA GLU A 1202 -14.26 2.71 51.06
C GLU A 1202 -13.84 3.90 50.18
N TYR A 1203 -13.66 3.68 48.88
CA TYR A 1203 -13.38 4.76 47.94
C TYR A 1203 -14.58 5.72 47.80
N THR A 1204 -15.80 5.20 47.78
CA THR A 1204 -17.02 6.02 47.79
C THR A 1204 -17.10 6.90 49.05
N LYS A 1205 -16.78 6.37 50.23
CA LYS A 1205 -16.69 7.16 51.48
C LYS A 1205 -15.67 8.29 51.35
N GLN A 1206 -14.50 8.03 50.78
CA GLN A 1206 -13.46 9.05 50.56
C GLN A 1206 -13.94 10.17 49.63
N LEU A 1207 -14.62 9.82 48.53
CA LEU A 1207 -15.21 10.79 47.61
C LEU A 1207 -16.29 11.65 48.28
N ILE A 1208 -17.20 11.03 49.07
CA ILE A 1208 -18.23 11.77 49.80
C ILE A 1208 -17.60 12.75 50.80
N LEU A 1209 -16.62 12.29 51.59
CA LEU A 1209 -15.90 13.13 52.56
C LEU A 1209 -15.14 14.27 51.87
N SER A 1210 -14.50 13.99 50.73
CA SER A 1210 -13.81 15.01 49.93
C SER A 1210 -14.78 16.03 49.33
N CYS A 1211 -15.96 15.60 48.87
CA CYS A 1211 -17.00 16.50 48.36
C CYS A 1211 -17.56 17.40 49.47
N LEU A 1212 -17.85 16.85 50.65
CA LEU A 1212 -18.25 17.62 51.83
C LEU A 1212 -17.18 18.66 52.21
N LEU A 1213 -15.91 18.25 52.24
CA LEU A 1213 -14.78 19.15 52.54
C LEU A 1213 -14.69 20.30 51.53
N ASN A 1214 -14.82 20.00 50.23
CA ASN A 1214 -14.78 21.02 49.17
C ASN A 1214 -15.96 21.99 49.25
N ILE A 1215 -17.16 21.53 49.64
CA ILE A 1215 -18.33 22.39 49.87
C ILE A 1215 -18.06 23.33 51.05
N CYS A 1216 -17.59 22.80 52.18
CA CYS A 1216 -17.22 23.58 53.36
C CYS A 1216 -16.16 24.65 53.04
N GLN A 1217 -15.08 24.27 52.34
CA GLN A 1217 -14.03 25.20 51.93
C GLN A 1217 -14.54 26.33 51.03
N LYS A 1218 -15.42 26.03 50.06
CA LYS A 1218 -16.03 27.05 49.18
C LYS A 1218 -16.98 28.01 49.90
N LEU A 1219 -17.65 27.53 50.95
CA LEU A 1219 -18.51 28.37 51.78
C LEU A 1219 -17.68 29.26 52.73
N SER A 1220 -16.45 28.84 53.06
CA SER A 1220 -15.50 29.57 53.92
C SER A 1220 -14.59 30.60 53.22
N SER A 1221 -14.49 30.58 51.88
CA SER A 1221 -13.50 31.37 51.10
C SER A 1221 -13.74 32.89 51.04
N TYR A 1222 -14.59 33.44 51.92
CA TYR A 1222 -14.82 34.88 52.09
C TYR A 1222 -14.50 35.37 53.52
N GLY A 1223 -13.49 34.78 54.20
CA GLY A 1223 -12.79 35.41 55.34
C GLY A 1223 -13.63 35.95 56.52
N SER A 1224 -14.91 35.61 56.59
CA SER A 1224 -15.87 36.10 57.57
C SER A 1224 -16.71 34.91 58.02
N LYS A 1225 -17.07 34.88 59.30
CA LYS A 1225 -17.96 33.86 59.87
C LYS A 1225 -19.18 33.71 58.95
N THR A 1226 -19.38 32.51 58.41
CA THR A 1226 -20.55 32.20 57.57
C THR A 1226 -21.82 32.61 58.32
N PRO A 1227 -22.75 33.36 57.71
CA PRO A 1227 -24.02 33.70 58.33
C PRO A 1227 -24.73 32.43 58.79
N ALA A 1228 -25.33 32.45 59.99
CA ALA A 1228 -26.01 31.30 60.59
C ALA A 1228 -27.15 30.70 59.73
N ASP A 1229 -27.60 31.42 58.69
CA ASP A 1229 -28.68 31.04 57.78
C ASP A 1229 -28.25 30.22 56.54
N VAL A 1230 -26.95 30.01 56.29
CA VAL A 1230 -26.48 29.36 55.04
C VAL A 1230 -26.36 27.83 55.17
N LEU A 1231 -26.05 27.33 56.36
CA LEU A 1231 -25.90 25.91 56.67
C LEU A 1231 -26.56 25.63 58.02
N ASP A 1232 -27.72 24.99 57.97
CA ASP A 1232 -28.48 24.59 59.15
C ASP A 1232 -27.67 23.58 59.99
N LYS A 1233 -27.34 23.96 61.24
CA LYS A 1233 -26.54 23.13 62.16
C LYS A 1233 -27.20 21.76 62.41
N GLU A 1234 -28.52 21.67 62.31
CA GLU A 1234 -29.26 20.41 62.50
C GLU A 1234 -29.05 19.43 61.35
N LYS A 1235 -28.69 19.92 60.15
CA LYS A 1235 -28.49 19.09 58.94
C LYS A 1235 -27.06 18.61 58.76
N PHE A 1236 -26.12 19.09 59.57
CA PHE A 1236 -24.70 18.71 59.49
C PHE A 1236 -24.37 17.63 60.53
N ASN A 1237 -24.40 16.35 60.14
CA ASN A 1237 -24.30 15.24 61.07
C ASN A 1237 -22.84 14.84 61.37
N VAL A 1238 -22.24 15.49 62.37
CA VAL A 1238 -20.87 15.20 62.85
C VAL A 1238 -20.73 13.76 63.36
N GLU A 1239 -21.80 13.20 63.94
CA GLU A 1239 -21.79 11.85 64.48
C GLU A 1239 -21.52 10.80 63.39
N VAL A 1240 -22.09 10.97 62.20
CA VAL A 1240 -21.86 10.07 61.06
C VAL A 1240 -20.39 10.11 60.60
N ILE A 1241 -19.71 11.25 60.69
CA ILE A 1241 -18.27 11.35 60.38
C ILE A 1241 -17.43 10.58 61.40
N VAL A 1242 -17.75 10.72 62.68
CA VAL A 1242 -17.07 9.99 63.77
C VAL A 1242 -17.35 8.49 63.66
N GLN A 1243 -18.57 8.08 63.32
CA GLN A 1243 -18.91 6.69 63.05
C GLN A 1243 -18.14 6.14 61.83
N CYS A 1244 -17.94 6.94 60.79
CA CYS A 1244 -17.09 6.56 59.65
C CYS A 1244 -15.64 6.26 60.07
N ILE A 1245 -15.06 7.07 60.97
CA ILE A 1245 -13.71 6.83 61.54
C ILE A 1245 -13.68 5.58 62.42
N ARG A 1246 -14.76 5.28 63.16
CA ARG A 1246 -14.83 4.10 64.02
C ARG A 1246 -14.96 2.79 63.24
N ILE A 1247 -15.63 2.83 62.10
CA ILE A 1247 -15.99 1.63 61.31
C ILE A 1247 -14.95 1.35 60.20
N SER A 1248 -14.39 2.37 59.56
CA SER A 1248 -13.41 2.18 58.48
C SER A 1248 -12.08 1.64 59.03
N LYS A 1249 -11.42 0.77 58.26
CA LYS A 1249 -10.06 0.28 58.55
C LYS A 1249 -8.99 0.99 57.71
N MET A 1250 -9.39 1.90 56.81
CA MET A 1250 -8.51 2.51 55.82
C MET A 1250 -7.94 3.86 56.30
N PRO A 1251 -6.60 3.99 56.43
CA PRO A 1251 -5.97 5.23 56.89
C PRO A 1251 -6.31 6.47 56.05
N HIS A 1252 -6.50 6.31 54.74
CA HIS A 1252 -6.89 7.40 53.84
C HIS A 1252 -8.31 7.92 54.14
N THR A 1253 -9.25 7.04 54.48
CA THR A 1253 -10.62 7.43 54.87
C THR A 1253 -10.59 8.21 56.20
N HIS A 1254 -9.76 7.78 57.16
CA HIS A 1254 -9.53 8.53 58.40
C HIS A 1254 -8.95 9.92 58.14
N HIS A 1255 -7.98 10.03 57.24
CA HIS A 1255 -7.37 11.32 56.90
C HIS A 1255 -8.40 12.30 56.33
N HIS A 1256 -9.24 11.88 55.37
CA HIS A 1256 -10.28 12.74 54.79
C HIS A 1256 -11.34 13.14 55.82
N ALA A 1257 -11.75 12.22 56.69
CA ALA A 1257 -12.72 12.51 57.76
C ALA A 1257 -12.15 13.52 58.79
N LEU A 1258 -10.88 13.38 59.17
CA LEU A 1258 -10.20 14.32 60.07
C LEU A 1258 -10.00 15.70 59.43
N LEU A 1259 -9.66 15.77 58.15
CA LEU A 1259 -9.58 17.04 57.42
C LEU A 1259 -10.95 17.76 57.37
N LEU A 1260 -12.02 17.00 57.12
CA LEU A 1260 -13.40 17.53 57.17
C LEU A 1260 -13.75 18.06 58.56
N LEU A 1261 -13.49 17.29 59.62
CA LEU A 1261 -13.71 17.74 61.00
C LEU A 1261 -12.91 19.00 61.34
N GLY A 1262 -11.65 19.08 60.91
CA GLY A 1262 -10.81 20.26 61.09
C GLY A 1262 -11.35 21.50 60.36
N ALA A 1263 -11.83 21.35 59.13
CA ALA A 1263 -12.44 22.45 58.37
C ALA A 1263 -13.78 22.91 59.00
N VAL A 1264 -14.60 21.96 59.44
CA VAL A 1264 -15.90 22.22 60.09
C VAL A 1264 -15.73 22.92 61.43
N ALA A 1265 -14.73 22.54 62.23
CA ALA A 1265 -14.39 23.20 63.50
C ALA A 1265 -13.94 24.66 63.31
N GLY A 1266 -13.48 25.04 62.11
CA GLY A 1266 -13.18 26.44 61.75
C GLY A 1266 -14.39 27.24 61.25
N MET A 1267 -15.49 26.58 60.89
CA MET A 1267 -16.70 27.22 60.33
C MET A 1267 -17.82 27.45 61.34
N PHE A 1268 -17.96 26.58 62.35
CA PHE A 1268 -18.97 26.66 63.41
C PHE A 1268 -18.35 27.05 64.75
#